data_AF-A0A1H3YQJ8-F1
#
_entry.id   AF-A0A1H3YQJ8-F1
#
_cell.length_a   1.000
_cell.length_b   1.000
_cell.length_c   1.000
_cell.angle_alpha   90.00
_cell.angle_beta   90.00
_cell.angle_gamma   90.00
#
_symmetry.space_group_name_H-M   'P 1'
#
loop_
_entity.id
_entity.type
_entity.pdbx_description
1 polymer ?
#
loop_
_entity_poly.entity_id
_entity_poly.type
_entity_poly.pdbx_seq_one_letter_code
_entity_poly.pdbx_strand_id
1 'polypeptide(L)'
;MKAGELKQNKWVRRGVVALLVLLAVWVLAWLAVPPIAKGQIQRIASDKLGRQVTVGKVDFKPWTLELTVHDLRIATADGKQAQVAVNRIYLDAELQSILRLAPVVDAVSIDSPAILLTHLADGKYDIDDILAKLAAAPDAPKSEPPRFAIYNIGISNGSFTFDDQTVQRRHELRNLELAVPFLSNLASKRDITTEPKLAFVLNGSRFDSSASSTPFAESRKTDAQIKFEGLDLVPYLGYIPGGLPVSLQAGKLDADVRIDFAQAASPTLKITGTVAANGVKVADGRGKDLLGFESLKVALADVRPLERVVHLSEVALAAPQLVVARDEAGKLNLLATDPATGAKEKVATVPASAPNGDATAKPAEPPGWHLQVDKVALTGGHVGWRDQTTKPAAAIDAKDLAVEVNAVAWPMEKPATFNGSTAVAGATIKFEGQATDKQAQVQTEVGALPLSLAAPYLAQSLEPTLDGKLSGQIEVAWTKPDLKFKARSVVAEDLALTQEKTALVSVGRFELKDAEVDMTQHTLAIGSFAAVNPKLRVERDKEKRWMFERWLKVPAGGNGGDGGATEAKVAAPKDRQASEAPSPASNTKPWELSIATVAVDNGALSYADNASDTPVAFEISALKVNAQKIAPNTATVSPLKVSGRIAAGRAEPGRFEYDGNLALKPIAAEGKVTIASLPAHVFKAYYADALNIDIRRAFASYRGTVKYASTPDGMSVRLAGDTAVDDFRANSVILTQAQGQASSGNRQLLSWKTLGLRGVQVNMVPGAPLNLDVRETTLTDFFARIIIDPTGKLNLLYLVKQPGQPGTPDASAPAPEVTTKRSLGGTTTTTNTRRAARSRAQVEAPPAELMVGGAPQAPAAAAAAPAPAAPPNPMAPVINFGPMALVNGRIDFSDLFIKPNYSADLTELTGRLSAFSSRPAGNKPALADLELRGKAQQTASLEITGRLNPLVKPLELDITAKMRELDLPPLSPYSIRFAGHGIERGKLSMDVNYKIAPDGSLTASNRLILNQLQFGEQVEGAPASLPVRLAVALLADRNGVIDVDLPLRGSINDPEFSIGPLILKAIVNLIAKAATAPFALLTGGGGGGESSAIVFAPGSTELSAEAKQSLDKVAKAIIDRPGLQMTVVGTASLEQERDGYQRQRVRQLAQAEKRRAAVRAGQNAADVDALSDSEYPDLLAAAYKRSDVTKPRNMVGLAKDLPQQDMENLLATSIPVDEESMRQLAVARGAAVRDYLLEQKVPSERLFLGAVRTKADGDNWKPSAELKLATR
;
A
#
# COMPACT_ATOMS: atom_id res chain seq x y z
N MET A 1 53.50 113.95 29.26
CA MET A 1 54.01 115.15 28.54
C MET A 1 53.15 116.36 28.91
N LYS A 2 53.77 117.52 29.17
CA LYS A 2 53.14 118.72 29.76
C LYS A 2 52.13 119.38 28.79
N ALA A 3 50.97 119.77 29.33
CA ALA A 3 49.74 120.18 28.61
C ALA A 3 49.77 121.57 27.92
N GLY A 4 50.95 122.11 27.56
CA GLY A 4 51.12 123.47 27.04
C GLY A 4 51.28 123.63 25.52
N GLU A 5 51.76 122.61 24.80
CA GLU A 5 52.18 122.76 23.38
C GLU A 5 51.16 122.28 22.33
N LEU A 6 49.99 121.74 22.71
CA LEU A 6 48.98 121.29 21.74
C LEU A 6 48.11 122.41 21.13
N LYS A 7 48.24 123.69 21.57
CA LYS A 7 47.31 124.78 21.19
C LYS A 7 47.58 125.50 19.85
N GLN A 8 48.74 125.33 19.19
CA GLN A 8 49.06 126.07 17.95
C GLN A 8 49.04 125.24 16.66
N ASN A 9 48.79 123.94 16.72
CA ASN A 9 48.82 123.09 15.53
C ASN A 9 47.43 123.04 14.84
N LYS A 10 47.31 123.63 13.64
CA LYS A 10 46.06 123.67 12.85
C LYS A 10 45.47 122.28 12.60
N TRP A 11 46.32 121.25 12.53
CA TRP A 11 45.92 119.86 12.40
C TRP A 11 45.30 119.28 13.67
N VAL A 12 45.76 119.70 14.86
CA VAL A 12 45.16 119.31 16.14
C VAL A 12 43.77 119.93 16.32
N ARG A 13 43.58 121.21 15.99
CA ARG A 13 42.28 121.88 16.09
C ARG A 13 41.27 121.34 15.07
N ARG A 14 41.70 121.05 13.83
CA ARG A 14 40.87 120.35 12.85
C ARG A 14 40.54 118.92 13.30
N GLY A 15 41.48 118.25 13.95
CA GLY A 15 41.26 116.95 14.58
C GLY A 15 40.21 116.98 15.69
N VAL A 16 40.26 117.97 16.61
CA VAL A 16 39.26 118.13 17.68
C VAL A 16 37.87 118.47 17.15
N VAL A 17 37.77 119.35 16.14
CA VAL A 17 36.49 119.68 15.50
C VAL A 17 35.93 118.48 14.73
N ALA A 18 36.77 117.74 13.99
CA ALA A 18 36.35 116.51 13.32
C ALA A 18 35.86 115.45 14.34
N LEU A 19 36.55 115.31 15.48
CA LEU A 19 36.14 114.42 16.56
C LEU A 19 34.80 114.81 17.19
N LEU A 20 34.56 116.11 17.44
CA LEU A 20 33.29 116.61 17.98
C LEU A 20 32.14 116.47 16.98
N VAL A 21 32.38 116.71 15.69
CA VAL A 21 31.39 116.47 14.63
C VAL A 21 31.07 114.98 14.53
N LEU A 22 32.08 114.11 14.57
CA LEU A 22 31.89 112.66 14.55
C LEU A 22 31.10 112.17 15.78
N LEU A 23 31.41 112.67 16.98
CA LEU A 23 30.65 112.41 18.20
C LEU A 23 29.21 112.91 18.12
N ALA A 24 28.99 114.11 17.59
CA ALA A 24 27.64 114.67 17.39
C ALA A 24 26.85 113.81 16.38
N VAL A 25 27.48 113.36 15.30
CA VAL A 25 26.89 112.44 14.32
C VAL A 25 26.56 111.09 14.96
N TRP A 26 27.42 110.53 15.81
CA TRP A 26 27.12 109.29 16.53
C TRP A 26 25.98 109.44 17.53
N VAL A 27 25.93 110.52 18.33
CA VAL A 27 24.83 110.76 19.27
C VAL A 27 23.51 110.98 18.51
N LEU A 28 23.54 111.73 17.41
CA LEU A 28 22.38 111.91 16.53
C LEU A 28 21.92 110.58 15.93
N ALA A 29 22.84 109.75 15.43
CA ALA A 29 22.50 108.42 14.90
C ALA A 29 21.93 107.51 16.00
N TRP A 30 22.47 107.54 17.22
CA TRP A 30 21.99 106.73 18.34
C TRP A 30 20.56 107.08 18.76
N LEU A 31 20.18 108.37 18.73
CA LEU A 31 18.82 108.84 19.08
C LEU A 31 17.84 108.75 17.90
N ALA A 32 18.28 109.03 16.67
CA ALA A 32 17.41 109.13 15.50
C ALA A 32 17.19 107.77 14.82
N VAL A 33 18.22 106.92 14.72
CA VAL A 33 18.12 105.65 13.98
C VAL A 33 17.09 104.70 14.61
N PRO A 34 17.01 104.46 15.93
CA PRO A 34 16.05 103.52 16.49
C PRO A 34 14.57 103.81 16.16
N PRO A 35 14.01 105.02 16.39
CA PRO A 35 12.62 105.32 16.06
C PRO A 35 12.38 105.39 14.54
N ILE A 36 13.34 105.90 13.76
CA ILE A 36 13.24 105.96 12.29
C ILE A 36 13.25 104.55 11.72
N ALA A 37 14.21 103.71 12.12
CA ALA A 37 14.32 102.33 11.67
C ALA A 37 13.07 101.54 12.04
N LYS A 38 12.54 101.68 13.27
CA LYS A 38 11.26 101.05 13.66
C LYS A 38 10.14 101.42 12.70
N GLY A 39 9.89 102.72 12.49
CA GLY A 39 8.80 103.18 11.61
C GLY A 39 9.00 102.82 10.14
N GLN A 40 10.24 102.93 9.64
CA GLN A 40 10.58 102.60 8.26
C GLN A 40 10.53 101.10 8.00
N ILE A 41 11.04 100.24 8.90
CA ILE A 41 10.95 98.79 8.78
C ILE A 41 9.48 98.37 8.72
N GLN A 42 8.64 98.87 9.63
CA GLN A 42 7.20 98.55 9.61
C GLN A 42 6.53 99.00 8.32
N ARG A 43 6.78 100.23 7.86
CA ARG A 43 6.17 100.77 6.63
C ARG A 43 6.67 100.06 5.38
N ILE A 44 7.98 100.03 5.16
CA ILE A 44 8.60 99.45 3.97
C ILE A 44 8.31 97.95 3.89
N ALA A 45 8.46 97.22 4.99
CA ALA A 45 8.19 95.78 4.98
C ALA A 45 6.69 95.50 4.78
N SER A 46 5.79 96.30 5.36
CA SER A 46 4.35 96.12 5.12
C SER A 46 3.97 96.41 3.66
N ASP A 47 4.52 97.47 3.07
CA ASP A 47 4.28 97.84 1.67
C ASP A 47 4.83 96.76 0.71
N LYS A 48 6.06 96.30 0.95
CA LYS A 48 6.77 95.32 0.11
C LYS A 48 6.18 93.92 0.23
N LEU A 49 5.83 93.47 1.44
CA LEU A 49 5.27 92.14 1.67
C LEU A 49 3.76 92.10 1.46
N GLY A 50 3.06 93.23 1.52
CA GLY A 50 1.60 93.27 1.48
C GLY A 50 0.92 92.72 2.73
N ARG A 51 1.65 92.57 3.84
CA ARG A 51 1.17 92.07 5.14
C ARG A 51 1.50 93.06 6.24
N GLN A 52 0.72 93.08 7.32
CA GLN A 52 1.03 93.96 8.45
C GLN A 52 2.30 93.47 9.16
N VAL A 53 3.33 94.31 9.18
CA VAL A 53 4.58 94.06 9.91
C VAL A 53 4.65 94.93 11.16
N THR A 54 4.86 94.29 12.30
CA THR A 54 5.00 94.95 13.61
C THR A 54 6.39 94.71 14.20
N VAL A 55 6.95 95.73 14.86
CA VAL A 55 8.26 95.68 15.52
C VAL A 55 8.09 96.22 16.94
N GLY A 56 8.53 95.47 17.95
CA GLY A 56 8.49 95.90 19.34
C GLY A 56 9.48 97.03 19.63
N LYS A 57 10.77 96.74 19.55
CA LYS A 57 11.87 97.67 19.87
C LYS A 57 13.01 97.54 18.86
N VAL A 58 13.65 98.65 18.52
CA VAL A 58 14.92 98.66 17.77
C VAL A 58 15.98 99.31 18.66
N ASP A 59 17.16 98.72 18.73
CA ASP A 59 18.34 99.26 19.39
C ASP A 59 19.45 99.38 18.34
N PHE A 60 20.14 100.53 18.27
CA PHE A 60 21.26 100.74 17.34
C PHE A 60 22.42 101.39 18.07
N LYS A 61 23.65 100.85 17.95
CA LYS A 61 24.87 101.44 18.53
C LYS A 61 25.79 101.91 17.40
N PRO A 62 25.85 103.22 17.09
CA PRO A 62 26.55 103.71 15.89
C PRO A 62 28.07 103.59 15.91
N TRP A 63 28.70 103.52 17.09
CA TRP A 63 30.16 103.38 17.21
C TRP A 63 30.65 101.95 16.96
N THR A 64 29.81 100.95 17.22
CA THR A 64 30.06 99.53 16.89
C THR A 64 29.24 99.05 15.69
N LEU A 65 28.32 99.87 15.17
CA LEU A 65 27.37 99.53 14.10
C LEU A 65 26.49 98.30 14.40
N GLU A 66 26.21 98.04 15.67
CA GLU A 66 25.28 96.97 16.08
C GLU A 66 23.83 97.41 15.93
N LEU A 67 22.99 96.58 15.33
CA LEU A 67 21.54 96.75 15.19
C LEU A 67 20.82 95.55 15.80
N THR A 68 19.91 95.79 16.74
CA THR A 68 19.03 94.75 17.31
C THR A 68 17.56 95.11 17.10
N VAL A 69 16.78 94.19 16.56
CA VAL A 69 15.33 94.30 16.39
C VAL A 69 14.65 93.28 17.29
N HIS A 70 13.74 93.71 18.15
CA HIS A 70 12.98 92.87 19.07
C HIS A 70 11.51 92.76 18.64
N ASP A 71 10.93 91.58 18.86
CA ASP A 71 9.52 91.26 18.65
C ASP A 71 9.01 91.64 17.24
N LEU A 72 9.71 91.18 16.20
CA LEU A 72 9.27 91.33 14.81
C LEU A 72 8.13 90.33 14.54
N ARG A 73 6.96 90.79 14.08
CA ARG A 73 5.85 89.91 13.67
C ARG A 73 5.28 90.33 12.33
N ILE A 74 5.05 89.36 11.46
CA ILE A 74 4.42 89.50 10.14
C ILE A 74 3.09 88.75 10.18
N ALA A 75 1.99 89.41 9.88
CA ALA A 75 0.65 88.82 9.93
C ALA A 75 0.31 87.92 8.72
N THR A 76 -0.60 86.97 8.92
CA THR A 76 -1.24 86.16 7.87
C THR A 76 -2.21 86.99 6.99
N ALA A 77 -2.69 86.41 5.89
CA ALA A 77 -3.79 86.86 5.00
C ALA A 77 -4.88 87.65 5.70
N ASP A 78 -5.44 86.95 6.67
CA ASP A 78 -6.63 87.31 7.42
C ASP A 78 -6.32 88.16 8.66
N GLY A 79 -5.03 88.46 8.92
CA GLY A 79 -4.58 89.24 10.07
C GLY A 79 -4.78 88.56 11.43
N LYS A 80 -5.23 87.30 11.48
CA LYS A 80 -5.60 86.62 12.73
C LYS A 80 -4.42 85.98 13.46
N GLN A 81 -3.36 85.61 12.74
CA GLN A 81 -2.19 84.94 13.28
C GLN A 81 -0.90 85.59 12.77
N ALA A 82 0.22 85.28 13.41
CA ALA A 82 1.54 85.67 12.91
C ALA A 82 2.04 84.58 11.94
N GLN A 83 2.25 84.96 10.68
CA GLN A 83 2.90 84.12 9.67
C GLN A 83 4.38 83.93 10.01
N VAL A 84 5.03 85.00 10.48
CA VAL A 84 6.41 84.98 10.98
C VAL A 84 6.45 85.78 12.28
N ALA A 85 7.07 85.24 13.32
CA ALA A 85 7.36 85.95 14.56
C ALA A 85 8.82 85.71 14.95
N VAL A 86 9.55 86.74 15.36
CA VAL A 86 10.95 86.64 15.78
C VAL A 86 11.14 87.45 17.04
N ASN A 87 11.70 86.83 18.08
CA ASN A 87 11.91 87.51 19.36
C ASN A 87 13.04 88.53 19.27
N ARG A 88 14.16 88.17 18.64
CA ARG A 88 15.31 89.06 18.47
C ARG A 88 16.06 88.78 17.18
N ILE A 89 16.40 89.83 16.44
CA ILE A 89 17.33 89.81 15.32
C ILE A 89 18.48 90.73 15.69
N TYR A 90 19.71 90.21 15.75
CA TYR A 90 20.92 90.96 16.04
C TYR A 90 21.84 90.94 14.81
N LEU A 91 22.32 92.11 14.43
CA LEU A 91 23.22 92.33 13.30
C LEU A 91 24.40 93.18 13.79
N ASP A 92 25.62 92.73 13.54
CA ASP A 92 26.85 93.44 13.88
C ASP A 92 27.63 93.74 12.59
N ALA A 93 27.61 94.99 12.14
CA ALA A 93 28.22 95.39 10.87
C ALA A 93 29.61 95.99 11.10
N GLU A 94 30.63 95.59 10.34
CA GLU A 94 31.98 96.12 10.58
C GLU A 94 32.17 97.49 9.91
N LEU A 95 32.76 98.48 10.60
CA LEU A 95 33.13 99.79 10.03
C LEU A 95 34.05 99.66 8.79
N GLN A 96 34.81 98.56 8.69
CA GLN A 96 35.63 98.23 7.52
C GLN A 96 34.81 98.03 6.24
N SER A 97 33.52 97.72 6.34
CA SER A 97 32.62 97.61 5.18
C SER A 97 32.58 98.89 4.35
N ILE A 98 32.66 100.04 5.02
CA ILE A 98 32.66 101.38 4.40
C ILE A 98 33.97 101.64 3.65
N LEU A 99 35.10 101.13 4.18
CA LEU A 99 36.43 101.26 3.57
C LEU A 99 36.66 100.28 2.40
N ARG A 100 36.12 99.06 2.50
CA ARG A 100 36.32 97.98 1.51
C ARG A 100 35.27 97.93 0.41
N LEU A 101 34.26 98.81 0.44
CA LEU A 101 33.13 98.83 -0.50
C LEU A 101 32.44 97.46 -0.64
N ALA A 102 32.46 96.66 0.42
CA ALA A 102 31.88 95.32 0.48
C ALA A 102 31.23 95.14 1.85
N PRO A 103 30.01 94.56 1.94
CA PRO A 103 29.37 94.27 3.21
C PRO A 103 30.19 93.21 3.97
N VAL A 104 30.73 93.61 5.12
CA VAL A 104 31.37 92.75 6.12
C VAL A 104 30.54 92.80 7.39
N VAL A 105 30.02 91.65 7.79
CA VAL A 105 29.14 91.51 8.95
C VAL A 105 29.79 90.54 9.92
N ASP A 106 30.02 90.95 11.17
CA ASP A 106 30.71 90.15 12.19
C ASP A 106 29.82 89.13 12.89
N ALA A 107 28.51 89.40 12.97
CA ALA A 107 27.53 88.47 13.50
C ALA A 107 26.12 88.75 12.98
N VAL A 108 25.38 87.67 12.69
CA VAL A 108 23.94 87.71 12.41
C VAL A 108 23.28 86.66 13.27
N SER A 109 22.51 87.03 14.29
CA SER A 109 21.75 86.06 15.10
C SER A 109 20.25 86.33 15.08
N ILE A 110 19.48 85.25 14.97
CA ILE A 110 18.02 85.26 14.98
C ILE A 110 17.56 84.33 16.11
N ASP A 111 17.02 84.91 17.17
CA ASP A 111 16.55 84.17 18.33
C ASP A 111 15.04 83.91 18.26
N SER A 112 14.67 82.65 18.41
CA SER A 112 13.30 82.11 18.42
C SER A 112 12.43 82.54 17.24
N PRO A 113 12.86 82.34 15.98
CA PRO A 113 11.96 82.55 14.84
C PRO A 113 10.87 81.48 14.81
N ALA A 114 9.61 81.89 14.70
CA ALA A 114 8.44 81.03 14.51
C ALA A 114 7.80 81.35 13.16
N ILE A 115 7.76 80.36 12.27
CA ILE A 115 7.23 80.51 10.92
C ILE A 115 6.08 79.51 10.72
N LEU A 116 4.96 80.00 10.19
CA LEU A 116 3.86 79.19 9.70
C LEU A 116 3.92 79.22 8.16
N LEU A 117 3.72 78.08 7.51
CA LEU A 117 3.57 77.96 6.06
C LEU A 117 2.42 77.00 5.77
N THR A 118 1.50 77.39 4.90
CA THR A 118 0.33 76.57 4.54
C THR A 118 0.34 76.28 3.05
N HIS A 119 0.31 75.01 2.67
CA HIS A 119 0.03 74.59 1.29
C HIS A 119 -1.47 74.38 1.15
N LEU A 120 -2.12 75.26 0.40
CA LEU A 120 -3.56 75.32 0.23
C LEU A 120 -4.05 74.21 -0.69
N ALA A 121 -5.32 73.81 -0.54
CA ALA A 121 -5.92 72.75 -1.35
C ALA A 121 -5.95 73.02 -2.86
N ASP A 122 -5.78 74.27 -3.29
CA ASP A 122 -5.67 74.68 -4.70
C ASP A 122 -4.25 74.54 -5.28
N GLY A 123 -3.30 74.01 -4.48
CA GLY A 123 -1.91 73.76 -4.86
C GLY A 123 -0.99 74.96 -4.68
N LYS A 124 -1.47 76.11 -4.19
CA LYS A 124 -0.67 77.31 -3.91
C LYS A 124 -0.25 77.40 -2.45
N TYR A 125 0.80 78.16 -2.16
CA TYR A 125 1.16 78.48 -0.77
C TYR A 125 0.47 79.78 -0.31
N ASP A 126 0.22 79.89 1.00
CA ASP A 126 -0.31 81.10 1.66
C ASP A 126 0.61 82.33 1.62
N ILE A 127 1.80 82.17 1.02
CA ILE A 127 2.82 83.19 0.76
C ILE A 127 3.10 83.42 -0.74
N ASP A 128 2.44 82.72 -1.67
CA ASP A 128 2.70 82.87 -3.11
C ASP A 128 2.45 84.30 -3.60
N ASP A 129 1.48 85.00 -3.00
CA ASP A 129 1.21 86.42 -3.21
C ASP A 129 2.41 87.30 -2.81
N ILE A 130 3.04 87.00 -1.67
CA ILE A 130 4.25 87.67 -1.18
C ILE A 130 5.42 87.39 -2.14
N LEU A 131 5.62 86.14 -2.54
CA LEU A 131 6.70 85.73 -3.44
C LEU A 131 6.56 86.38 -4.82
N ALA A 132 5.36 86.38 -5.41
CA ALA A 132 5.10 87.03 -6.69
C ALA A 132 5.39 88.54 -6.63
N LYS A 133 5.05 89.19 -5.51
CA LYS A 133 5.31 90.61 -5.29
C LYS A 133 6.80 90.93 -5.09
N LEU A 134 7.56 90.02 -4.46
CA LEU A 134 9.00 90.13 -4.29
C LEU A 134 9.78 89.81 -5.59
N ALA A 135 9.28 88.88 -6.41
CA ALA A 135 9.87 88.51 -7.69
C ALA A 135 9.68 89.59 -8.78
N ALA A 136 8.70 90.49 -8.61
CA ALA A 136 8.51 91.66 -9.45
C ALA A 136 9.58 92.74 -9.16
N ALA A 137 10.83 92.48 -9.55
CA ALA A 137 11.95 93.43 -9.50
C ALA A 137 12.84 93.31 -10.76
N PRO A 138 13.53 94.39 -11.18
CA PRO A 138 13.87 94.69 -12.58
C PRO A 138 15.06 93.92 -13.17
N ASP A 139 15.17 93.95 -14.51
CA ASP A 139 16.24 93.32 -15.31
C ASP A 139 17.64 93.45 -14.69
N ALA A 140 18.32 92.31 -14.50
CA ALA A 140 19.64 92.26 -13.89
C ALA A 140 20.75 92.80 -14.82
N PRO A 141 21.66 93.68 -14.36
CA PRO A 141 22.88 94.01 -15.08
C PRO A 141 23.86 92.82 -15.11
N LYS A 142 24.55 92.61 -16.24
CA LYS A 142 25.64 91.64 -16.43
C LYS A 142 26.91 92.07 -15.68
N SER A 143 26.91 92.05 -14.36
CA SER A 143 28.11 92.30 -13.54
C SER A 143 28.42 91.14 -12.60
N GLU A 144 29.70 90.98 -12.24
CA GLU A 144 30.17 89.96 -11.30
C GLU A 144 29.38 89.99 -9.96
N PRO A 145 29.25 88.84 -9.27
CA PRO A 145 28.54 88.77 -8.01
C PRO A 145 29.11 89.76 -6.97
N PRO A 146 28.26 90.40 -6.15
CA PRO A 146 28.71 91.27 -5.09
C PRO A 146 29.60 90.49 -4.11
N ARG A 147 30.75 91.09 -3.75
CA ARG A 147 31.70 90.49 -2.80
C ARG A 147 31.21 90.70 -1.38
N PHE A 148 31.26 89.66 -0.53
CA PHE A 148 30.79 89.72 0.86
C PHE A 148 31.62 88.82 1.77
N ALA A 149 31.60 89.14 3.07
CA ALA A 149 32.07 88.28 4.15
C ALA A 149 31.13 88.41 5.36
N ILE A 150 30.56 87.30 5.81
CA ILE A 150 29.65 87.24 6.94
C ILE A 150 30.22 86.24 7.95
N TYR A 151 30.37 86.67 9.19
CA TYR A 151 30.81 85.88 10.32
C TYR A 151 29.62 85.58 11.23
N ASN A 152 29.71 84.47 11.96
CA ASN A 152 28.81 84.08 13.05
C ASN A 152 27.31 84.22 12.72
N ILE A 153 26.85 83.50 11.70
CA ILE A 153 25.41 83.40 11.41
C ILE A 153 24.80 82.36 12.36
N GLY A 154 23.81 82.76 13.14
CA GLY A 154 23.16 81.94 14.16
C GLY A 154 21.64 82.03 14.10
N ILE A 155 20.96 80.89 14.22
CA ILE A 155 19.54 80.81 14.53
C ILE A 155 19.42 79.94 15.77
N SER A 156 18.70 80.40 16.80
CA SER A 156 18.51 79.66 18.04
C SER A 156 17.01 79.48 18.34
N ASN A 157 16.63 78.33 18.89
CA ASN A 157 15.26 78.04 19.36
C ASN A 157 14.14 78.29 18.34
N GLY A 158 14.39 78.09 17.04
CA GLY A 158 13.37 78.34 16.01
C GLY A 158 12.29 77.25 15.95
N SER A 159 11.13 77.61 15.39
CA SER A 159 10.02 76.71 15.10
C SER A 159 9.44 76.98 13.71
N PHE A 160 9.06 75.92 13.01
CA PHE A 160 8.46 75.99 11.69
C PHE A 160 7.30 75.02 11.63
N THR A 161 6.10 75.51 11.34
CA THR A 161 4.91 74.69 11.11
C THR A 161 4.57 74.72 9.63
N PHE A 162 4.50 73.55 9.01
CA PHE A 162 4.04 73.38 7.64
C PHE A 162 2.71 72.63 7.64
N ASP A 163 1.63 73.30 7.24
CA ASP A 163 0.30 72.71 7.14
C ASP A 163 -0.05 72.47 5.67
N ASP A 164 0.00 71.21 5.24
CA ASP A 164 -0.26 70.81 3.87
C ASP A 164 -1.65 70.22 3.73
N GLN A 165 -2.56 71.03 3.18
CA GLN A 165 -3.95 70.66 2.97
C GLN A 165 -4.12 69.75 1.75
N THR A 166 -3.14 69.66 0.85
CA THR A 166 -3.24 68.80 -0.35
C THR A 166 -3.15 67.32 0.02
N VAL A 167 -2.31 66.99 1.01
CA VAL A 167 -2.16 65.63 1.55
C VAL A 167 -2.79 65.46 2.95
N GLN A 168 -3.45 66.51 3.47
CA GLN A 168 -4.04 66.58 4.83
C GLN A 168 -3.05 66.22 5.93
N ARG A 169 -1.83 66.76 5.86
CA ARG A 169 -0.77 66.53 6.85
C ARG A 169 -0.20 67.84 7.36
N ARG A 170 0.06 67.88 8.66
CA ARG A 170 0.74 68.99 9.33
C ARG A 170 2.07 68.50 9.88
N HIS A 171 3.14 69.18 9.49
CA HIS A 171 4.49 68.94 9.96
C HIS A 171 4.93 70.08 10.88
N GLU A 172 5.59 69.74 11.98
CA GLU A 172 6.09 70.68 12.95
C GLU A 172 7.57 70.45 13.20
N LEU A 173 8.35 71.51 13.07
CA LEU A 173 9.77 71.56 13.37
C LEU A 173 9.97 72.48 14.57
N ARG A 174 10.67 71.99 15.59
CA ARG A 174 10.98 72.70 16.84
C ARG A 174 12.48 72.70 17.11
N ASN A 175 12.92 73.59 18.00
CA ASN A 175 14.32 73.70 18.44
C ASN A 175 15.30 73.85 17.26
N LEU A 176 14.94 74.61 16.24
CA LEU A 176 15.82 74.89 15.11
C LEU A 176 17.05 75.66 15.59
N GLU A 177 18.20 75.03 15.42
CA GLU A 177 19.53 75.59 15.64
C GLU A 177 20.28 75.57 14.30
N LEU A 178 20.69 76.74 13.82
CA LEU A 178 21.57 76.88 12.65
C LEU A 178 22.78 77.70 13.09
N ALA A 179 23.99 77.18 12.92
CA ALA A 179 25.21 77.93 13.19
C ALA A 179 26.12 77.83 11.97
N VAL A 180 26.51 78.97 11.39
CA VAL A 180 27.49 79.04 10.31
C VAL A 180 28.58 80.05 10.70
N PRO A 181 29.78 79.58 11.08
CA PRO A 181 30.83 80.45 11.61
C PRO A 181 31.33 81.50 10.63
N PHE A 182 31.42 81.15 9.34
CA PHE A 182 31.96 82.05 8.31
C PHE A 182 31.45 81.74 6.89
N LEU A 183 31.15 82.77 6.12
CA LEU A 183 30.68 82.71 4.73
C LEU A 183 31.30 83.88 3.95
N SER A 184 32.12 83.59 2.92
CA SER A 184 32.78 84.64 2.14
C SER A 184 33.10 84.20 0.71
N ASN A 185 32.82 85.07 -0.26
CA ASN A 185 33.24 84.91 -1.66
C ASN A 185 34.42 85.84 -2.04
N LEU A 186 35.15 86.39 -1.07
CA LEU A 186 36.40 87.16 -1.29
C LEU A 186 37.56 86.24 -1.69
N ALA A 187 38.27 86.55 -2.78
CA ALA A 187 39.33 85.70 -3.35
C ALA A 187 40.40 85.22 -2.34
N SER A 188 40.79 86.05 -1.37
CA SER A 188 41.77 85.68 -0.32
C SER A 188 41.22 84.81 0.81
N LYS A 189 39.90 84.60 0.86
CA LYS A 189 39.19 83.93 1.95
C LYS A 189 38.23 82.81 1.47
N ARG A 190 38.20 82.48 0.17
CA ARG A 190 37.31 81.44 -0.39
C ARG A 190 37.72 80.02 0.02
N ASP A 191 39.00 79.82 0.31
CA ASP A 191 39.57 78.53 0.69
C ASP A 191 39.48 78.24 2.20
N ILE A 192 38.88 79.16 2.98
CA ILE A 192 38.67 78.96 4.41
C ILE A 192 37.55 77.93 4.60
N THR A 193 37.86 76.88 5.38
CA THR A 193 36.90 75.86 5.75
C THR A 193 35.90 76.42 6.76
N THR A 194 34.60 76.25 6.50
CA THR A 194 33.52 76.64 7.41
C THR A 194 32.84 75.39 7.95
N GLU A 195 32.47 75.42 9.23
CA GLU A 195 31.84 74.28 9.92
C GLU A 195 30.37 74.57 10.26
N PRO A 196 29.44 74.39 9.30
CA PRO A 196 28.04 74.65 9.58
C PRO A 196 27.43 73.51 10.40
N LYS A 197 26.53 73.89 11.31
CA LYS A 197 25.71 72.99 12.12
C LYS A 197 24.23 73.30 11.91
N LEU A 198 23.43 72.25 11.72
CA LEU A 198 21.97 72.33 11.67
C LEU A 198 21.38 71.24 12.55
N ALA A 199 20.55 71.61 13.53
CA ALA A 199 19.84 70.67 14.40
C ALA A 199 18.39 71.12 14.60
N PHE A 200 17.46 70.16 14.68
CA PHE A 200 16.04 70.43 14.96
C PHE A 200 15.30 69.16 15.37
N VAL A 201 14.06 69.30 15.84
CA VAL A 201 13.13 68.18 16.08
C VAL A 201 11.95 68.29 15.12
N LEU A 202 11.84 67.37 14.17
CA LEU A 202 10.78 67.32 13.16
C LEU A 202 9.76 66.23 13.52
N ASN A 203 8.53 66.62 13.83
CA ASN A 203 7.44 65.72 14.24
C ASN A 203 7.83 64.78 15.40
N GLY A 204 8.66 65.27 16.33
CA GLY A 204 9.22 64.48 17.43
C GLY A 204 10.51 63.72 17.12
N SER A 205 10.96 63.71 15.86
CA SER A 205 12.18 63.02 15.39
C SER A 205 13.37 63.98 15.41
N ARG A 206 14.50 63.58 16.01
CA ARG A 206 15.66 64.47 16.15
C ARG A 206 16.53 64.44 14.90
N PHE A 207 16.90 65.62 14.42
CA PHE A 207 17.89 65.84 13.37
C PHE A 207 19.10 66.56 13.96
N ASP A 208 20.30 66.11 13.59
CA ASP A 208 21.56 66.76 13.91
C ASP A 208 22.49 66.65 12.70
N SER A 209 23.35 67.63 12.50
CA SER A 209 24.33 67.61 11.43
C SER A 209 25.58 68.38 11.82
N SER A 210 26.72 67.88 11.37
CA SER A 210 28.01 68.56 11.47
C SER A 210 28.67 68.49 10.11
N ALA A 211 29.10 69.61 9.55
CA ALA A 211 29.81 69.61 8.29
C ALA A 211 31.05 70.49 8.32
N SER A 212 31.94 70.27 7.37
CA SER A 212 33.16 71.01 7.10
C SER A 212 33.23 71.23 5.59
N SER A 213 33.09 72.48 5.14
CA SER A 213 32.87 72.80 3.73
C SER A 213 33.67 74.01 3.25
N THR A 214 34.03 74.05 1.97
CA THR A 214 34.61 75.21 1.27
C THR A 214 33.68 75.69 0.14
N PRO A 215 32.48 76.21 0.46
CA PRO A 215 31.38 76.41 -0.51
C PRO A 215 31.70 77.38 -1.67
N PHE A 216 32.71 78.25 -1.52
CA PHE A 216 33.14 79.22 -2.54
C PHE A 216 34.50 78.91 -3.18
N ALA A 217 35.19 77.85 -2.75
CA ALA A 217 36.36 77.34 -3.45
C ALA A 217 35.93 76.65 -4.75
N GLU A 218 36.83 76.54 -5.73
CA GLU A 218 36.52 75.85 -7.00
C GLU A 218 36.13 74.38 -6.78
N SER A 219 36.76 73.73 -5.80
CA SER A 219 36.53 72.32 -5.49
C SER A 219 35.26 72.05 -4.68
N ARG A 220 34.67 73.06 -4.02
CA ARG A 220 33.48 72.95 -3.17
C ARG A 220 33.49 71.74 -2.23
N LYS A 221 34.67 71.43 -1.69
CA LYS A 221 34.87 70.21 -0.90
C LYS A 221 33.97 70.29 0.35
N THR A 222 33.22 69.23 0.61
CA THR A 222 32.30 69.14 1.74
C THR A 222 32.39 67.77 2.38
N ASP A 223 32.64 67.75 3.68
CA ASP A 223 32.60 66.57 4.55
C ASP A 223 31.47 66.82 5.56
N ALA A 224 30.40 66.03 5.52
CA ALA A 224 29.21 66.27 6.33
C ALA A 224 28.72 64.97 6.97
N GLN A 225 28.43 65.00 8.27
CA GLN A 225 27.70 63.96 8.98
C GLN A 225 26.27 64.41 9.23
N ILE A 226 25.31 63.54 8.89
CA ILE A 226 23.89 63.76 9.04
C ILE A 226 23.33 62.66 9.94
N LYS A 227 22.66 63.04 11.02
CA LYS A 227 22.02 62.13 11.96
C LYS A 227 20.51 62.40 12.05
N PHE A 228 19.71 61.36 11.82
CA PHE A 228 18.27 61.33 12.08
C PHE A 228 17.97 60.20 13.06
N GLU A 229 17.22 60.50 14.12
CA GLU A 229 16.79 59.53 15.13
C GLU A 229 15.25 59.42 15.11
N GLY A 230 14.74 58.24 14.76
CA GLY A 230 13.35 57.85 14.89
C GLY A 230 12.36 58.55 13.95
N LEU A 231 12.76 58.89 12.71
CA LEU A 231 11.90 59.56 11.74
C LEU A 231 10.71 58.68 11.34
N ASP A 232 9.50 59.05 11.74
CA ASP A 232 8.26 58.38 11.34
C ASP A 232 8.02 58.57 9.83
N LEU A 233 7.97 57.46 9.08
CA LEU A 233 7.82 57.48 7.62
C LEU A 233 6.37 57.63 7.16
N VAL A 234 5.40 57.27 8.00
CA VAL A 234 3.97 57.22 7.62
C VAL A 234 3.42 58.58 7.17
N PRO A 235 3.72 59.72 7.84
CA PRO A 235 3.26 61.03 7.39
C PRO A 235 3.76 61.43 6.01
N TYR A 236 4.90 60.90 5.57
CA TYR A 236 5.56 61.30 4.33
C TYR A 236 5.10 60.50 3.10
N LEU A 237 4.30 59.45 3.29
CA LEU A 237 3.79 58.61 2.20
C LEU A 237 2.94 59.37 1.19
N GLY A 238 2.19 60.40 1.63
CA GLY A 238 1.37 61.24 0.75
C GLY A 238 2.17 62.04 -0.28
N TYR A 239 3.48 62.20 -0.06
CA TYR A 239 4.40 62.89 -0.96
C TYR A 239 5.07 61.97 -1.99
N ILE A 240 4.90 60.64 -1.86
CA ILE A 240 5.41 59.68 -2.82
C ILE A 240 4.39 59.57 -3.96
N PRO A 241 4.80 59.73 -5.24
CA PRO A 241 3.87 59.61 -6.37
C PRO A 241 3.11 58.27 -6.35
N GLY A 242 1.79 58.30 -6.58
CA GLY A 242 0.91 57.14 -6.50
C GLY A 242 1.30 56.02 -7.47
N GLY A 243 1.19 54.76 -7.01
CA GLY A 243 1.51 53.57 -7.82
C GLY A 243 2.20 52.42 -7.07
N LEU A 244 2.46 52.55 -5.76
CA LEU A 244 3.00 51.44 -4.98
C LEU A 244 1.93 50.38 -4.73
N PRO A 245 2.21 49.09 -5.01
CA PRO A 245 1.24 48.00 -4.83
C PRO A 245 1.05 47.57 -3.37
N VAL A 246 1.65 48.31 -2.45
CA VAL A 246 1.71 48.03 -1.02
C VAL A 246 1.54 49.32 -0.23
N SER A 247 0.95 49.22 0.96
CA SER A 247 0.70 50.34 1.86
C SER A 247 1.55 50.19 3.12
N LEU A 248 2.43 51.15 3.38
CA LEU A 248 3.21 51.22 4.62
C LEU A 248 2.30 51.73 5.75
N GLN A 249 2.04 50.89 6.75
CA GLN A 249 1.19 51.20 7.89
C GLN A 249 1.97 51.76 9.09
N ALA A 250 3.23 51.38 9.23
CA ALA A 250 4.12 51.81 10.31
C ALA A 250 5.59 51.68 9.88
N GLY A 251 6.47 52.52 10.43
CA GLY A 251 7.92 52.40 10.28
C GLY A 251 8.67 53.66 10.72
N LYS A 252 9.76 53.50 11.45
CA LYS A 252 10.68 54.58 11.84
C LYS A 252 12.02 54.43 11.14
N LEU A 253 12.67 55.52 10.76
CA LEU A 253 13.98 55.55 10.12
C LEU A 253 15.00 56.23 11.02
N ASP A 254 16.11 55.54 11.26
CA ASP A 254 17.33 56.05 11.87
C ASP A 254 18.41 56.14 10.78
N ALA A 255 19.16 57.23 10.73
CA ALA A 255 20.25 57.39 9.78
C ALA A 255 21.42 58.12 10.45
N ASP A 256 22.63 57.60 10.30
CA ASP A 256 23.87 58.24 10.69
C ASP A 256 24.85 58.10 9.53
N VAL A 257 24.92 59.14 8.70
CA VAL A 257 25.52 59.08 7.37
C VAL A 257 26.57 60.18 7.23
N ARG A 258 27.78 59.83 6.80
CA ARG A 258 28.83 60.74 6.40
C ARG A 258 28.89 60.85 4.87
N ILE A 259 28.96 62.08 4.38
CA ILE A 259 28.94 62.47 2.98
C ILE A 259 30.23 63.22 2.69
N ASP A 260 31.06 62.67 1.81
CA ASP A 260 32.26 63.31 1.28
C ASP A 260 32.01 63.70 -0.18
N PHE A 261 31.93 65.00 -0.45
CA PHE A 261 31.69 65.56 -1.77
C PHE A 261 32.85 66.44 -2.22
N ALA A 262 33.24 66.34 -3.48
CA ALA A 262 34.16 67.27 -4.12
C ALA A 262 33.80 67.51 -5.60
N GLN A 263 33.72 68.78 -5.96
CA GLN A 263 33.55 69.25 -7.33
C GLN A 263 34.91 69.26 -8.03
N ALA A 264 35.17 68.30 -8.91
CA ALA A 264 36.34 68.27 -9.78
C ALA A 264 35.88 68.22 -11.26
N ALA A 265 36.80 67.95 -12.19
CA ALA A 265 36.45 67.71 -13.61
C ALA A 265 35.41 66.59 -13.78
N SER A 266 35.41 65.62 -12.86
CA SER A 266 34.29 64.71 -12.62
C SER A 266 33.90 64.82 -11.14
N PRO A 267 32.64 65.16 -10.81
CA PRO A 267 32.21 65.31 -9.43
C PRO A 267 32.28 63.96 -8.71
N THR A 268 32.77 63.97 -7.47
CA THR A 268 32.86 62.78 -6.61
C THR A 268 31.89 62.93 -5.44
N LEU A 269 31.21 61.85 -5.11
CA LEU A 269 30.28 61.77 -3.98
C LEU A 269 30.46 60.40 -3.36
N LYS A 270 30.96 60.37 -2.13
CA LYS A 270 31.09 59.16 -1.32
C LYS A 270 30.18 59.26 -0.09
N ILE A 271 29.46 58.18 0.18
CA ILE A 271 28.52 58.07 1.28
C ILE A 271 28.92 56.85 2.13
N THR A 272 29.07 57.05 3.44
CA THR A 272 29.40 56.00 4.41
C THR A 272 28.54 56.17 5.66
N GLY A 273 28.39 55.12 6.50
CA GLY A 273 27.60 55.20 7.73
C GLY A 273 26.56 54.09 7.85
N THR A 274 25.48 54.32 8.60
CA THR A 274 24.43 53.32 8.85
C THR A 274 23.04 53.92 8.65
N VAL A 275 22.15 53.16 8.02
CA VAL A 275 20.72 53.46 7.89
C VAL A 275 19.94 52.29 8.47
N ALA A 276 18.98 52.54 9.35
CA ALA A 276 18.16 51.50 9.96
C ALA A 276 16.67 51.87 9.89
N ALA A 277 15.82 50.91 9.52
CA ALA A 277 14.37 51.04 9.57
C ALA A 277 13.79 50.10 10.63
N ASN A 278 12.98 50.63 11.55
CA ASN A 278 12.48 49.92 12.73
C ASN A 278 10.96 49.85 12.78
N GLY A 279 10.41 48.70 13.21
CA GLY A 279 8.97 48.49 13.42
C GLY A 279 8.14 48.64 12.14
N VAL A 280 8.66 48.15 11.02
CA VAL A 280 8.02 48.33 9.70
C VAL A 280 6.84 47.36 9.55
N LYS A 281 5.70 47.87 9.09
CA LYS A 281 4.52 47.07 8.72
C LYS A 281 3.98 47.51 7.37
N VAL A 282 3.80 46.56 6.48
CA VAL A 282 3.37 46.76 5.11
C VAL A 282 2.19 45.83 4.82
N ALA A 283 1.12 46.41 4.28
CA ALA A 283 -0.05 45.67 3.81
C ALA A 283 -0.09 45.59 2.28
N ASP A 284 -0.80 44.59 1.77
CA ASP A 284 -1.12 44.44 0.36
C ASP A 284 -2.14 45.50 -0.11
N GLY A 285 -2.38 45.57 -1.43
CA GLY A 285 -3.37 46.49 -2.02
C GLY A 285 -4.82 46.24 -1.57
N ARG A 286 -5.10 45.20 -0.77
CA ARG A 286 -6.41 44.90 -0.16
C ARG A 286 -6.43 45.20 1.34
N GLY A 287 -5.36 45.78 1.89
CA GLY A 287 -5.23 46.13 3.30
C GLY A 287 -4.92 44.95 4.23
N LYS A 288 -4.51 43.79 3.70
CA LYS A 288 -4.08 42.63 4.50
C LYS A 288 -2.58 42.68 4.77
N ASP A 289 -2.16 42.21 5.95
CA ASP A 289 -0.75 42.12 6.32
C ASP A 289 0.04 41.32 5.27
N LEU A 290 1.12 41.93 4.75
CA LEU A 290 1.97 41.36 3.72
C LEU A 290 3.39 41.12 4.24
N LEU A 291 4.04 42.18 4.71
CA LEU A 291 5.42 42.16 5.21
C LEU A 291 5.52 43.01 6.48
N GLY A 292 6.08 42.46 7.54
CA GLY A 292 6.52 43.22 8.70
C GLY A 292 7.93 42.84 9.11
N PHE A 293 8.67 43.71 9.78
CA PHE A 293 9.96 43.36 10.38
C PHE A 293 10.29 44.29 11.55
N GLU A 294 11.05 43.77 12.51
CA GLU A 294 11.45 44.52 13.70
C GLU A 294 12.51 45.58 13.36
N SER A 295 13.55 45.19 12.61
CA SER A 295 14.59 46.10 12.16
C SER A 295 15.22 45.67 10.84
N LEU A 296 15.54 46.63 9.97
CA LEU A 296 16.41 46.47 8.81
C LEU A 296 17.57 47.46 8.93
N LYS A 297 18.79 46.97 9.14
CA LYS A 297 20.02 47.78 9.23
C LYS A 297 20.86 47.61 7.96
N VAL A 298 21.31 48.71 7.37
CA VAL A 298 22.19 48.77 6.22
C VAL A 298 23.43 49.59 6.57
N ALA A 299 24.60 48.97 6.54
CA ALA A 299 25.89 49.62 6.78
C ALA A 299 26.59 49.94 5.45
N LEU A 300 26.76 51.22 5.18
CA LEU A 300 27.35 51.79 3.97
C LEU A 300 28.87 51.89 4.16
N ALA A 301 29.64 51.06 3.45
CA ALA A 301 31.10 51.04 3.54
C ALA A 301 31.77 51.99 2.53
N ASP A 302 31.33 51.94 1.27
CA ASP A 302 31.76 52.84 0.20
C ASP A 302 30.68 52.94 -0.88
N VAL A 303 29.76 53.88 -0.73
CA VAL A 303 28.71 54.13 -1.72
C VAL A 303 29.06 55.37 -2.52
N ARG A 304 29.36 55.19 -3.81
CA ARG A 304 29.69 56.26 -4.77
C ARG A 304 28.69 56.28 -5.92
N PRO A 305 27.52 56.92 -5.76
CA PRO A 305 26.44 56.86 -6.75
C PRO A 305 26.82 57.45 -8.11
N LEU A 306 27.66 58.50 -8.12
CA LEU A 306 28.14 59.14 -9.35
C LEU A 306 29.08 58.24 -10.16
N GLU A 307 29.75 57.30 -9.49
CA GLU A 307 30.65 56.30 -10.10
C GLU A 307 29.96 54.94 -10.27
N ARG A 308 28.68 54.82 -9.87
CA ARG A 308 27.88 53.57 -9.90
C ARG A 308 28.47 52.42 -9.07
N VAL A 309 29.16 52.76 -7.98
CA VAL A 309 29.71 51.80 -7.01
C VAL A 309 28.88 51.83 -5.74
N VAL A 310 28.48 50.65 -5.25
CA VAL A 310 27.78 50.48 -3.99
C VAL A 310 28.46 49.35 -3.22
N HIS A 311 29.21 49.69 -2.17
CA HIS A 311 29.77 48.71 -1.24
C HIS A 311 29.11 48.83 0.13
N LEU A 312 28.44 47.76 0.55
CA LEU A 312 27.78 47.61 1.84
C LEU A 312 28.55 46.58 2.67
N SER A 313 28.87 46.91 3.92
CA SER A 313 29.53 45.94 4.82
C SER A 313 28.52 44.98 5.45
N GLU A 314 27.29 45.42 5.69
CA GLU A 314 26.25 44.61 6.33
C GLU A 314 24.84 45.02 5.88
N VAL A 315 23.99 44.03 5.61
CA VAL A 315 22.54 44.18 5.51
C VAL A 315 21.88 43.20 6.47
N ALA A 316 21.36 43.68 7.60
CA ALA A 316 20.79 42.84 8.65
C ALA A 316 19.27 43.06 8.79
N LEU A 317 18.47 42.00 8.64
CA LEU A 317 17.01 42.00 8.75
C LEU A 317 16.57 41.11 9.93
N ALA A 318 15.89 41.70 10.91
CA ALA A 318 15.45 41.03 12.12
C ALA A 318 13.93 40.82 12.15
N ALA A 319 13.54 39.59 12.51
CA ALA A 319 12.17 39.12 12.65
C ALA A 319 11.23 39.46 11.48
N PRO A 320 11.60 39.20 10.21
CA PRO A 320 10.71 39.46 9.09
C PRO A 320 9.52 38.49 9.08
N GLN A 321 8.31 39.01 8.98
CA GLN A 321 7.06 38.27 8.84
C GLN A 321 6.52 38.49 7.43
N LEU A 322 6.49 37.44 6.62
CA LEU A 322 6.00 37.47 5.25
C LEU A 322 4.84 36.51 5.09
N VAL A 323 3.70 37.00 4.60
CA VAL A 323 2.55 36.15 4.26
C VAL A 323 2.42 36.05 2.74
N VAL A 324 2.60 34.85 2.21
CA VAL A 324 2.40 34.53 0.81
C VAL A 324 1.13 33.70 0.68
N ALA A 325 0.15 34.22 -0.06
CA ALA A 325 -1.13 33.58 -0.29
C ALA A 325 -1.40 33.43 -1.79
N ARG A 326 -1.74 32.21 -2.21
CA ARG A 326 -2.32 31.89 -3.50
C ARG A 326 -3.84 31.74 -3.34
N ASP A 327 -4.61 32.55 -4.04
CA ASP A 327 -6.07 32.49 -4.01
C ASP A 327 -6.63 31.35 -4.90
N GLU A 328 -7.95 31.13 -4.88
CA GLU A 328 -8.63 30.08 -5.66
C GLU A 328 -8.40 30.22 -7.19
N ALA A 329 -8.11 31.44 -7.67
CA ALA A 329 -7.78 31.71 -9.08
C ALA A 329 -6.30 31.48 -9.41
N GLY A 330 -5.50 31.02 -8.43
CA GLY A 330 -4.07 30.80 -8.57
C GLY A 330 -3.23 32.08 -8.52
N LYS A 331 -3.81 33.25 -8.20
CA LYS A 331 -3.09 34.52 -8.12
C LYS A 331 -2.40 34.66 -6.76
N LEU A 332 -1.16 35.16 -6.78
CA LEU A 332 -0.40 35.46 -5.57
C LEU A 332 -0.70 36.87 -5.08
N ASN A 333 -0.82 37.06 -3.77
CA ASN A 333 -0.91 38.38 -3.12
C ASN A 333 0.35 39.26 -3.28
N LEU A 334 1.43 38.70 -3.84
CA LEU A 334 2.69 39.40 -4.15
C LEU A 334 2.64 40.18 -5.48
N LEU A 335 1.64 39.94 -6.33
CA LEU A 335 1.53 40.54 -7.65
C LEU A 335 0.58 41.74 -7.63
N ALA A 336 1.10 42.91 -8.02
CA ALA A 336 0.31 44.12 -8.24
C ALA A 336 -0.68 43.91 -9.39
N THR A 337 -1.99 43.91 -9.10
CA THR A 337 -3.02 44.17 -10.11
C THR A 337 -3.92 45.27 -9.59
N ASP A 338 -4.16 46.30 -10.41
CA ASP A 338 -5.12 47.36 -10.15
C ASP A 338 -6.51 46.74 -9.81
N PRO A 339 -7.07 47.00 -8.62
CA PRO A 339 -8.37 46.48 -8.22
C PRO A 339 -9.54 46.97 -9.09
N ALA A 340 -9.37 48.04 -9.88
CA ALA A 340 -10.41 48.58 -10.77
C ALA A 340 -10.36 48.01 -12.20
N THR A 341 -9.20 47.59 -12.71
CA THR A 341 -9.03 47.29 -14.15
C THR A 341 -8.27 45.99 -14.48
N GLY A 342 -7.55 45.38 -13.53
CA GLY A 342 -6.78 44.17 -13.77
C GLY A 342 -5.60 44.32 -14.76
N ALA A 343 -5.26 45.53 -15.20
CA ALA A 343 -4.15 45.80 -16.10
C ALA A 343 -2.80 45.93 -15.36
N LYS A 344 -1.72 45.46 -15.98
CA LYS A 344 -0.34 45.75 -15.58
C LYS A 344 0.08 47.05 -16.25
N GLU A 345 -0.24 48.21 -15.69
CA GLU A 345 0.16 49.47 -16.33
C GLU A 345 1.48 50.04 -15.81
N LYS A 346 2.27 50.49 -16.78
CA LYS A 346 3.60 51.08 -16.70
C LYS A 346 3.56 52.37 -15.90
N VAL A 347 4.62 52.56 -15.12
CA VAL A 347 5.07 53.86 -14.63
C VAL A 347 4.90 54.90 -15.73
N ALA A 348 4.20 55.99 -15.42
CA ALA A 348 4.05 57.14 -16.30
C ALA A 348 5.43 57.57 -16.80
N THR A 349 5.66 57.45 -18.10
CA THR A 349 6.85 57.99 -18.75
C THR A 349 6.81 59.51 -18.56
N VAL A 350 7.80 60.03 -17.84
CA VAL A 350 8.14 61.46 -17.87
C VAL A 350 8.28 61.85 -19.35
N PRO A 351 7.59 62.90 -19.85
CA PRO A 351 7.78 63.36 -21.21
C PRO A 351 9.25 63.73 -21.38
N ALA A 352 9.97 62.97 -22.21
CA ALA A 352 11.29 63.34 -22.64
C ALA A 352 11.17 64.70 -23.36
N SER A 353 11.73 65.75 -22.76
CA SER A 353 11.93 67.01 -23.46
C SER A 353 12.86 66.72 -24.64
N ALA A 354 12.36 66.95 -25.86
CA ALA A 354 13.11 66.73 -27.08
C ALA A 354 14.42 67.55 -27.05
N PRO A 355 15.59 66.92 -27.25
CA PRO A 355 16.81 67.66 -27.51
C PRO A 355 16.73 68.20 -28.95
N ASN A 356 16.52 69.50 -29.08
CA ASN A 356 16.91 70.23 -30.29
C ASN A 356 18.44 70.40 -30.24
N GLY A 357 19.16 69.80 -31.18
CA GLY A 357 20.58 70.08 -31.40
C GLY A 357 21.37 68.88 -31.90
N ASP A 358 21.74 68.95 -33.18
CA ASP A 358 22.69 68.16 -33.96
C ASP A 358 23.41 66.96 -33.30
N ALA A 359 23.07 65.79 -33.84
CA ALA A 359 23.75 64.53 -33.58
C ALA A 359 25.10 64.46 -34.30
N THR A 360 26.20 64.38 -33.55
CA THR A 360 27.42 63.65 -33.95
C THR A 360 28.24 63.22 -32.72
N ALA A 361 27.73 62.23 -31.98
CA ALA A 361 28.53 61.24 -31.24
C ALA A 361 27.56 60.23 -30.63
N LYS A 362 27.68 58.94 -30.97
CA LYS A 362 27.01 57.87 -30.23
C LYS A 362 27.58 57.89 -28.81
N PRO A 363 26.80 58.17 -27.75
CA PRO A 363 27.32 58.16 -26.39
C PRO A 363 27.87 56.76 -26.08
N ALA A 364 29.08 56.69 -25.52
CA ALA A 364 29.61 55.45 -24.98
C ALA A 364 28.59 54.87 -24.00
N GLU A 365 28.32 53.57 -24.13
CA GLU A 365 27.38 52.85 -23.27
C GLU A 365 27.85 53.02 -21.82
N PRO A 366 27.00 53.57 -20.93
CA PRO A 366 27.49 54.01 -19.63
C PRO A 366 27.77 52.75 -18.76
N PRO A 367 28.86 52.73 -17.97
CA PRO A 367 29.32 51.54 -17.26
C PRO A 367 28.28 50.96 -16.30
N GLY A 368 28.20 49.63 -16.19
CA GLY A 368 27.25 48.95 -15.30
C GLY A 368 27.47 49.24 -13.81
N TRP A 369 26.44 49.04 -12.99
CA TRP A 369 26.55 49.16 -11.54
C TRP A 369 27.42 48.04 -10.96
N HIS A 370 28.34 48.41 -10.07
CA HIS A 370 29.12 47.48 -9.25
C HIS A 370 28.55 47.49 -7.83
N LEU A 371 27.88 46.41 -7.44
CA LEU A 371 27.30 46.26 -6.10
C LEU A 371 28.08 45.18 -5.35
N GLN A 372 28.58 45.49 -4.16
CA GLN A 372 29.22 44.56 -3.25
C GLN A 372 28.52 44.61 -1.88
N VAL A 373 28.20 43.45 -1.32
CA VAL A 373 27.67 43.29 0.04
C VAL A 373 28.49 42.22 0.75
N ASP A 374 29.23 42.62 1.80
CA ASP A 374 30.13 41.69 2.49
C ASP A 374 29.34 40.64 3.28
N LYS A 375 28.27 41.06 3.97
CA LYS A 375 27.38 40.20 4.76
C LYS A 375 25.91 40.61 4.63
N VAL A 376 25.04 39.64 4.37
CA VAL A 376 23.58 39.76 4.52
C VAL A 376 23.14 38.79 5.59
N ALA A 377 22.45 39.27 6.63
CA ALA A 377 21.97 38.45 7.73
C ALA A 377 20.46 38.62 7.89
N LEU A 378 19.74 37.51 7.94
CA LEU A 378 18.31 37.43 8.26
C LEU A 378 18.18 36.58 9.53
N THR A 379 17.48 37.07 10.54
CA THR A 379 17.29 36.34 11.82
C THR A 379 15.83 36.35 12.25
N GLY A 380 15.35 35.23 12.80
CA GLY A 380 14.00 35.12 13.39
C GLY A 380 12.85 35.27 12.38
N GLY A 381 13.06 34.97 11.10
CA GLY A 381 12.03 35.15 10.07
C GLY A 381 10.87 34.15 10.17
N HIS A 382 9.68 34.60 9.81
CA HIS A 382 8.47 33.79 9.68
C HIS A 382 7.88 33.98 8.29
N VAL A 383 7.76 32.90 7.53
CA VAL A 383 7.10 32.88 6.23
C VAL A 383 5.88 31.97 6.32
N GLY A 384 4.69 32.55 6.13
CA GLY A 384 3.44 31.80 6.02
C GLY A 384 3.03 31.61 4.58
N TRP A 385 2.92 30.36 4.13
CA TRP A 385 2.38 29.98 2.81
C TRP A 385 0.94 29.49 2.96
N ARG A 386 0.03 30.09 2.19
CA ARG A 386 -1.40 29.71 2.15
C ARG A 386 -1.81 29.44 0.71
N ASP A 387 -2.34 28.27 0.41
CA ASP A 387 -2.74 27.87 -0.94
C ASP A 387 -4.21 27.43 -0.97
N GLN A 388 -5.07 28.30 -1.46
CA GLN A 388 -6.51 28.08 -1.58
C GLN A 388 -6.90 27.33 -2.86
N THR A 389 -5.94 26.97 -3.72
CA THR A 389 -6.22 26.14 -4.91
C THR A 389 -6.45 24.67 -4.55
N THR A 390 -6.13 24.27 -3.32
CA THR A 390 -6.31 22.92 -2.78
C THR A 390 -7.53 22.86 -1.87
N LYS A 391 -8.18 21.68 -1.80
CA LYS A 391 -9.29 21.38 -0.88
C LYS A 391 -8.95 20.11 -0.08
N PRO A 392 -8.71 20.19 1.25
CA PRO A 392 -8.66 21.41 2.06
C PRO A 392 -7.51 22.35 1.66
N ALA A 393 -7.59 23.64 2.02
CA ALA A 393 -6.54 24.61 1.69
C ALA A 393 -5.22 24.29 2.39
N ALA A 394 -4.11 24.33 1.67
CA ALA A 394 -2.79 24.08 2.23
C ALA A 394 -2.31 25.30 3.04
N ALA A 395 -1.74 25.03 4.21
CA ALA A 395 -1.13 26.04 5.06
C ALA A 395 0.20 25.50 5.59
N ILE A 396 1.28 26.23 5.32
CA ILE A 396 2.64 25.86 5.75
C ILE A 396 3.28 27.10 6.37
N ASP A 397 3.81 26.96 7.58
CA ASP A 397 4.52 28.02 8.27
C ASP A 397 5.99 27.63 8.47
N ALA A 398 6.90 28.43 7.93
CA ALA A 398 8.33 28.34 8.15
C ALA A 398 8.72 29.38 9.21
N LYS A 399 9.18 28.92 10.37
CA LYS A 399 9.54 29.74 11.53
C LYS A 399 11.05 29.75 11.74
N ASP A 400 11.52 30.68 12.55
CA ASP A 400 12.92 30.83 12.93
C ASP A 400 13.87 30.80 11.72
N LEU A 401 13.43 31.37 10.59
CA LEU A 401 14.23 31.46 9.39
C LEU A 401 15.44 32.33 9.70
N ALA A 402 16.63 31.74 9.59
CA ALA A 402 17.89 32.42 9.71
C ALA A 402 18.70 32.16 8.44
N VAL A 403 19.21 33.21 7.80
CA VAL A 403 20.01 33.13 6.57
C VAL A 403 21.18 34.07 6.69
N GLU A 404 22.38 33.58 6.42
CA GLU A 404 23.58 34.40 6.27
C GLU A 404 24.13 34.21 4.85
N VAL A 405 24.33 35.30 4.12
CA VAL A 405 24.96 35.31 2.79
C VAL A 405 26.21 36.19 2.86
N ASN A 406 27.34 35.69 2.41
CA ASN A 406 28.62 36.37 2.46
C ASN A 406 29.20 36.59 1.05
N ALA A 407 29.85 37.75 0.86
CA ALA A 407 30.53 38.16 -0.36
C ALA A 407 29.65 38.19 -1.62
N VAL A 408 28.50 38.86 -1.55
CA VAL A 408 27.64 39.11 -2.73
C VAL A 408 28.28 40.21 -3.56
N ALA A 409 28.64 39.93 -4.81
CA ALA A 409 29.16 40.93 -5.74
C ALA A 409 28.42 40.85 -7.08
N TRP A 410 27.96 41.97 -7.61
CA TRP A 410 27.33 42.08 -8.93
C TRP A 410 28.20 42.90 -9.89
N PRO A 411 28.51 42.41 -11.09
CA PRO A 411 28.17 41.08 -11.64
C PRO A 411 28.82 39.90 -10.86
N MET A 412 28.12 38.75 -10.76
CA MET A 412 28.55 37.60 -9.94
C MET A 412 29.65 36.76 -10.59
N GLU A 413 30.87 37.29 -10.70
CA GLU A 413 32.03 36.55 -11.21
C GLU A 413 32.53 35.48 -10.23
N LYS A 414 32.43 35.75 -8.92
CA LYS A 414 32.75 34.82 -7.84
C LYS A 414 31.45 34.38 -7.15
N PRO A 415 31.35 33.11 -6.70
CA PRO A 415 30.16 32.64 -6.02
C PRO A 415 30.05 33.27 -4.62
N ALA A 416 28.86 33.77 -4.30
CA ALA A 416 28.51 34.14 -2.93
C ALA A 416 28.25 32.87 -2.13
N THR A 417 28.71 32.83 -0.88
CA THR A 417 28.45 31.70 0.03
C THR A 417 27.24 32.00 0.89
N PHE A 418 26.43 31.01 1.20
CA PHE A 418 25.30 31.19 2.08
C PHE A 418 25.08 29.97 2.97
N ASN A 419 24.55 30.21 4.16
CA ASN A 419 24.04 29.18 5.05
C ASN A 419 22.75 29.67 5.71
N GLY A 420 21.96 28.73 6.22
CA GLY A 420 20.73 29.07 6.89
C GLY A 420 20.03 27.88 7.51
N SER A 421 19.00 28.18 8.28
CA SER A 421 18.12 27.19 8.87
C SER A 421 16.71 27.72 9.02
N THR A 422 15.73 26.82 9.09
CA THR A 422 14.34 27.15 9.38
C THR A 422 13.63 25.95 10.00
N ALA A 423 12.56 26.21 10.74
CA ALA A 423 11.67 25.18 11.29
C ALA A 423 10.34 25.17 10.54
N VAL A 424 9.97 24.03 9.93
CA VAL A 424 8.69 23.85 9.23
C VAL A 424 7.91 22.73 9.90
N ALA A 425 6.75 23.06 10.50
CA ALA A 425 5.92 22.10 11.23
C ALA A 425 6.67 21.23 12.27
N GLY A 426 7.64 21.83 12.96
CA GLY A 426 8.48 21.15 13.96
C GLY A 426 9.72 20.45 13.41
N ALA A 427 9.87 20.36 12.09
CA ALA A 427 11.05 19.82 11.44
C ALA A 427 12.11 20.89 11.18
N THR A 428 13.38 20.54 11.35
CA THR A 428 14.49 21.46 11.09
C THR A 428 15.02 21.26 9.68
N ILE A 429 15.16 22.34 8.93
CA ILE A 429 15.79 22.36 7.62
C ILE A 429 17.02 23.25 7.75
N LYS A 430 18.21 22.72 7.47
CA LYS A 430 19.47 23.48 7.38
C LYS A 430 19.95 23.43 5.94
N PHE A 431 20.52 24.51 5.46
CA PHE A 431 21.09 24.54 4.12
C PHE A 431 22.36 25.39 4.10
N GLU A 432 23.31 24.99 3.26
CA GLU A 432 24.53 25.73 2.99
C GLU A 432 24.95 25.54 1.55
N GLY A 433 25.60 26.53 0.96
CA GLY A 433 25.92 26.47 -0.44
C GLY A 433 26.65 27.69 -0.96
N GLN A 434 26.85 27.68 -2.26
CA GLN A 434 27.46 28.77 -2.99
C GLN A 434 26.78 28.95 -4.34
N ALA A 435 26.58 30.19 -4.78
CA ALA A 435 25.86 30.49 -6.01
C ALA A 435 26.37 31.75 -6.74
N THR A 436 26.21 31.74 -8.05
CA THR A 436 26.29 32.92 -8.95
C THR A 436 24.97 33.06 -9.73
N ASP A 437 24.93 33.97 -10.70
CA ASP A 437 23.84 34.13 -11.67
C ASP A 437 23.73 32.96 -12.67
N LYS A 438 24.72 32.06 -12.73
CA LYS A 438 24.82 30.98 -13.73
C LYS A 438 24.93 29.57 -13.14
N GLN A 439 25.38 29.45 -11.90
CA GLN A 439 25.59 28.17 -11.23
C GLN A 439 25.25 28.26 -9.73
N ALA A 440 24.78 27.17 -9.14
CA ALA A 440 24.52 27.06 -7.71
C ALA A 440 24.78 25.64 -7.22
N GLN A 441 25.36 25.51 -6.04
CA GLN A 441 25.50 24.24 -5.34
C GLN A 441 25.00 24.41 -3.91
N VAL A 442 24.02 23.60 -3.52
CA VAL A 442 23.32 23.74 -2.24
C VAL A 442 23.23 22.38 -1.56
N GLN A 443 23.77 22.26 -0.36
CA GLN A 443 23.56 21.12 0.52
C GLN A 443 22.43 21.47 1.49
N THR A 444 21.47 20.56 1.64
CA THR A 444 20.30 20.71 2.51
C THR A 444 20.17 19.50 3.40
N GLU A 445 20.11 19.71 4.70
CA GLU A 445 19.80 18.70 5.70
C GLU A 445 18.37 18.93 6.20
N VAL A 446 17.53 17.90 6.09
CA VAL A 446 16.15 17.89 6.53
C VAL A 446 16.02 16.91 7.70
N GLY A 447 15.47 17.36 8.82
CA GLY A 447 15.24 16.54 10.00
C GLY A 447 13.75 16.41 10.33
N ALA A 448 13.20 15.21 10.15
CA ALA A 448 11.85 14.82 10.58
C ALA A 448 10.67 15.64 10.00
N LEU A 449 10.75 16.06 8.73
CA LEU A 449 9.70 16.79 8.01
C LEU A 449 8.40 15.96 7.91
N PRO A 450 7.29 16.39 8.52
CA PRO A 450 6.03 15.65 8.43
C PRO A 450 5.51 15.62 6.99
N LEU A 451 5.30 14.42 6.44
CA LEU A 451 4.74 14.24 5.11
C LEU A 451 3.25 14.64 5.02
N SER A 452 2.58 14.78 6.17
CA SER A 452 1.22 15.32 6.26
C SER A 452 1.08 16.74 5.70
N LEU A 453 2.18 17.50 5.58
CA LEU A 453 2.21 18.80 4.89
C LEU A 453 1.82 18.70 3.40
N ALA A 454 2.02 17.53 2.78
CA ALA A 454 1.62 17.28 1.40
C ALA A 454 0.16 16.81 1.27
N ALA A 455 -0.54 16.50 2.37
CA ALA A 455 -1.88 15.94 2.33
C ALA A 455 -2.91 16.80 1.55
N PRO A 456 -2.96 18.14 1.70
CA PRO A 456 -3.85 19.00 0.89
C PRO A 456 -3.65 18.86 -0.62
N TYR A 457 -2.39 18.68 -1.03
CA TYR A 457 -2.00 18.53 -2.43
C TYR A 457 -2.31 17.13 -2.96
N LEU A 458 -2.04 16.08 -2.17
CA LEU A 458 -2.35 14.70 -2.53
C LEU A 458 -3.86 14.43 -2.51
N ALA A 459 -4.64 15.12 -1.68
CA ALA A 459 -6.09 14.97 -1.60
C ALA A 459 -6.83 15.31 -2.91
N GLN A 460 -6.17 15.95 -3.87
CA GLN A 460 -6.74 16.22 -5.19
C GLN A 460 -6.81 14.96 -6.08
N SER A 461 -5.89 14.02 -5.89
CA SER A 461 -5.77 12.81 -6.72
C SER A 461 -5.90 11.51 -5.94
N LEU A 462 -5.67 11.54 -4.62
CA LEU A 462 -5.73 10.39 -3.73
C LEU A 462 -6.83 10.56 -2.68
N GLU A 463 -7.55 9.49 -2.39
CA GLU A 463 -8.44 9.37 -1.24
C GLU A 463 -7.69 9.15 0.09
N PRO A 464 -6.73 8.22 0.20
CA PRO A 464 -5.98 8.03 1.45
C PRO A 464 -5.01 9.19 1.72
N THR A 465 -4.79 9.47 3.00
CA THR A 465 -3.81 10.46 3.46
C THR A 465 -2.44 9.83 3.61
N LEU A 466 -1.40 10.63 3.35
CA LEU A 466 -0.01 10.23 3.52
C LEU A 466 0.51 10.75 4.86
N ASP A 467 0.94 9.83 5.72
CA ASP A 467 1.57 10.11 6.99
C ASP A 467 3.03 9.61 6.99
N GLY A 468 3.86 10.19 7.85
CA GLY A 468 5.26 9.82 8.04
C GLY A 468 6.16 11.03 8.28
N LYS A 469 7.43 10.76 8.60
CA LYS A 469 8.46 11.80 8.80
C LYS A 469 9.61 11.56 7.83
N LEU A 470 10.03 12.62 7.13
CA LEU A 470 11.12 12.59 6.17
C LEU A 470 12.36 13.26 6.75
N SER A 471 13.49 12.55 6.73
CA SER A 471 14.80 13.07 7.06
C SER A 471 15.76 12.80 5.90
N GLY A 472 16.75 13.65 5.66
CA GLY A 472 17.73 13.38 4.62
C GLY A 472 18.72 14.49 4.36
N GLN A 473 19.72 14.16 3.55
CA GLN A 473 20.76 15.07 3.08
C GLN A 473 20.70 15.12 1.55
N ILE A 474 20.31 16.27 1.03
CA ILE A 474 20.06 16.53 -0.39
C ILE A 474 21.04 17.58 -0.87
N GLU A 475 21.77 17.28 -1.92
CA GLU A 475 22.64 18.20 -2.64
C GLU A 475 21.96 18.57 -3.96
N VAL A 476 21.80 19.87 -4.21
CA VAL A 476 21.27 20.41 -5.46
C VAL A 476 22.42 21.08 -6.18
N ALA A 477 22.71 20.64 -7.39
CA ALA A 477 23.71 21.24 -8.26
C ALA A 477 23.04 21.75 -9.53
N TRP A 478 23.13 23.05 -9.77
CA TRP A 478 22.60 23.72 -10.93
C TRP A 478 23.72 24.41 -11.69
N THR A 479 23.84 24.13 -12.98
CA THR A 479 24.76 24.80 -13.90
C THR A 479 24.00 25.02 -15.19
N LYS A 480 23.51 26.24 -15.44
CA LYS A 480 22.52 26.53 -16.50
C LYS A 480 22.90 25.87 -17.85
N PRO A 481 22.02 25.05 -18.47
CA PRO A 481 20.64 24.71 -18.08
C PRO A 481 20.49 23.47 -17.17
N ASP A 482 21.58 22.77 -16.86
CA ASP A 482 21.57 21.49 -16.17
C ASP A 482 21.20 21.59 -14.69
N LEU A 483 20.30 20.71 -14.25
CA LEU A 483 19.85 20.61 -12.86
C LEU A 483 19.95 19.16 -12.39
N LYS A 484 20.75 18.95 -11.35
CA LYS A 484 20.99 17.64 -10.73
C LYS A 484 20.66 17.68 -9.26
N PHE A 485 20.05 16.61 -8.78
CA PHE A 485 19.78 16.37 -7.37
C PHE A 485 20.54 15.12 -6.93
N LYS A 486 21.26 15.20 -5.82
CA LYS A 486 21.98 14.07 -5.23
C LYS A 486 21.59 13.94 -3.75
N ALA A 487 20.79 12.94 -3.45
CA ALA A 487 20.44 12.56 -2.09
C ALA A 487 21.44 11.53 -1.56
N ARG A 488 22.28 11.91 -0.59
CA ARG A 488 23.21 10.97 0.06
C ARG A 488 22.46 9.93 0.90
N SER A 489 21.47 10.40 1.65
CA SER A 489 20.56 9.56 2.42
C SER A 489 19.21 10.26 2.51
N VAL A 490 18.13 9.54 2.27
CA VAL A 490 16.76 9.96 2.50
C VAL A 490 16.05 8.84 3.26
N VAL A 491 15.58 9.14 4.45
CA VAL A 491 14.88 8.21 5.34
C VAL A 491 13.46 8.71 5.56
N ALA A 492 12.47 7.87 5.29
CA ALA A 492 11.11 8.09 5.72
C ALA A 492 10.75 7.09 6.82
N GLU A 493 10.36 7.59 7.99
CA GLU A 493 9.95 6.79 9.15
C GLU A 493 8.43 6.85 9.32
N ASP A 494 7.85 5.74 9.75
CA ASP A 494 6.41 5.56 9.97
C ASP A 494 5.56 5.98 8.76
N LEU A 495 6.05 5.69 7.55
CA LEU A 495 5.36 6.00 6.30
C LEU A 495 4.06 5.20 6.24
N ALA A 496 2.91 5.84 6.11
CA ALA A 496 1.63 5.15 6.00
C ALA A 496 0.67 5.85 5.03
N LEU A 497 -0.02 5.06 4.22
CA LEU A 497 -1.22 5.48 3.52
C LEU A 497 -2.43 5.06 4.35
N THR A 498 -3.09 6.03 4.94
CA THR A 498 -4.19 5.84 5.89
C THR A 498 -5.50 6.24 5.24
N GLN A 499 -6.52 5.39 5.37
CA GLN A 499 -7.90 5.74 5.03
C GLN A 499 -8.74 5.51 6.29
N GLU A 500 -9.36 6.59 6.78
CA GLU A 500 -10.05 6.65 8.07
C GLU A 500 -9.15 6.26 9.26
N LYS A 501 -9.20 5.01 9.71
CA LYS A 501 -8.40 4.45 10.82
C LYS A 501 -7.57 3.23 10.40
N THR A 502 -7.60 2.87 9.11
CA THR A 502 -6.94 1.67 8.61
C THR A 502 -5.72 2.07 7.79
N ALA A 503 -4.54 1.57 8.17
CA ALA A 503 -3.34 1.67 7.34
C ALA A 503 -3.47 0.67 6.18
N LEU A 504 -3.61 1.19 4.96
CA LEU A 504 -3.73 0.39 3.74
C LEU A 504 -2.36 -0.13 3.29
N VAL A 505 -1.36 0.74 3.42
CA VAL A 505 0.06 0.45 3.19
C VAL A 505 0.84 1.16 4.29
N SER A 506 1.82 0.50 4.88
CA SER A 506 2.73 1.16 5.83
C SER A 506 4.14 0.62 5.70
N VAL A 507 5.15 1.46 5.92
CA VAL A 507 6.56 1.08 5.99
C VAL A 507 7.14 1.71 7.25
N GLY A 508 7.64 0.88 8.17
CA GLY A 508 8.19 1.38 9.43
C GLY A 508 9.42 2.27 9.21
N ARG A 509 10.33 1.82 8.34
CA ARG A 509 11.47 2.63 7.90
C ARG A 509 11.76 2.36 6.43
N PHE A 510 11.80 3.42 5.64
CA PHE A 510 12.17 3.44 4.24
C PHE A 510 13.43 4.27 4.09
N GLU A 511 14.43 3.77 3.38
CA GLU A 511 15.73 4.43 3.25
C GLU A 511 16.24 4.32 1.81
N LEU A 512 16.62 5.47 1.25
CA LEU A 512 17.34 5.60 -0.01
C LEU A 512 18.74 6.12 0.29
N LYS A 513 19.78 5.50 -0.31
CA LYS A 513 21.16 6.00 -0.26
C LYS A 513 21.69 6.21 -1.67
N ASP A 514 22.49 7.27 -1.82
CA ASP A 514 23.14 7.65 -3.07
C ASP A 514 22.15 7.69 -4.25
N ALA A 515 21.08 8.47 -4.10
CA ALA A 515 20.11 8.69 -5.16
C ALA A 515 20.50 9.94 -5.96
N GLU A 516 20.66 9.82 -7.27
CA GLU A 516 21.00 10.89 -8.20
C GLU A 516 19.88 11.04 -9.24
N VAL A 517 19.40 12.26 -9.41
CA VAL A 517 18.36 12.64 -10.37
C VAL A 517 18.93 13.69 -11.32
N ASP A 518 18.97 13.38 -12.61
CA ASP A 518 19.34 14.32 -13.66
C ASP A 518 18.07 14.76 -14.40
N MET A 519 17.67 16.02 -14.19
CA MET A 519 16.46 16.59 -14.79
C MET A 519 16.64 16.86 -16.29
N THR A 520 17.87 17.00 -16.79
CA THR A 520 18.14 17.21 -18.22
C THR A 520 18.12 15.88 -18.97
N GLN A 521 18.72 14.84 -18.39
CA GLN A 521 18.83 13.52 -19.01
C GLN A 521 17.61 12.61 -18.76
N HIS A 522 16.74 12.99 -17.82
CA HIS A 522 15.63 12.19 -17.29
C HIS A 522 16.10 10.84 -16.72
N THR A 523 17.16 10.85 -15.92
CA THR A 523 17.72 9.63 -15.31
C THR A 523 17.58 9.68 -13.79
N LEU A 524 17.21 8.55 -13.19
CA LEU A 524 17.15 8.33 -11.75
C LEU A 524 18.01 7.11 -11.42
N ALA A 525 19.14 7.33 -10.77
CA ALA A 525 20.04 6.29 -10.29
C ALA A 525 19.99 6.22 -8.76
N ILE A 526 19.75 5.03 -8.20
CA ILE A 526 19.65 4.81 -6.74
C ILE A 526 20.69 3.78 -6.32
N GLY A 527 21.64 4.16 -5.46
CA GLY A 527 22.65 3.23 -4.96
C GLY A 527 22.07 2.14 -4.06
N SER A 528 21.21 2.51 -3.11
CA SER A 528 20.54 1.55 -2.23
C SER A 528 19.11 1.96 -1.93
N PHE A 529 18.21 0.99 -2.02
CA PHE A 529 16.82 1.05 -1.59
C PHE A 529 16.63 0.03 -0.46
N ALA A 530 16.17 0.47 0.71
CA ALA A 530 15.90 -0.40 1.85
C ALA A 530 14.52 -0.10 2.45
N ALA A 531 13.74 -1.14 2.76
CA ALA A 531 12.48 -1.04 3.47
C ALA A 531 12.43 -2.06 4.62
N VAL A 532 12.13 -1.58 5.83
CA VAL A 532 12.04 -2.39 7.04
C VAL A 532 10.61 -2.36 7.56
N ASN A 533 10.07 -3.55 7.87
CA ASN A 533 8.68 -3.75 8.28
C ASN A 533 7.62 -3.19 7.29
N PRO A 534 7.76 -3.35 5.95
CA PRO A 534 6.68 -2.95 5.06
C PRO A 534 5.47 -3.88 5.22
N LYS A 535 4.28 -3.30 5.31
CA LYS A 535 2.99 -3.99 5.35
C LYS A 535 2.17 -3.53 4.16
N LEU A 536 1.74 -4.50 3.34
CA LEU A 536 0.94 -4.25 2.16
C LEU A 536 -0.32 -5.13 2.19
N ARG A 537 -1.47 -4.54 1.90
CA ARG A 537 -2.71 -5.26 1.63
C ARG A 537 -3.03 -5.17 0.15
N VAL A 538 -3.02 -6.32 -0.52
CA VAL A 538 -3.44 -6.47 -1.92
C VAL A 538 -4.81 -7.11 -1.93
N GLU A 539 -5.78 -6.41 -2.51
CA GLU A 539 -7.16 -6.87 -2.57
C GLU A 539 -7.71 -6.68 -3.98
N ARG A 540 -8.38 -7.72 -4.47
CA ARG A 540 -9.23 -7.66 -5.65
C ARG A 540 -10.69 -7.91 -5.24
N ASP A 541 -11.58 -6.98 -5.58
CA ASP A 541 -12.99 -7.06 -5.19
C ASP A 541 -13.83 -7.93 -6.14
N LYS A 542 -15.13 -8.07 -5.82
CA LYS A 542 -16.11 -8.82 -6.61
C LYS A 542 -16.33 -8.22 -8.00
N GLU A 543 -16.10 -6.91 -8.14
CA GLU A 543 -16.13 -6.21 -9.43
C GLU A 543 -14.82 -6.37 -10.23
N LYS A 544 -13.88 -7.17 -9.72
CA LYS A 544 -12.55 -7.46 -10.30
C LYS A 544 -11.60 -6.27 -10.32
N ARG A 545 -11.89 -5.20 -9.57
CA ARG A 545 -11.03 -4.01 -9.43
C ARG A 545 -9.96 -4.25 -8.39
N TRP A 546 -8.79 -3.66 -8.61
CA TRP A 546 -7.72 -3.64 -7.61
C TRP A 546 -7.93 -2.52 -6.59
N MET A 547 -7.48 -2.74 -5.35
CA MET A 547 -7.61 -1.77 -4.27
C MET A 547 -7.11 -0.35 -4.61
N PHE A 548 -6.03 -0.23 -5.40
CA PHE A 548 -5.46 1.07 -5.76
C PHE A 548 -6.34 1.87 -6.72
N GLU A 549 -7.22 1.23 -7.49
CA GLU A 549 -8.17 1.93 -8.37
C GLU A 549 -9.16 2.76 -7.55
N ARG A 550 -9.44 2.35 -6.30
CA ARG A 550 -10.28 3.07 -5.34
C ARG A 550 -9.52 4.17 -4.60
N TRP A 551 -8.19 4.10 -4.56
CA TRP A 551 -7.37 5.16 -3.95
C TRP A 551 -7.28 6.40 -4.83
N LEU A 552 -7.49 6.26 -6.13
CA LEU A 552 -7.41 7.35 -7.09
C LEU A 552 -8.78 8.03 -7.23
N LYS A 553 -8.82 9.35 -7.06
CA LYS A 553 -10.01 10.14 -7.40
C LYS A 553 -10.08 10.26 -8.92
N VAL A 554 -11.13 9.71 -9.53
CA VAL A 554 -11.41 9.97 -10.94
C VAL A 554 -11.71 11.46 -11.08
N PRO A 555 -11.05 12.19 -12.00
CA PRO A 555 -11.38 13.59 -12.23
C PRO A 555 -12.87 13.64 -12.57
N ALA A 556 -13.65 14.35 -11.78
CA ALA A 556 -14.99 14.75 -12.17
C ALA A 556 -14.81 15.64 -13.40
N GLY A 557 -14.87 15.03 -14.58
CA GLY A 557 -14.93 15.76 -15.84
C GLY A 557 -16.09 16.73 -15.74
N GLY A 558 -15.79 18.01 -15.77
CA GLY A 558 -16.80 19.06 -15.64
C GLY A 558 -17.87 18.91 -16.69
N ASN A 559 -19.10 18.68 -16.24
CA ASN A 559 -20.23 19.53 -16.58
C ASN A 559 -21.34 19.28 -15.56
N GLY A 560 -21.86 20.38 -14.99
CA GLY A 560 -23.06 20.32 -14.16
C GLY A 560 -24.28 19.88 -14.98
N GLY A 561 -25.22 19.24 -14.30
CA GLY A 561 -26.57 18.96 -14.81
C GLY A 561 -27.04 17.53 -14.56
N ASP A 562 -27.91 17.39 -13.56
CA ASP A 562 -28.89 16.32 -13.30
C ASP A 562 -28.50 14.84 -13.37
N GLY A 563 -28.65 14.20 -12.20
CA GLY A 563 -29.48 13.00 -12.03
C GLY A 563 -29.21 11.79 -12.93
N GLY A 564 -28.30 10.92 -12.51
CA GLY A 564 -28.23 9.56 -13.04
C GLY A 564 -26.92 8.87 -12.69
N ALA A 565 -26.95 7.99 -11.69
CA ALA A 565 -25.86 7.07 -11.43
C ALA A 565 -25.75 6.06 -12.59
N THR A 566 -24.90 6.35 -13.56
CA THR A 566 -24.39 5.36 -14.52
C THR A 566 -22.96 5.01 -14.16
N GLU A 567 -22.79 3.79 -13.67
CA GLU A 567 -21.51 3.13 -13.44
C GLU A 567 -20.69 3.14 -14.74
N ALA A 568 -19.64 3.97 -14.77
CA ALA A 568 -18.65 3.91 -15.83
C ALA A 568 -17.76 2.68 -15.63
N LYS A 569 -18.06 1.60 -16.36
CA LYS A 569 -17.13 0.51 -16.65
C LYS A 569 -15.82 1.11 -17.16
N VAL A 570 -14.71 0.73 -16.52
CA VAL A 570 -13.34 1.01 -16.99
C VAL A 570 -13.18 0.33 -18.36
N ALA A 571 -13.40 1.10 -19.42
CA ALA A 571 -12.97 0.75 -20.76
C ALA A 571 -11.47 1.04 -20.86
N ALA A 572 -10.73 0.10 -21.46
CA ALA A 572 -9.34 0.28 -21.86
C ALA A 572 -9.13 1.65 -22.54
N PRO A 573 -7.95 2.28 -22.41
CA PRO A 573 -7.69 3.55 -23.06
C PRO A 573 -7.84 3.35 -24.58
N LYS A 574 -8.92 3.89 -25.13
CA LYS A 574 -9.12 3.98 -26.57
C LYS A 574 -8.09 5.00 -27.05
N ASP A 575 -7.24 4.62 -28.00
CA ASP A 575 -6.27 5.52 -28.63
C ASP A 575 -6.99 6.80 -29.06
N ARG A 576 -6.70 7.89 -28.35
CA ARG A 576 -7.18 9.21 -28.71
C ARG A 576 -6.37 9.63 -29.92
N GLN A 577 -6.92 9.42 -31.12
CA GLN A 577 -6.45 10.10 -32.31
C GLN A 577 -6.36 11.60 -32.01
N ALA A 578 -5.15 12.12 -32.19
CA ALA A 578 -4.77 13.49 -31.91
C ALA A 578 -5.67 14.46 -32.70
N SER A 579 -6.40 15.31 -31.97
CA SER A 579 -6.83 16.59 -32.48
C SER A 579 -5.67 17.56 -32.26
N GLU A 580 -5.13 18.07 -33.36
CA GLU A 580 -4.07 19.08 -33.39
C GLU A 580 -4.54 20.37 -32.70
N ALA A 581 -4.01 20.61 -31.51
CA ALA A 581 -3.77 21.95 -31.00
C ALA A 581 -2.31 21.99 -30.50
N PRO A 582 -1.49 22.97 -30.93
CA PRO A 582 -0.08 22.99 -30.58
C PRO A 582 0.08 23.31 -29.09
N SER A 583 0.39 22.29 -28.29
CA SER A 583 0.91 22.47 -26.94
C SER A 583 2.43 22.70 -27.02
N PRO A 584 2.99 23.65 -26.23
CA PRO A 584 4.41 23.98 -26.29
C PRO A 584 5.25 22.76 -25.88
N ALA A 585 6.33 22.53 -26.62
CA ALA A 585 7.26 21.39 -26.55
C ALA A 585 7.40 20.75 -25.15
N SER A 586 6.55 19.77 -24.85
CA SER A 586 6.74 18.89 -23.70
C SER A 586 7.80 17.85 -24.08
N ASN A 587 8.94 17.88 -23.41
CA ASN A 587 10.02 16.91 -23.60
C ASN A 587 9.49 15.49 -23.31
N THR A 588 9.33 14.67 -24.34
CA THR A 588 8.65 13.36 -24.30
C THR A 588 9.59 12.18 -23.96
N LYS A 589 10.86 12.43 -23.63
CA LYS A 589 11.80 11.35 -23.30
C LYS A 589 11.38 10.66 -21.99
N PRO A 590 11.14 9.34 -21.97
CA PRO A 590 10.77 8.62 -20.76
C PRO A 590 11.93 8.56 -19.76
N TRP A 591 11.61 8.49 -18.48
CA TRP A 591 12.59 8.38 -17.40
C TRP A 591 13.30 7.02 -17.40
N GLU A 592 14.62 7.04 -17.27
CA GLU A 592 15.44 5.84 -17.05
C GLU A 592 15.70 5.64 -15.56
N LEU A 593 15.39 4.46 -15.03
CA LEU A 593 15.55 4.10 -13.62
C LEU A 593 16.60 2.99 -13.47
N SER A 594 17.57 3.19 -12.58
CA SER A 594 18.50 2.13 -12.16
C SER A 594 18.62 2.11 -10.64
N ILE A 595 18.62 0.90 -10.06
CA ILE A 595 18.74 0.68 -8.61
C ILE A 595 19.83 -0.37 -8.40
N ALA A 596 20.93 0.01 -7.77
CA ALA A 596 22.06 -0.90 -7.59
C ALA A 596 21.77 -1.99 -6.56
N THR A 597 21.09 -1.67 -5.45
CA THR A 597 20.67 -2.66 -4.42
C THR A 597 19.25 -2.37 -3.92
N VAL A 598 18.42 -3.41 -3.81
CA VAL A 598 17.08 -3.40 -3.20
C VAL A 598 17.08 -4.37 -2.04
N ALA A 599 16.70 -3.91 -0.86
CA ALA A 599 16.55 -4.72 0.34
C ALA A 599 15.17 -4.50 0.98
N VAL A 600 14.48 -5.59 1.27
CA VAL A 600 13.27 -5.59 2.10
C VAL A 600 13.54 -6.52 3.27
N ASP A 601 13.33 -6.05 4.50
CA ASP A 601 13.45 -6.87 5.70
C ASP A 601 12.14 -6.87 6.51
N ASN A 602 11.81 -8.06 7.00
CA ASN A 602 10.61 -8.35 7.79
C ASN A 602 9.29 -7.82 7.17
N GLY A 603 9.11 -7.97 5.87
CA GLY A 603 7.88 -7.56 5.18
C GLY A 603 6.69 -8.46 5.47
N ALA A 604 5.49 -7.88 5.41
CA ALA A 604 4.22 -8.58 5.49
C ALA A 604 3.30 -8.19 4.31
N LEU A 605 2.73 -9.19 3.66
CA LEU A 605 1.79 -9.03 2.56
C LEU A 605 0.53 -9.82 2.87
N SER A 606 -0.62 -9.14 2.94
CA SER A 606 -1.91 -9.82 2.94
C SER A 606 -2.49 -9.77 1.53
N TYR A 607 -2.90 -10.92 1.01
CA TYR A 607 -3.52 -11.04 -0.30
C TYR A 607 -4.93 -11.59 -0.14
N ALA A 608 -5.90 -10.93 -0.77
CA ALA A 608 -7.29 -11.38 -0.84
C ALA A 608 -7.85 -11.19 -2.25
N ASP A 609 -8.25 -12.28 -2.89
CA ASP A 609 -9.00 -12.26 -4.15
C ASP A 609 -10.43 -12.70 -3.91
N ASN A 610 -11.36 -11.75 -4.04
CA ASN A 610 -12.80 -11.95 -3.91
C ASN A 610 -13.52 -11.92 -5.27
N ALA A 611 -12.80 -12.04 -6.39
CA ALA A 611 -13.37 -11.99 -7.74
C ALA A 611 -14.14 -13.27 -8.14
N SER A 612 -13.96 -14.37 -7.41
CA SER A 612 -14.64 -15.66 -7.58
C SER A 612 -15.60 -15.93 -6.42
N ASP A 613 -16.58 -16.83 -6.64
CA ASP A 613 -17.51 -17.31 -5.59
C ASP A 613 -16.78 -17.98 -4.42
N THR A 614 -15.57 -18.49 -4.65
CA THR A 614 -14.66 -18.96 -3.60
C THR A 614 -13.53 -17.97 -3.40
N PRO A 615 -13.48 -17.21 -2.28
CA PRO A 615 -12.42 -16.25 -2.04
C PRO A 615 -11.09 -16.97 -1.76
N VAL A 616 -9.99 -16.37 -2.22
CA VAL A 616 -8.63 -16.83 -1.93
C VAL A 616 -7.97 -15.80 -1.03
N ALA A 617 -7.52 -16.23 0.16
CA ALA A 617 -6.82 -15.36 1.09
C ALA A 617 -5.60 -16.05 1.69
N PHE A 618 -4.46 -15.38 1.68
CA PHE A 618 -3.22 -15.82 2.32
C PHE A 618 -2.41 -14.62 2.80
N GLU A 619 -1.53 -14.87 3.77
CA GLU A 619 -0.61 -13.88 4.32
C GLU A 619 0.82 -14.36 4.15
N ILE A 620 1.67 -13.49 3.64
CA ILE A 620 3.12 -13.66 3.65
C ILE A 620 3.68 -12.83 4.81
N SER A 621 4.50 -13.44 5.65
CA SER A 621 5.19 -12.80 6.77
C SER A 621 6.69 -13.08 6.71
N ALA A 622 7.48 -12.28 7.45
CA ALA A 622 8.93 -12.36 7.45
C ALA A 622 9.54 -12.34 6.03
N LEU A 623 8.92 -11.59 5.10
CA LEU A 623 9.38 -11.45 3.73
C LEU A 623 10.71 -10.72 3.72
N LYS A 624 11.73 -11.38 3.18
CA LYS A 624 13.03 -10.79 2.90
C LYS A 624 13.28 -10.80 1.40
N VAL A 625 13.60 -9.64 0.83
CA VAL A 625 13.97 -9.49 -0.58
C VAL A 625 15.35 -8.85 -0.63
N ASN A 626 16.26 -9.43 -1.39
CA ASN A 626 17.55 -8.82 -1.73
C ASN A 626 17.74 -8.93 -3.24
N ALA A 627 17.77 -7.79 -3.93
CA ALA A 627 17.97 -7.76 -5.37
C ALA A 627 19.07 -6.76 -5.74
N GLN A 628 19.78 -7.00 -6.83
CA GLN A 628 20.88 -6.14 -7.28
C GLN A 628 20.74 -5.78 -8.76
N LYS A 629 21.20 -4.59 -9.14
CA LYS A 629 21.24 -4.08 -10.53
C LYS A 629 19.86 -4.05 -11.21
N ILE A 630 18.83 -3.65 -10.48
CA ILE A 630 17.47 -3.53 -10.99
C ILE A 630 17.39 -2.32 -11.92
N ALA A 631 17.19 -2.58 -13.20
CA ALA A 631 16.93 -1.56 -14.21
C ALA A 631 15.63 -1.92 -14.94
N PRO A 632 14.49 -1.33 -14.55
CA PRO A 632 13.24 -1.57 -15.26
C PRO A 632 13.37 -1.15 -16.73
N ASN A 633 12.64 -1.83 -17.60
CA ASN A 633 12.65 -1.60 -19.05
C ASN A 633 13.94 -1.99 -19.80
N THR A 634 14.91 -2.65 -19.15
CA THR A 634 16.09 -3.21 -19.82
C THR A 634 16.12 -4.74 -19.72
N ALA A 635 17.00 -5.36 -20.50
CA ALA A 635 17.31 -6.78 -20.41
C ALA A 635 18.35 -7.11 -19.31
N THR A 636 18.55 -6.21 -18.34
CA THR A 636 19.54 -6.39 -17.27
C THR A 636 19.19 -7.60 -16.41
N VAL A 637 20.10 -8.56 -16.33
CA VAL A 637 19.99 -9.72 -15.45
C VAL A 637 20.37 -9.30 -14.02
N SER A 638 19.40 -9.38 -13.12
CA SER A 638 19.45 -8.91 -11.74
C SER A 638 19.48 -10.10 -10.77
N PRO A 639 20.54 -10.31 -9.98
CA PRO A 639 20.52 -11.28 -8.89
C PRO A 639 19.39 -10.97 -7.91
N LEU A 640 18.64 -11.99 -7.49
CA LEU A 640 17.47 -11.88 -6.64
C LEU A 640 17.42 -13.05 -5.64
N LYS A 641 17.37 -12.72 -4.36
CA LYS A 641 17.05 -13.63 -3.26
C LYS A 641 15.76 -13.21 -2.60
N VAL A 642 14.81 -14.14 -2.47
CA VAL A 642 13.53 -13.90 -1.79
C VAL A 642 13.30 -15.03 -0.79
N SER A 643 12.89 -14.70 0.42
CA SER A 643 12.45 -15.70 1.40
C SER A 643 11.27 -15.19 2.20
N GLY A 644 10.44 -16.09 2.71
CA GLY A 644 9.30 -15.70 3.54
C GLY A 644 8.52 -16.89 4.08
N ARG A 645 7.49 -16.59 4.86
CA ARG A 645 6.54 -17.55 5.39
C ARG A 645 5.16 -17.26 4.84
N ILE A 646 4.47 -18.26 4.32
CA ILE A 646 3.12 -18.14 3.75
C ILE A 646 2.13 -18.92 4.62
N ALA A 647 1.15 -18.21 5.16
CA ALA A 647 0.10 -18.77 5.99
C ALA A 647 -1.27 -18.55 5.34
N ALA A 648 -2.21 -19.43 5.64
CA ALA A 648 -3.59 -19.25 5.22
C ALA A 648 -4.54 -19.88 6.25
N GLY A 649 -5.51 -19.10 6.70
CA GLY A 649 -6.42 -19.52 7.77
C GLY A 649 -5.68 -19.91 9.05
N ARG A 650 -5.97 -21.10 9.58
CA ARG A 650 -5.38 -21.64 10.82
C ARG A 650 -4.24 -22.64 10.58
N ALA A 651 -3.76 -22.77 9.34
CA ALA A 651 -2.66 -23.68 9.02
C ALA A 651 -1.30 -23.13 9.49
N GLU A 652 -0.36 -24.02 9.80
CA GLU A 652 1.03 -23.61 10.05
C GLU A 652 1.62 -22.93 8.81
N PRO A 653 2.40 -21.84 8.97
CA PRO A 653 2.99 -21.15 7.84
C PRO A 653 4.03 -22.01 7.10
N GLY A 654 3.81 -22.24 5.81
CA GLY A 654 4.82 -22.81 4.91
C GLY A 654 5.98 -21.84 4.70
N ARG A 655 7.14 -22.34 4.25
CA ARG A 655 8.33 -21.52 3.95
C ARG A 655 8.62 -21.55 2.46
N PHE A 656 9.08 -20.44 1.91
CA PHE A 656 9.60 -20.39 0.56
C PHE A 656 10.90 -19.59 0.52
N GLU A 657 11.80 -20.02 -0.38
CA GLU A 657 13.08 -19.40 -0.66
C GLU A 657 13.34 -19.49 -2.17
N TYR A 658 13.80 -18.40 -2.76
CA TYR A 658 14.26 -18.29 -4.13
C TYR A 658 15.65 -17.65 -4.13
N ASP A 659 16.59 -18.24 -4.85
CA ASP A 659 17.95 -17.71 -5.05
C ASP A 659 18.32 -17.87 -6.53
N GLY A 660 18.37 -16.76 -7.27
CA GLY A 660 18.58 -16.78 -8.71
C GLY A 660 18.69 -15.42 -9.35
N ASN A 661 18.37 -15.35 -10.63
CA ASN A 661 18.44 -14.16 -11.46
C ASN A 661 17.05 -13.80 -12.00
N LEU A 662 16.82 -12.51 -12.22
CA LEU A 662 15.59 -11.93 -12.76
C LEU A 662 15.94 -10.91 -13.85
N ALA A 663 15.27 -10.97 -15.00
CA ALA A 663 15.23 -9.92 -16.00
C ALA A 663 13.79 -9.43 -16.14
N LEU A 664 13.59 -8.12 -16.29
CA LEU A 664 12.25 -7.50 -16.32
C LEU A 664 11.73 -7.27 -17.75
N LYS A 665 12.60 -7.19 -18.76
CA LYS A 665 12.20 -6.99 -20.16
C LYS A 665 13.05 -7.82 -21.14
N PRO A 666 12.51 -8.91 -21.73
CA PRO A 666 11.26 -9.58 -21.33
C PRO A 666 11.38 -10.19 -19.92
N ILE A 667 10.26 -10.50 -19.27
CA ILE A 667 10.28 -11.12 -17.95
C ILE A 667 10.88 -12.52 -18.06
N ALA A 668 12.02 -12.74 -17.40
CA ALA A 668 12.67 -14.04 -17.30
C ALA A 668 13.24 -14.24 -15.90
N ALA A 669 13.11 -15.44 -15.35
CA ALA A 669 13.62 -15.77 -14.02
C ALA A 669 14.28 -17.15 -14.05
N GLU A 670 15.49 -17.27 -13.50
CA GLU A 670 16.22 -18.53 -13.44
C GLU A 670 16.92 -18.68 -12.09
N GLY A 671 16.62 -19.73 -11.34
CA GLY A 671 17.16 -19.88 -9.99
C GLY A 671 16.79 -21.18 -9.29
N LYS A 672 17.28 -21.32 -8.06
CA LYS A 672 16.91 -22.39 -7.14
C LYS A 672 15.67 -21.94 -6.34
N VAL A 673 14.66 -22.81 -6.27
CA VAL A 673 13.45 -22.61 -5.47
C VAL A 673 13.36 -23.72 -4.42
N THR A 674 13.15 -23.34 -3.17
CA THR A 674 12.79 -24.25 -2.08
C THR A 674 11.46 -23.79 -1.49
N ILE A 675 10.46 -24.66 -1.55
CA ILE A 675 9.14 -24.48 -0.94
C ILE A 675 8.94 -25.66 0.01
N ALA A 676 8.58 -25.36 1.25
CA ALA A 676 8.30 -26.35 2.28
C ALA A 676 6.89 -26.12 2.85
N SER A 677 6.06 -27.15 2.79
CA SER A 677 4.73 -27.17 3.38
C SER A 677 3.80 -26.02 2.94
N LEU A 678 3.79 -25.68 1.65
CA LEU A 678 2.87 -24.67 1.08
C LEU A 678 1.42 -25.18 1.16
N PRO A 679 0.48 -24.47 1.81
CA PRO A 679 -0.91 -24.89 1.92
C PRO A 679 -1.66 -24.79 0.57
N ALA A 680 -1.54 -25.82 -0.27
CA ALA A 680 -2.08 -25.84 -1.64
C ALA A 680 -3.61 -25.80 -1.70
N HIS A 681 -4.28 -26.26 -0.64
CA HIS A 681 -5.75 -26.26 -0.53
C HIS A 681 -6.38 -24.86 -0.56
N VAL A 682 -5.61 -23.80 -0.29
CA VAL A 682 -6.05 -22.40 -0.29
C VAL A 682 -6.35 -21.89 -1.70
N PHE A 683 -5.70 -22.47 -2.71
CA PHE A 683 -5.85 -22.09 -4.11
C PHE A 683 -7.08 -22.73 -4.77
N LYS A 684 -8.12 -23.06 -3.98
CA LYS A 684 -9.34 -23.76 -4.44
C LYS A 684 -10.02 -23.10 -5.63
N ALA A 685 -10.06 -21.77 -5.65
CA ALA A 685 -10.64 -21.02 -6.76
C ALA A 685 -9.99 -21.33 -8.11
N TYR A 686 -8.73 -21.76 -8.13
CA TYR A 686 -7.98 -22.00 -9.36
C TYR A 686 -8.11 -23.42 -9.91
N TYR A 687 -8.60 -24.39 -9.13
CA TYR A 687 -8.78 -25.78 -9.58
C TYR A 687 -10.22 -26.31 -9.44
N ALA A 688 -11.11 -25.56 -8.78
CA ALA A 688 -12.51 -25.94 -8.56
C ALA A 688 -13.27 -26.22 -9.87
N ASP A 689 -12.92 -25.55 -10.97
CA ASP A 689 -13.57 -25.75 -12.27
C ASP A 689 -13.06 -26.98 -13.03
N ALA A 690 -11.90 -27.54 -12.64
CA ALA A 690 -11.31 -28.70 -13.31
C ALA A 690 -11.68 -30.04 -12.65
N LEU A 691 -11.91 -30.05 -11.33
CA LEU A 691 -12.04 -31.29 -10.54
C LEU A 691 -13.35 -31.34 -9.73
N ASN A 692 -13.93 -32.54 -9.61
CA ASN A 692 -15.10 -32.84 -8.76
C ASN A 692 -14.67 -33.35 -7.36
N ILE A 693 -13.57 -32.82 -6.84
CA ILE A 693 -13.05 -33.14 -5.50
C ILE A 693 -12.92 -31.88 -4.66
N ASP A 694 -13.18 -32.01 -3.37
CA ASP A 694 -13.01 -30.95 -2.39
C ASP A 694 -11.77 -31.24 -1.54
N ILE A 695 -10.66 -30.60 -1.89
CA ILE A 695 -9.37 -30.76 -1.21
C ILE A 695 -9.46 -30.05 0.14
N ARG A 696 -9.45 -30.83 1.22
CA ARG A 696 -9.55 -30.34 2.61
C ARG A 696 -8.19 -29.99 3.18
N ARG A 697 -7.16 -30.73 2.79
CA ARG A 697 -5.79 -30.53 3.25
C ARG A 697 -4.84 -31.01 2.16
N ALA A 698 -3.79 -30.23 1.91
CA ALA A 698 -2.71 -30.56 1.00
C ALA A 698 -1.58 -29.57 1.29
N PHE A 699 -0.38 -30.09 1.52
CA PHE A 699 0.83 -29.30 1.66
C PHE A 699 1.81 -29.67 0.56
N ALA A 700 2.13 -28.72 -0.30
CA ALA A 700 3.07 -28.92 -1.40
C ALA A 700 4.47 -28.49 -0.97
N SER A 701 5.46 -29.32 -1.28
CA SER A 701 6.88 -29.03 -1.11
C SER A 701 7.58 -29.16 -2.46
N TYR A 702 8.57 -28.32 -2.72
CA TYR A 702 9.37 -28.35 -3.94
C TYR A 702 10.82 -27.93 -3.63
N ARG A 703 11.80 -28.62 -4.19
CA ARG A 703 13.21 -28.25 -4.11
C ARG A 703 13.87 -28.52 -5.44
N GLY A 704 14.24 -27.47 -6.17
CA GLY A 704 14.76 -27.62 -7.52
C GLY A 704 15.17 -26.32 -8.18
N THR A 705 15.41 -26.38 -9.48
CA THR A 705 15.66 -25.23 -10.34
C THR A 705 14.43 -24.90 -11.18
N VAL A 706 14.20 -23.60 -11.35
CA VAL A 706 13.12 -23.06 -12.18
C VAL A 706 13.76 -22.13 -13.20
N LYS A 707 13.35 -22.26 -14.46
CA LYS A 707 13.65 -21.33 -15.54
C LYS A 707 12.36 -20.93 -16.23
N TYR A 708 11.99 -19.68 -16.09
CA TYR A 708 10.81 -19.05 -16.68
C TYR A 708 11.26 -17.98 -17.67
N ALA A 709 10.59 -17.89 -18.82
CA ALA A 709 10.71 -16.74 -19.71
C ALA A 709 9.41 -16.49 -20.46
N SER A 710 8.98 -15.22 -20.48
CA SER A 710 7.89 -14.75 -21.32
C SER A 710 8.43 -14.40 -22.71
N THR A 711 7.95 -15.09 -23.75
CA THR A 711 8.30 -14.78 -25.15
C THR A 711 7.07 -14.23 -25.88
N PRO A 712 7.23 -13.57 -27.04
CA PRO A 712 6.09 -13.14 -27.87
C PRO A 712 5.16 -14.29 -28.26
N ASP A 713 5.69 -15.51 -28.42
CA ASP A 713 4.93 -16.71 -28.79
C ASP A 713 4.22 -17.37 -27.60
N GLY A 714 4.51 -16.94 -26.36
CA GLY A 714 3.90 -17.45 -25.14
C GLY A 714 4.88 -17.65 -23.98
N MET A 715 4.43 -18.28 -22.91
CA MET A 715 5.27 -18.57 -21.74
C MET A 715 6.09 -19.86 -21.95
N SER A 716 7.38 -19.82 -21.60
CA SER A 716 8.22 -21.01 -21.47
C SER A 716 8.59 -21.27 -20.00
N VAL A 717 8.50 -22.52 -19.58
CA VAL A 717 8.83 -22.97 -18.21
C VAL A 717 9.64 -24.26 -18.29
N ARG A 718 10.79 -24.28 -17.60
CA ARG A 718 11.53 -25.50 -17.28
C ARG A 718 11.67 -25.63 -15.77
N LEU A 719 11.27 -26.78 -15.24
CA LEU A 719 11.43 -27.14 -13.82
C LEU A 719 12.31 -28.38 -13.75
N ALA A 720 13.20 -28.46 -12.76
CA ALA A 720 13.96 -29.68 -12.48
C ALA A 720 14.23 -29.82 -10.97
N GLY A 721 13.69 -30.85 -10.31
CA GLY A 721 13.89 -31.04 -8.87
C GLY A 721 13.00 -32.09 -8.24
N ASP A 722 12.90 -32.06 -6.92
CA ASP A 722 12.04 -32.96 -6.14
C ASP A 722 10.80 -32.22 -5.67
N THR A 723 9.64 -32.88 -5.70
CA THR A 723 8.39 -32.35 -5.14
C THR A 723 7.71 -33.39 -4.27
N ALA A 724 6.95 -32.93 -3.29
CA ALA A 724 6.12 -33.79 -2.46
C ALA A 724 4.77 -33.14 -2.19
N VAL A 725 3.73 -33.95 -2.07
CA VAL A 725 2.43 -33.55 -1.55
C VAL A 725 2.17 -34.32 -0.26
N ASP A 726 2.24 -33.62 0.85
CA ASP A 726 2.08 -34.16 2.19
C ASP A 726 0.67 -33.92 2.75
N ASP A 727 0.23 -34.83 3.62
CA ASP A 727 -1.01 -34.73 4.39
C ASP A 727 -2.26 -34.47 3.54
N PHE A 728 -2.29 -35.06 2.34
CA PHE A 728 -3.38 -34.85 1.38
C PHE A 728 -4.67 -35.51 1.86
N ARG A 729 -5.78 -34.77 1.79
CA ARG A 729 -7.12 -35.27 2.06
C ARG A 729 -8.13 -34.60 1.13
N ALA A 730 -8.87 -35.40 0.39
CA ALA A 730 -9.94 -34.95 -0.47
C ALA A 730 -11.25 -35.70 -0.20
N ASN A 731 -12.35 -34.96 -0.25
CA ASN A 731 -13.70 -35.51 -0.21
C ASN A 731 -14.30 -35.51 -1.62
N SER A 732 -15.19 -36.45 -1.90
CA SER A 732 -15.96 -36.44 -3.14
C SER A 732 -17.09 -35.42 -3.05
N VAL A 733 -17.27 -34.62 -4.10
CA VAL A 733 -18.41 -33.70 -4.24
C VAL A 733 -19.69 -34.45 -4.67
N ILE A 734 -19.54 -35.61 -5.33
CA ILE A 734 -20.64 -36.40 -5.90
C ILE A 734 -21.22 -37.38 -4.86
N LEU A 735 -20.37 -38.02 -4.03
CA LEU A 735 -20.84 -38.90 -2.93
C LEU A 735 -21.65 -38.13 -1.87
N THR A 736 -21.50 -36.81 -1.79
CA THR A 736 -22.33 -35.93 -0.95
C THR A 736 -23.74 -35.70 -1.49
N GLN A 737 -23.99 -35.95 -2.79
CA GLN A 737 -25.29 -35.71 -3.44
C GLN A 737 -26.08 -37.02 -3.67
N ALA A 738 -25.39 -38.16 -3.83
CA ALA A 738 -26.00 -39.44 -4.18
C ALA A 738 -26.73 -40.17 -3.03
N GLN A 739 -26.65 -39.69 -1.79
CA GLN A 739 -27.38 -40.26 -0.65
C GLN A 739 -28.11 -39.15 0.09
N GLY A 740 -29.43 -39.07 -0.14
CA GLY A 740 -30.32 -38.26 0.69
C GLY A 740 -30.10 -38.59 2.16
N GLN A 741 -29.90 -37.54 2.96
CA GLN A 741 -29.96 -37.49 4.43
C GLN A 741 -29.89 -38.86 5.15
N ALA A 742 -28.69 -39.38 5.47
CA ALA A 742 -28.44 -40.22 6.66
C ALA A 742 -27.01 -40.80 6.82
N SER A 743 -26.15 -40.85 5.79
CA SER A 743 -24.80 -41.46 5.98
C SER A 743 -23.75 -40.41 6.39
N SER A 744 -23.76 -40.01 7.66
CA SER A 744 -22.82 -39.03 8.25
C SER A 744 -21.44 -39.62 8.60
N GLY A 745 -21.09 -40.81 8.13
CA GLY A 745 -19.92 -41.55 8.65
C GLY A 745 -18.55 -41.10 8.11
N ASN A 746 -18.34 -41.08 6.79
CA ASN A 746 -17.02 -40.74 6.25
C ASN A 746 -17.09 -40.33 4.76
N ARG A 747 -16.91 -39.04 4.46
CA ARG A 747 -16.95 -38.47 3.09
C ARG A 747 -15.60 -38.49 2.38
N GLN A 748 -14.59 -39.08 3.03
CA GLN A 748 -13.22 -39.17 2.53
C GLN A 748 -13.18 -40.06 1.29
N LEU A 749 -12.67 -39.49 0.20
CA LEU A 749 -12.50 -40.18 -1.08
C LEU A 749 -11.07 -40.71 -1.22
N LEU A 750 -10.11 -39.84 -0.90
CA LEU A 750 -8.70 -40.07 -1.15
C LEU A 750 -7.87 -39.34 -0.09
N SER A 751 -6.89 -40.04 0.48
CA SER A 751 -5.87 -39.41 1.32
C SER A 751 -4.54 -40.13 1.23
N TRP A 752 -3.46 -39.45 1.55
CA TRP A 752 -2.16 -40.06 1.75
C TRP A 752 -1.32 -39.23 2.71
N LYS A 753 -0.30 -39.85 3.32
CA LYS A 753 0.65 -39.12 4.16
C LYS A 753 1.66 -38.36 3.31
N THR A 754 2.29 -39.03 2.35
CA THR A 754 3.25 -38.39 1.43
C THR A 754 3.15 -39.01 0.05
N LEU A 755 3.01 -38.15 -0.97
CA LEU A 755 3.28 -38.47 -2.37
C LEU A 755 4.58 -37.75 -2.75
N GLY A 756 5.70 -38.48 -2.78
CA GLY A 756 7.01 -37.95 -3.15
C GLY A 756 7.35 -38.24 -4.61
N LEU A 757 7.64 -37.20 -5.39
CA LEU A 757 8.09 -37.28 -6.77
C LEU A 757 9.53 -36.75 -6.85
N ARG A 758 10.49 -37.63 -7.10
CA ARG A 758 11.92 -37.28 -7.18
C ARG A 758 12.36 -37.10 -8.63
N GLY A 759 13.24 -36.13 -8.86
CA GLY A 759 13.77 -35.80 -10.19
C GLY A 759 12.70 -35.46 -11.23
N VAL A 760 11.66 -34.73 -10.82
CA VAL A 760 10.66 -34.14 -11.71
C VAL A 760 11.32 -33.14 -12.64
N GLN A 761 11.10 -33.31 -13.94
CA GLN A 761 11.45 -32.35 -14.98
C GLN A 761 10.18 -31.97 -15.74
N VAL A 762 9.89 -30.68 -15.82
CA VAL A 762 8.78 -30.15 -16.62
C VAL A 762 9.38 -29.28 -17.69
N ASN A 763 9.03 -29.52 -18.95
CA ASN A 763 9.39 -28.68 -20.08
C ASN A 763 8.12 -28.22 -20.80
N MET A 764 7.81 -26.94 -20.66
CA MET A 764 6.71 -26.27 -21.35
C MET A 764 7.30 -25.18 -22.23
N VAL A 765 7.08 -25.28 -23.54
CA VAL A 765 7.54 -24.31 -24.54
C VAL A 765 6.35 -24.04 -25.47
N PRO A 766 6.09 -22.78 -25.86
CA PRO A 766 5.01 -22.48 -26.80
C PRO A 766 5.16 -23.27 -28.10
N GLY A 767 4.04 -23.76 -28.65
CA GLY A 767 4.01 -24.54 -29.89
C GLY A 767 4.51 -25.99 -29.80
N ALA A 768 4.94 -26.46 -28.61
CA ALA A 768 5.35 -27.85 -28.38
C ALA A 768 4.44 -28.54 -27.34
N PRO A 769 4.27 -29.88 -27.39
CA PRO A 769 3.56 -30.61 -26.34
C PRO A 769 4.31 -30.51 -25.01
N LEU A 770 3.57 -30.35 -23.91
CA LEU A 770 4.11 -30.37 -22.55
C LEU A 770 4.84 -31.69 -22.30
N ASN A 771 6.09 -31.63 -21.83
CA ASN A 771 6.82 -32.82 -21.39
C ASN A 771 6.98 -32.82 -19.85
N LEU A 772 6.57 -33.91 -19.20
CA LEU A 772 6.72 -34.17 -17.78
C LEU A 772 7.46 -35.50 -17.59
N ASP A 773 8.67 -35.44 -17.04
CA ASP A 773 9.47 -36.61 -16.68
C ASP A 773 9.58 -36.69 -15.15
N VAL A 774 9.26 -37.83 -14.54
CA VAL A 774 9.45 -38.08 -13.11
C VAL A 774 10.39 -39.27 -12.97
N ARG A 775 11.49 -39.14 -12.22
CA ARG A 775 12.49 -40.23 -12.12
C ARG A 775 12.08 -41.33 -11.14
N GLU A 776 11.45 -40.98 -10.02
CA GLU A 776 11.01 -41.94 -9.00
C GLU A 776 9.76 -41.40 -8.30
N THR A 777 8.78 -42.27 -8.03
CA THR A 777 7.55 -41.93 -7.32
C THR A 777 7.41 -42.79 -6.07
N THR A 778 7.01 -42.18 -4.96
CA THR A 778 6.74 -42.89 -3.70
C THR A 778 5.41 -42.42 -3.14
N LEU A 779 4.54 -43.35 -2.76
CA LEU A 779 3.25 -43.07 -2.16
C LEU A 779 3.10 -43.86 -0.86
N THR A 780 2.99 -43.16 0.26
CA THR A 780 2.97 -43.76 1.60
C THR A 780 1.64 -43.51 2.31
N ASP A 781 1.18 -44.52 3.06
CA ASP A 781 -0.02 -44.48 3.89
C ASP A 781 -1.25 -43.96 3.13
N PHE A 782 -1.45 -44.46 1.90
CA PHE A 782 -2.55 -44.02 1.05
C PHE A 782 -3.85 -44.74 1.39
N PHE A 783 -4.95 -44.02 1.23
CA PHE A 783 -6.31 -44.52 1.36
C PHE A 783 -7.09 -44.08 0.13
N ALA A 784 -7.78 -45.02 -0.51
CA ALA A 784 -8.71 -44.73 -1.59
C ALA A 784 -10.04 -45.43 -1.35
N ARG A 785 -11.14 -44.73 -1.65
CA ARG A 785 -12.48 -45.30 -1.62
C ARG A 785 -13.01 -45.52 -3.03
N ILE A 786 -13.25 -46.78 -3.35
CA ILE A 786 -13.76 -47.23 -4.64
C ILE A 786 -15.20 -47.69 -4.43
N ILE A 787 -16.12 -47.04 -5.14
CA ILE A 787 -17.55 -47.34 -5.07
C ILE A 787 -18.02 -47.66 -6.49
N ILE A 788 -18.64 -48.81 -6.65
CA ILE A 788 -19.52 -49.09 -7.78
C ILE A 788 -20.91 -48.59 -7.39
N ASP A 789 -21.41 -47.60 -8.13
CA ASP A 789 -22.71 -47.02 -7.88
C ASP A 789 -23.87 -47.99 -8.25
N PRO A 790 -25.12 -47.69 -7.88
CA PRO A 790 -26.26 -48.53 -8.25
C PRO A 790 -26.49 -48.72 -9.75
N THR A 791 -25.83 -47.92 -10.61
CA THR A 791 -25.87 -48.06 -12.08
C THR A 791 -24.73 -48.92 -12.62
N GLY A 792 -23.84 -49.42 -11.76
CA GLY A 792 -22.69 -50.24 -12.13
C GLY A 792 -21.46 -49.42 -12.53
N LYS A 793 -21.43 -48.09 -12.33
CA LYS A 793 -20.30 -47.23 -12.70
C LYS A 793 -19.40 -46.91 -11.52
N LEU A 794 -18.11 -46.75 -11.80
CA LEU A 794 -17.10 -46.40 -10.80
C LEU A 794 -17.12 -44.91 -10.46
N ASN A 795 -17.10 -44.58 -9.17
CA ASN A 795 -17.01 -43.21 -8.68
C ASN A 795 -15.76 -42.45 -9.18
N LEU A 796 -14.65 -43.17 -9.45
CA LEU A 796 -13.39 -42.59 -9.93
C LEU A 796 -13.46 -42.03 -11.35
N LEU A 797 -14.44 -42.45 -12.16
CA LEU A 797 -14.62 -41.96 -13.53
C LEU A 797 -15.10 -40.51 -13.60
N TYR A 798 -15.61 -39.98 -12.48
CA TYR A 798 -16.22 -38.65 -12.38
C TYR A 798 -15.34 -37.61 -11.68
N LEU A 799 -14.05 -37.89 -11.45
CA LEU A 799 -13.14 -36.99 -10.74
C LEU A 799 -12.80 -35.72 -11.51
N VAL A 800 -12.77 -35.79 -12.85
CA VAL A 800 -12.51 -34.66 -13.74
C VAL A 800 -13.84 -34.18 -14.33
N LYS A 801 -14.06 -32.86 -14.29
CA LYS A 801 -15.25 -32.25 -14.91
C LYS A 801 -15.16 -32.37 -16.43
N GLN A 802 -16.16 -32.97 -17.08
CA GLN A 802 -16.23 -33.00 -18.54
C GLN A 802 -16.92 -31.74 -19.07
N PRO A 803 -16.32 -31.00 -20.03
CA PRO A 803 -16.95 -29.83 -20.62
C PRO A 803 -18.21 -30.25 -21.39
N GLY A 804 -19.36 -29.67 -21.05
CA GLY A 804 -20.65 -29.95 -21.69
C GLY A 804 -21.53 -30.97 -20.97
N GLN A 805 -21.12 -31.51 -19.83
CA GLN A 805 -22.01 -32.31 -18.98
C GLN A 805 -22.91 -31.33 -18.20
N PRO A 806 -24.23 -31.28 -18.44
CA PRO A 806 -25.11 -30.45 -17.64
C PRO A 806 -25.00 -30.93 -16.19
N GLY A 807 -24.66 -30.02 -15.27
CA GLY A 807 -25.05 -30.23 -13.89
C GLY A 807 -26.53 -30.55 -13.92
N THR A 808 -26.92 -31.72 -13.40
CA THR A 808 -28.31 -32.10 -13.28
C THR A 808 -29.08 -30.92 -12.68
N PRO A 809 -30.23 -30.51 -13.25
CA PRO A 809 -31.02 -29.42 -12.70
C PRO A 809 -31.30 -29.72 -11.22
N ASP A 810 -31.30 -28.68 -10.39
CA ASP A 810 -31.86 -28.73 -9.04
C ASP A 810 -33.27 -29.34 -9.08
N ALA A 811 -33.35 -30.65 -8.88
CA ALA A 811 -34.59 -31.36 -8.60
C ALA A 811 -34.89 -31.19 -7.12
N SER A 812 -35.26 -29.96 -6.76
CA SER A 812 -36.21 -29.54 -5.70
C SER A 812 -35.91 -28.10 -5.30
N ALA A 813 -36.09 -27.16 -6.23
CA ALA A 813 -36.58 -25.85 -5.83
C ALA A 813 -38.01 -26.07 -5.27
N PRO A 814 -38.34 -25.61 -4.05
CA PRO A 814 -39.71 -25.66 -3.57
C PRO A 814 -40.60 -24.85 -4.52
N ALA A 815 -41.82 -25.34 -4.73
CA ALA A 815 -42.84 -24.73 -5.57
C ALA A 815 -43.02 -23.23 -5.24
N PRO A 816 -43.40 -22.38 -6.22
CA PRO A 816 -43.62 -20.97 -5.97
C PRO A 816 -44.78 -20.78 -4.98
N GLU A 817 -44.49 -20.21 -3.81
CA GLU A 817 -45.51 -19.73 -2.90
C GLU A 817 -46.29 -18.59 -3.54
N VAL A 818 -47.62 -18.73 -3.53
CA VAL A 818 -48.55 -17.64 -3.74
C VAL A 818 -48.38 -16.65 -2.59
N THR A 819 -47.64 -15.57 -2.80
CA THR A 819 -47.51 -14.50 -1.80
C THR A 819 -48.63 -13.48 -1.99
N THR A 820 -49.64 -13.55 -1.12
CA THR A 820 -50.57 -12.44 -0.91
C THR A 820 -49.89 -11.41 -0.02
N LYS A 821 -49.55 -10.24 -0.56
CA LYS A 821 -49.15 -9.08 0.26
C LYS A 821 -50.30 -8.09 0.34
N ARG A 822 -50.73 -7.80 1.58
CA ARG A 822 -51.63 -6.69 1.91
C ARG A 822 -50.80 -5.43 2.09
N SER A 823 -51.11 -4.35 1.38
CA SER A 823 -50.47 -3.04 1.65
C SER A 823 -51.23 -2.29 2.75
N LEU A 824 -50.57 -1.32 3.38
CA LEU A 824 -51.08 -0.51 4.50
C LEU A 824 -52.31 0.39 4.17
N GLY A 825 -52.96 0.20 3.01
CA GLY A 825 -54.21 0.87 2.61
C GLY A 825 -55.42 -0.07 2.43
N GLY A 826 -55.31 -1.36 2.73
CA GLY A 826 -56.46 -2.27 2.80
C GLY A 826 -56.93 -2.93 1.50
N THR A 827 -56.35 -2.63 0.34
CA THR A 827 -56.63 -3.36 -0.93
C THR A 827 -55.62 -4.46 -1.21
N THR A 828 -56.12 -5.62 -1.65
CA THR A 828 -55.32 -6.82 -1.96
C THR A 828 -55.28 -7.00 -3.47
N THR A 829 -54.08 -6.99 -4.07
CA THR A 829 -53.90 -7.24 -5.51
C THR A 829 -53.26 -8.59 -5.72
N THR A 830 -53.97 -9.51 -6.37
CA THR A 830 -53.46 -10.81 -6.83
C THR A 830 -53.24 -10.73 -8.33
N THR A 831 -51.98 -10.66 -8.79
CA THR A 831 -51.66 -10.69 -10.22
C THR A 831 -51.45 -12.13 -10.66
N ASN A 832 -52.40 -12.66 -11.42
CA ASN A 832 -52.30 -13.92 -12.15
C ASN A 832 -52.03 -13.59 -13.62
N THR A 833 -50.86 -13.92 -14.16
CA THR A 833 -50.59 -13.84 -15.60
C THR A 833 -50.50 -15.24 -16.18
N ARG A 834 -51.57 -15.64 -16.90
CA ARG A 834 -51.59 -16.84 -17.76
C ARG A 834 -52.20 -16.49 -19.12
N ARG A 835 -51.45 -16.78 -20.20
CA ARG A 835 -51.91 -17.19 -21.56
C ARG A 835 -50.67 -17.30 -22.47
N ALA A 836 -50.52 -18.16 -23.47
CA ALA A 836 -51.21 -19.33 -24.06
C ALA A 836 -50.14 -19.94 -25.04
N ALA A 837 -50.13 -21.20 -25.45
CA ALA A 837 -51.23 -21.96 -26.03
C ALA A 837 -51.02 -23.48 -25.92
N ARG A 838 -52.14 -24.18 -26.13
CA ARG A 838 -52.41 -25.59 -25.87
C ARG A 838 -52.01 -26.48 -27.04
N SER A 839 -51.65 -27.73 -26.74
CA SER A 839 -52.32 -28.90 -27.32
C SER A 839 -52.31 -30.04 -26.30
N ARG A 840 -53.34 -30.87 -26.38
CA ARG A 840 -53.99 -31.58 -25.28
C ARG A 840 -53.86 -33.07 -25.52
N ALA A 841 -53.43 -33.83 -24.52
CA ALA A 841 -53.81 -35.24 -24.36
C ALA A 841 -53.64 -35.65 -22.89
N GLN A 842 -54.80 -35.81 -22.24
CA GLN A 842 -55.06 -36.63 -21.05
C GLN A 842 -54.70 -38.09 -21.37
N VAL A 843 -54.15 -38.91 -20.47
CA VAL A 843 -54.83 -39.80 -19.50
C VAL A 843 -53.66 -40.56 -18.83
N GLU A 844 -53.43 -40.40 -17.52
CA GLU A 844 -53.82 -41.36 -16.45
C GLU A 844 -53.09 -42.71 -16.52
N ALA A 845 -52.37 -43.02 -15.44
CA ALA A 845 -51.69 -44.29 -15.23
C ALA A 845 -52.68 -45.36 -14.75
N PRO A 846 -52.45 -46.64 -15.10
CA PRO A 846 -52.77 -47.76 -14.24
C PRO A 846 -51.50 -48.45 -13.70
N PRO A 847 -51.64 -49.25 -12.63
CA PRO A 847 -50.54 -49.70 -11.79
C PRO A 847 -49.89 -50.99 -12.32
N ALA A 848 -48.78 -51.33 -11.67
CA ALA A 848 -48.10 -52.60 -11.78
C ALA A 848 -49.04 -53.78 -11.50
N GLU A 849 -49.33 -54.58 -12.53
CA GLU A 849 -49.53 -56.02 -12.51
C GLU A 849 -49.92 -56.48 -13.92
N LEU A 850 -49.44 -57.66 -14.33
CA LEU A 850 -49.60 -58.31 -15.64
C LEU A 850 -48.70 -57.75 -16.76
N MET A 851 -47.69 -58.53 -17.16
CA MET A 851 -47.57 -59.12 -18.51
C MET A 851 -46.38 -60.09 -18.54
N VAL A 852 -46.68 -61.35 -18.21
CA VAL A 852 -46.03 -62.52 -18.84
C VAL A 852 -46.60 -62.60 -20.25
N GLY A 853 -45.75 -62.67 -21.27
CA GLY A 853 -46.18 -62.88 -22.65
C GLY A 853 -45.27 -62.20 -23.65
N GLY A 854 -44.57 -63.00 -24.46
CA GLY A 854 -43.53 -62.52 -25.36
C GLY A 854 -44.01 -61.86 -26.67
N ALA A 855 -43.02 -61.18 -27.27
CA ALA A 855 -42.87 -60.73 -28.65
C ALA A 855 -43.68 -59.49 -29.09
N PRO A 856 -43.18 -58.64 -30.03
CA PRO A 856 -42.10 -58.89 -30.99
C PRO A 856 -40.91 -57.90 -30.95
N GLN A 857 -39.76 -58.38 -31.41
CA GLN A 857 -38.58 -57.59 -31.75
C GLN A 857 -38.93 -56.45 -32.71
N ALA A 858 -38.66 -55.22 -32.30
CA ALA A 858 -38.46 -54.09 -33.20
C ALA A 858 -37.06 -54.22 -33.84
N PRO A 859 -36.90 -53.82 -35.11
CA PRO A 859 -35.70 -54.10 -35.88
C PRO A 859 -34.49 -53.42 -35.25
N ALA A 860 -33.41 -54.19 -35.11
CA ALA A 860 -32.09 -53.73 -34.74
C ALA A 860 -31.74 -52.49 -35.58
N ALA A 861 -31.72 -51.32 -34.93
CA ALA A 861 -31.00 -50.19 -35.47
C ALA A 861 -29.56 -50.65 -35.63
N ALA A 862 -29.10 -50.68 -36.88
CA ALA A 862 -27.75 -51.04 -37.26
C ALA A 862 -26.77 -50.38 -36.28
N ALA A 863 -25.95 -51.21 -35.65
CA ALA A 863 -24.80 -50.79 -34.88
C ALA A 863 -24.06 -49.72 -35.70
N ALA A 864 -24.10 -48.48 -35.21
CA ALA A 864 -23.23 -47.45 -35.73
C ALA A 864 -21.82 -48.02 -35.60
N ALA A 865 -21.14 -48.18 -36.75
CA ALA A 865 -19.75 -48.57 -36.79
C ALA A 865 -18.96 -47.75 -35.76
N PRO A 866 -18.00 -48.37 -35.03
CA PRO A 866 -17.21 -47.65 -34.05
C PRO A 866 -16.64 -46.40 -34.71
N ALA A 867 -16.93 -45.23 -34.12
CA ALA A 867 -16.38 -43.98 -34.61
C ALA A 867 -14.86 -44.16 -34.74
N PRO A 868 -14.27 -43.83 -35.92
CA PRO A 868 -12.83 -43.98 -36.11
C PRO A 868 -12.11 -43.25 -34.98
N ALA A 869 -11.10 -43.93 -34.40
CA ALA A 869 -10.27 -43.38 -33.34
C ALA A 869 -9.86 -41.95 -33.71
N ALA A 870 -10.21 -40.98 -32.86
CA ALA A 870 -9.87 -39.59 -33.09
C ALA A 870 -8.37 -39.48 -33.39
N PRO A 871 -7.95 -38.72 -34.43
CA PRO A 871 -6.54 -38.60 -34.77
C PRO A 871 -5.73 -38.14 -33.55
N PRO A 872 -4.51 -38.66 -33.33
CA PRO A 872 -3.70 -38.31 -32.18
C PRO A 872 -3.48 -36.81 -32.14
N ASN A 873 -3.89 -36.16 -31.05
CA ASN A 873 -3.68 -34.73 -30.88
C ASN A 873 -2.16 -34.47 -30.82
N PRO A 874 -1.57 -33.76 -31.81
CA PRO A 874 -0.12 -33.54 -31.85
C PRO A 874 0.38 -32.69 -30.68
N MET A 875 -0.52 -31.99 -29.97
CA MET A 875 -0.24 -31.24 -28.74
C MET A 875 -0.53 -32.01 -27.44
N ALA A 876 -0.83 -33.31 -27.50
CA ALA A 876 -1.04 -34.11 -26.31
C ALA A 876 0.23 -34.15 -25.42
N PRO A 877 0.08 -34.04 -24.08
CA PRO A 877 1.22 -34.03 -23.18
C PRO A 877 1.97 -35.37 -23.18
N VAL A 878 3.29 -35.28 -23.16
CA VAL A 878 4.22 -36.40 -23.01
C VAL A 878 4.53 -36.53 -21.53
N ILE A 879 4.21 -37.68 -20.95
CA ILE A 879 4.34 -37.90 -19.53
C ILE A 879 5.09 -39.21 -19.33
N ASN A 880 6.23 -39.14 -18.67
CA ASN A 880 7.06 -40.28 -18.29
C ASN A 880 7.11 -40.34 -16.76
N PHE A 881 6.69 -41.47 -16.20
CA PHE A 881 6.85 -41.75 -14.79
C PHE A 881 7.87 -42.87 -14.62
N GLY A 882 8.84 -42.66 -13.75
CA GLY A 882 9.79 -43.66 -13.31
C GLY A 882 9.15 -44.67 -12.36
N PRO A 883 9.94 -45.59 -11.79
CA PRO A 883 9.41 -46.59 -10.87
C PRO A 883 8.63 -45.94 -9.73
N MET A 884 7.45 -46.48 -9.46
CA MET A 884 6.55 -46.09 -8.40
C MET A 884 6.59 -47.14 -7.28
N ALA A 885 6.85 -46.70 -6.05
CA ALA A 885 6.74 -47.53 -4.86
C ALA A 885 5.47 -47.16 -4.07
N LEU A 886 4.69 -48.17 -3.72
CA LEU A 886 3.49 -48.09 -2.91
C LEU A 886 3.82 -48.70 -1.54
N VAL A 887 3.57 -47.97 -0.46
CA VAL A 887 3.89 -48.43 0.91
C VAL A 887 2.68 -48.25 1.81
N ASN A 888 2.24 -49.34 2.43
CA ASN A 888 1.19 -49.36 3.44
C ASN A 888 -0.14 -48.73 2.97
N GLY A 889 -0.66 -49.19 1.83
CA GLY A 889 -1.92 -48.73 1.27
C GLY A 889 -3.15 -49.42 1.86
N ARG A 890 -4.28 -48.69 1.84
CA ARG A 890 -5.61 -49.18 2.15
C ARG A 890 -6.61 -48.82 1.05
N ILE A 891 -7.44 -49.77 0.66
CA ILE A 891 -8.55 -49.52 -0.26
C ILE A 891 -9.84 -50.03 0.38
N ASP A 892 -10.83 -49.14 0.50
CA ASP A 892 -12.21 -49.51 0.82
C ASP A 892 -12.96 -49.69 -0.49
N PHE A 893 -13.39 -50.91 -0.78
CA PHE A 893 -14.23 -51.24 -1.91
C PHE A 893 -15.68 -51.42 -1.46
N SER A 894 -16.63 -50.83 -2.18
CA SER A 894 -18.05 -51.04 -1.97
C SER A 894 -18.77 -51.19 -3.29
N ASP A 895 -19.54 -52.27 -3.42
CA ASP A 895 -20.41 -52.53 -4.55
C ASP A 895 -21.87 -52.29 -4.13
N LEU A 896 -22.44 -51.19 -4.62
CA LEU A 896 -23.82 -50.80 -4.39
C LEU A 896 -24.77 -51.26 -5.51
N PHE A 897 -24.22 -51.84 -6.59
CA PHE A 897 -24.99 -52.44 -7.69
C PHE A 897 -25.61 -53.78 -7.27
N ILE A 898 -24.95 -54.51 -6.38
CA ILE A 898 -25.44 -55.75 -5.78
C ILE A 898 -26.29 -55.47 -4.53
N LYS A 899 -27.37 -56.25 -4.34
CA LYS A 899 -28.25 -56.19 -3.16
C LYS A 899 -28.37 -57.58 -2.55
N PRO A 900 -28.12 -57.76 -1.22
CA PRO A 900 -27.59 -56.76 -0.28
C PRO A 900 -26.21 -56.22 -0.72
N ASN A 901 -25.79 -55.06 -0.22
CA ASN A 901 -24.54 -54.43 -0.68
C ASN A 901 -23.32 -55.29 -0.27
N TYR A 902 -22.28 -55.27 -1.10
CA TYR A 902 -21.00 -55.91 -0.78
C TYR A 902 -19.95 -54.86 -0.43
N SER A 903 -19.12 -55.14 0.57
CA SER A 903 -18.00 -54.30 0.96
C SER A 903 -16.77 -55.15 1.26
N ALA A 904 -15.60 -54.65 0.88
CA ALA A 904 -14.32 -55.30 1.16
C ALA A 904 -13.26 -54.27 1.50
N ASP A 905 -12.35 -54.64 2.40
CA ASP A 905 -11.14 -53.89 2.67
C ASP A 905 -9.91 -54.62 2.11
N LEU A 906 -9.04 -53.84 1.47
CA LEU A 906 -7.68 -54.25 1.13
C LEU A 906 -6.73 -53.45 2.01
N THR A 907 -5.84 -54.14 2.72
CA THR A 907 -4.90 -53.54 3.67
C THR A 907 -3.47 -54.01 3.40
N GLU A 908 -2.50 -53.31 3.99
CA GLU A 908 -1.06 -53.61 3.86
C GLU A 908 -0.58 -53.61 2.40
N LEU A 909 -1.24 -52.86 1.51
CA LEU A 909 -0.92 -52.83 0.10
C LEU A 909 0.47 -52.22 -0.10
N THR A 910 1.42 -53.05 -0.50
CA THR A 910 2.81 -52.68 -0.72
C THR A 910 3.28 -53.27 -2.04
N GLY A 911 3.90 -52.45 -2.89
CA GLY A 911 4.21 -52.86 -4.25
C GLY A 911 5.09 -51.89 -5.00
N ARG A 912 5.46 -52.29 -6.22
CA ARG A 912 6.24 -51.51 -7.17
C ARG A 912 5.59 -51.58 -8.55
N LEU A 913 5.64 -50.47 -9.27
CA LEU A 913 5.32 -50.39 -10.69
C LEU A 913 6.56 -49.81 -11.38
N SER A 914 7.08 -50.45 -12.43
CA SER A 914 8.24 -49.92 -13.17
C SER A 914 7.88 -48.66 -13.96
N ALA A 915 8.85 -48.07 -14.65
CA ALA A 915 8.61 -46.85 -15.42
C ALA A 915 7.57 -47.06 -16.54
N PHE A 916 6.68 -46.07 -16.74
CA PHE A 916 5.65 -46.05 -17.79
C PHE A 916 5.57 -44.67 -18.47
N SER A 917 5.09 -44.63 -19.72
CA SER A 917 5.02 -43.42 -20.55
C SER A 917 3.67 -43.27 -21.27
N SER A 918 3.23 -42.03 -21.50
CA SER A 918 2.08 -41.71 -22.36
C SER A 918 2.40 -41.85 -23.86
N ARG A 919 3.68 -41.94 -24.24
CA ARG A 919 4.10 -42.23 -25.62
C ARG A 919 4.46 -43.71 -25.78
N PRO A 920 3.99 -44.37 -26.85
CA PRO A 920 4.44 -45.72 -27.17
C PRO A 920 5.91 -45.71 -27.62
N ALA A 921 6.67 -46.73 -27.22
CA ALA A 921 8.06 -46.92 -27.63
C ALA A 921 8.08 -47.64 -29.01
N GLY A 922 8.03 -46.86 -30.09
CA GLY A 922 7.82 -47.39 -31.45
C GLY A 922 6.35 -47.75 -31.70
N ASN A 923 6.08 -48.73 -32.57
CA ASN A 923 4.71 -49.23 -32.84
C ASN A 923 4.13 -50.10 -31.69
N LYS A 924 4.72 -50.11 -30.49
CA LYS A 924 4.25 -50.87 -29.32
C LYS A 924 4.30 -50.01 -28.04
N PRO A 925 3.26 -50.00 -27.20
CA PRO A 925 3.26 -49.23 -25.97
C PRO A 925 4.24 -49.81 -24.93
N ALA A 926 4.90 -48.93 -24.18
CA ALA A 926 5.82 -49.31 -23.12
C ALA A 926 5.01 -49.76 -21.89
N LEU A 927 4.90 -51.09 -21.67
CA LEU A 927 4.24 -51.65 -20.49
C LEU A 927 5.18 -51.61 -19.27
N ALA A 928 4.65 -51.24 -18.10
CA ALA A 928 5.37 -51.26 -16.84
C ALA A 928 5.10 -52.55 -16.06
N ASP A 929 6.16 -53.15 -15.51
CA ASP A 929 6.09 -54.30 -14.61
C ASP A 929 5.45 -53.90 -13.28
N LEU A 930 4.38 -54.58 -12.90
CA LEU A 930 3.64 -54.44 -11.65
C LEU A 930 3.98 -55.61 -10.71
N GLU A 931 4.30 -55.30 -9.46
CA GLU A 931 4.28 -56.23 -8.33
C GLU A 931 3.52 -55.56 -7.17
N LEU A 932 2.48 -56.19 -6.67
CA LEU A 932 1.68 -55.68 -5.56
C LEU A 932 1.31 -56.82 -4.62
N ARG A 933 1.52 -56.63 -3.33
CA ARG A 933 1.16 -57.57 -2.28
C ARG A 933 0.30 -56.89 -1.24
N GLY A 934 -0.59 -57.63 -0.61
CA GLY A 934 -1.39 -57.13 0.50
C GLY A 934 -2.31 -58.20 1.07
N LYS A 935 -3.29 -57.76 1.85
CA LYS A 935 -4.32 -58.63 2.44
C LYS A 935 -5.70 -58.17 2.00
N ALA A 936 -6.57 -59.11 1.66
CA ALA A 936 -8.00 -58.87 1.44
C ALA A 936 -8.79 -59.42 2.64
N GLN A 937 -9.81 -58.69 3.10
CA GLN A 937 -10.60 -59.07 4.29
C GLN A 937 -9.70 -59.42 5.49
N GLN A 938 -8.61 -58.66 5.66
CA GLN A 938 -7.59 -58.73 6.72
C GLN A 938 -6.76 -60.03 6.80
N THR A 939 -7.09 -61.07 6.04
CA THR A 939 -6.51 -62.41 6.22
C THR A 939 -6.11 -63.11 4.93
N ALA A 940 -6.82 -62.90 3.82
CA ALA A 940 -6.50 -63.54 2.55
C ALA A 940 -5.28 -62.87 1.92
N SER A 941 -4.22 -63.64 1.64
CA SER A 941 -3.04 -63.08 0.97
C SER A 941 -3.37 -62.76 -0.48
N LEU A 942 -3.05 -61.54 -0.91
CA LEU A 942 -3.20 -61.07 -2.28
C LEU A 942 -1.81 -60.79 -2.87
N GLU A 943 -1.56 -61.35 -4.05
CA GLU A 943 -0.37 -61.09 -4.85
C GLU A 943 -0.80 -60.78 -6.29
N ILE A 944 -0.35 -59.66 -6.84
CA ILE A 944 -0.65 -59.23 -8.20
C ILE A 944 0.68 -58.94 -8.90
N THR A 945 0.93 -59.62 -10.00
CA THR A 945 2.15 -59.49 -10.80
C THR A 945 1.79 -59.35 -12.28
N GLY A 946 2.50 -58.54 -13.04
CA GLY A 946 2.27 -58.49 -14.48
C GLY A 946 2.79 -57.22 -15.12
N ARG A 947 2.15 -56.80 -16.21
CA ARG A 947 2.54 -55.64 -16.99
C ARG A 947 1.32 -54.79 -17.32
N LEU A 948 1.39 -53.46 -17.17
CA LEU A 948 0.31 -52.55 -17.55
C LEU A 948 0.85 -51.17 -17.93
N ASN A 949 0.12 -50.42 -18.74
CA ASN A 949 0.40 -48.99 -18.93
C ASN A 949 -0.86 -48.16 -18.64
N PRO A 950 -0.89 -47.35 -17.57
CA PRO A 950 -2.10 -46.63 -17.16
C PRO A 950 -2.34 -45.33 -17.97
N LEU A 951 -1.40 -44.91 -18.82
CA LEU A 951 -1.46 -43.63 -19.55
C LEU A 951 -1.94 -43.78 -21.01
N VAL A 952 -1.94 -44.99 -21.56
CA VAL A 952 -2.42 -45.25 -22.93
C VAL A 952 -3.93 -45.44 -22.96
N LYS A 953 -4.55 -44.99 -24.07
CA LYS A 953 -5.98 -45.19 -24.34
C LYS A 953 -6.12 -45.89 -25.70
N PRO A 954 -6.78 -47.07 -25.79
CA PRO A 954 -7.35 -47.86 -24.69
C PRO A 954 -6.28 -48.42 -23.73
N LEU A 955 -6.70 -48.84 -22.53
CA LEU A 955 -5.83 -49.42 -21.50
C LEU A 955 -5.24 -50.75 -21.99
N GLU A 956 -3.93 -50.94 -21.86
CA GLU A 956 -3.26 -52.22 -22.14
C GLU A 956 -2.71 -52.80 -20.82
N LEU A 957 -3.01 -54.08 -20.58
CA LEU A 957 -2.54 -54.81 -19.40
C LEU A 957 -2.41 -56.31 -19.67
N ASP A 958 -1.56 -56.97 -18.88
CA ASP A 958 -1.29 -58.41 -18.87
C ASP A 958 -0.91 -58.76 -17.42
N ILE A 959 -1.91 -59.04 -16.59
CA ILE A 959 -1.77 -59.14 -15.13
C ILE A 959 -2.20 -60.53 -14.67
N THR A 960 -1.36 -61.15 -13.84
CA THR A 960 -1.68 -62.33 -13.05
C THR A 960 -1.93 -61.94 -11.60
N ALA A 961 -3.09 -62.27 -11.06
CA ALA A 961 -3.44 -62.09 -9.66
C ALA A 961 -3.66 -63.44 -8.99
N LYS A 962 -3.04 -63.64 -7.83
CA LYS A 962 -3.23 -64.80 -6.96
C LYS A 962 -3.82 -64.32 -5.66
N MET A 963 -4.91 -64.94 -5.26
CA MET A 963 -5.46 -64.79 -3.91
C MET A 963 -5.56 -66.16 -3.27
N ARG A 964 -5.26 -66.24 -1.98
CA ARG A 964 -5.27 -67.49 -1.23
C ARG A 964 -6.12 -67.33 0.02
N GLU A 965 -6.90 -68.38 0.29
CA GLU A 965 -7.65 -68.55 1.53
C GLU A 965 -8.66 -67.42 1.84
N LEU A 966 -9.28 -66.82 0.82
CA LEU A 966 -10.36 -65.86 1.04
C LEU A 966 -11.60 -66.56 1.63
N ASP A 967 -12.04 -66.13 2.81
CA ASP A 967 -13.30 -66.61 3.37
C ASP A 967 -14.48 -66.26 2.46
N LEU A 968 -15.28 -67.27 2.12
CA LEU A 968 -16.40 -67.13 1.19
C LEU A 968 -17.69 -66.52 1.77
N PRO A 969 -18.05 -66.67 3.07
CA PRO A 969 -19.31 -66.11 3.58
C PRO A 969 -19.51 -64.61 3.33
N PRO A 970 -18.49 -63.73 3.42
CA PRO A 970 -18.61 -62.32 3.02
C PRO A 970 -19.06 -62.10 1.57
N LEU A 971 -18.83 -63.05 0.67
CA LEU A 971 -19.24 -63.01 -0.74
C LEU A 971 -20.69 -63.47 -0.98
N SER A 972 -21.42 -63.85 0.07
CA SER A 972 -22.84 -64.26 -0.01
C SER A 972 -23.73 -63.31 -0.81
N PRO A 973 -23.58 -61.97 -0.78
CA PRO A 973 -24.39 -61.08 -1.61
C PRO A 973 -24.36 -61.39 -3.12
N TYR A 974 -23.20 -61.77 -3.66
CA TYR A 974 -23.08 -62.16 -5.07
C TYR A 974 -23.74 -63.52 -5.33
N SER A 975 -23.55 -64.48 -4.42
CA SER A 975 -24.17 -65.81 -4.53
C SER A 975 -25.69 -65.74 -4.44
N ILE A 976 -26.23 -64.90 -3.55
CA ILE A 976 -27.69 -64.70 -3.43
C ILE A 976 -28.24 -64.12 -4.74
N ARG A 977 -27.59 -63.09 -5.31
CA ARG A 977 -28.07 -62.49 -6.57
C ARG A 977 -28.03 -63.47 -7.74
N PHE A 978 -26.92 -64.18 -7.94
CA PHE A 978 -26.73 -64.97 -9.16
C PHE A 978 -27.12 -66.44 -9.02
N ALA A 979 -27.20 -66.97 -7.80
CA ALA A 979 -27.48 -68.37 -7.54
C ALA A 979 -28.62 -68.63 -6.55
N GLY A 980 -29.11 -67.63 -5.81
CA GLY A 980 -30.26 -67.75 -4.91
C GLY A 980 -29.96 -68.26 -3.51
N HIS A 981 -28.69 -68.55 -3.20
CA HIS A 981 -28.27 -69.13 -1.92
C HIS A 981 -27.12 -68.32 -1.30
N GLY A 982 -27.15 -68.14 0.02
CA GLY A 982 -26.01 -67.61 0.77
C GLY A 982 -24.91 -68.65 0.97
N ILE A 983 -23.67 -68.22 1.22
CA ILE A 983 -22.55 -69.13 1.50
C ILE A 983 -22.39 -69.24 3.02
N GLU A 984 -22.57 -70.45 3.55
CA GLU A 984 -22.44 -70.71 4.98
C GLU A 984 -20.99 -70.89 5.41
N ARG A 985 -20.18 -71.56 4.58
CA ARG A 985 -18.79 -71.91 4.89
C ARG A 985 -18.01 -72.11 3.59
N GLY A 986 -16.70 -71.87 3.66
CA GLY A 986 -15.75 -72.26 2.63
C GLY A 986 -14.67 -71.20 2.43
N LYS A 987 -13.60 -71.60 1.75
CA LYS A 987 -12.50 -70.70 1.35
C LYS A 987 -12.29 -70.72 -0.14
N LEU A 988 -11.87 -69.61 -0.70
CA LEU A 988 -11.54 -69.44 -2.10
C LEU A 988 -10.07 -69.07 -2.26
N SER A 989 -9.37 -69.87 -3.05
CA SER A 989 -8.12 -69.48 -3.67
C SER A 989 -8.38 -69.26 -5.15
N MET A 990 -7.89 -68.16 -5.72
CA MET A 990 -8.05 -67.89 -7.15
C MET A 990 -6.71 -67.55 -7.79
N ASP A 991 -6.54 -68.03 -9.02
CA ASP A 991 -5.47 -67.65 -9.94
C ASP A 991 -6.11 -67.06 -11.18
N VAL A 992 -5.89 -65.78 -11.40
CA VAL A 992 -6.53 -65.01 -12.46
C VAL A 992 -5.44 -64.44 -13.36
N ASN A 993 -5.57 -64.60 -14.68
CA ASN A 993 -4.70 -63.96 -15.67
C ASN A 993 -5.56 -63.17 -16.65
N TYR A 994 -5.46 -61.83 -16.60
CA TYR A 994 -6.21 -60.92 -17.46
C TYR A 994 -5.27 -60.19 -18.40
N LYS A 995 -5.60 -60.23 -19.70
CA LYS A 995 -4.88 -59.56 -20.77
C LYS A 995 -5.82 -58.72 -21.61
N ILE A 996 -5.53 -57.42 -21.72
CA ILE A 996 -6.18 -56.49 -22.63
C ILE A 996 -5.18 -56.15 -23.74
N ALA A 997 -5.53 -56.43 -24.99
CA ALA A 997 -4.72 -56.05 -26.15
C ALA A 997 -5.00 -54.58 -26.59
N PRO A 998 -4.10 -53.98 -27.40
CA PRO A 998 -4.21 -52.58 -27.82
C PRO A 998 -5.51 -52.21 -28.56
N ASP A 999 -6.22 -53.20 -29.10
CA ASP A 999 -7.52 -53.06 -29.77
C ASP A 999 -8.71 -53.06 -28.80
N GLY A 1000 -8.46 -53.22 -27.50
CA GLY A 1000 -9.47 -53.30 -26.45
C GLY A 1000 -10.05 -54.71 -26.24
N SER A 1001 -9.49 -55.73 -26.88
CA SER A 1001 -9.90 -57.13 -26.67
C SER A 1001 -9.38 -57.66 -25.32
N LEU A 1002 -10.28 -58.22 -24.51
CA LEU A 1002 -10.01 -58.85 -23.22
C LEU A 1002 -9.96 -60.37 -23.39
N THR A 1003 -8.85 -60.97 -22.99
CA THR A 1003 -8.72 -62.41 -22.75
C THR A 1003 -8.38 -62.63 -21.29
N ALA A 1004 -9.13 -63.50 -20.63
CA ALA A 1004 -9.01 -63.75 -19.21
C ALA A 1004 -9.06 -65.26 -18.93
N SER A 1005 -8.25 -65.76 -18.02
CA SER A 1005 -8.40 -67.09 -17.43
C SER A 1005 -8.62 -66.95 -15.94
N ASN A 1006 -9.56 -67.70 -15.38
CA ASN A 1006 -9.87 -67.67 -13.96
C ASN A 1006 -9.89 -69.11 -13.46
N ARG A 1007 -8.86 -69.51 -12.71
CA ARG A 1007 -8.88 -70.77 -11.97
C ARG A 1007 -9.30 -70.50 -10.54
N LEU A 1008 -10.42 -71.09 -10.13
CA LEU A 1008 -11.00 -70.94 -8.81
C LEU A 1008 -10.92 -72.27 -8.07
N ILE A 1009 -10.27 -72.28 -6.91
CA ILE A 1009 -10.17 -73.42 -6.01
C ILE A 1009 -11.00 -73.09 -4.77
N LEU A 1010 -12.15 -73.75 -4.63
CA LEU A 1010 -13.05 -73.59 -3.51
C LEU A 1010 -12.84 -74.77 -2.56
N ASN A 1011 -12.44 -74.49 -1.32
CA ASN A 1011 -12.23 -75.49 -0.27
C ASN A 1011 -13.44 -75.49 0.65
N GLN A 1012 -14.08 -76.66 0.80
CA GLN A 1012 -15.12 -76.92 1.79
C GLN A 1012 -16.31 -75.95 1.65
N LEU A 1013 -16.69 -75.63 0.41
CA LEU A 1013 -17.81 -74.74 0.10
C LEU A 1013 -19.15 -75.38 0.51
N GLN A 1014 -19.93 -74.65 1.29
CA GLN A 1014 -21.27 -75.03 1.72
C GLN A 1014 -22.24 -73.87 1.54
N PHE A 1015 -23.36 -74.14 0.87
CA PHE A 1015 -24.44 -73.17 0.68
C PHE A 1015 -25.53 -73.36 1.72
N GLY A 1016 -26.02 -72.24 2.26
CA GLY A 1016 -27.16 -72.21 3.16
C GLY A 1016 -28.49 -72.43 2.45
N GLU A 1017 -29.56 -72.28 3.21
CA GLU A 1017 -30.92 -72.34 2.69
C GLU A 1017 -31.14 -71.30 1.58
N GLN A 1018 -32.11 -71.58 0.72
CA GLN A 1018 -32.49 -70.65 -0.33
C GLN A 1018 -32.98 -69.33 0.28
N VAL A 1019 -32.55 -68.21 -0.29
CA VAL A 1019 -32.97 -66.88 0.16
C VAL A 1019 -34.24 -66.49 -0.58
N GLU A 1020 -35.31 -66.28 0.16
CA GLU A 1020 -36.62 -65.86 -0.37
C GLU A 1020 -36.52 -64.49 -1.05
N GLY A 1021 -37.04 -64.37 -2.28
CA GLY A 1021 -36.97 -63.12 -3.07
C GLY A 1021 -35.69 -62.90 -3.89
N ALA A 1022 -34.77 -63.88 -3.96
CA ALA A 1022 -33.59 -63.78 -4.80
C ALA A 1022 -33.91 -63.82 -6.32
N PRO A 1023 -33.20 -63.06 -7.18
CA PRO A 1023 -33.52 -62.94 -8.61
C PRO A 1023 -33.15 -64.16 -9.46
N ALA A 1024 -32.39 -65.12 -8.92
CA ALA A 1024 -32.04 -66.38 -9.57
C ALA A 1024 -32.07 -67.53 -8.54
N SER A 1025 -32.28 -68.77 -9.00
CA SER A 1025 -32.28 -69.97 -8.14
C SER A 1025 -31.61 -71.12 -8.86
N LEU A 1026 -30.31 -71.31 -8.61
CA LEU A 1026 -29.50 -72.37 -9.19
C LEU A 1026 -29.39 -73.55 -8.19
N PRO A 1027 -29.38 -74.82 -8.65
CA PRO A 1027 -29.24 -75.99 -7.77
C PRO A 1027 -27.78 -76.16 -7.28
N VAL A 1028 -27.26 -75.17 -6.57
CA VAL A 1028 -25.84 -75.07 -6.20
C VAL A 1028 -25.37 -76.16 -5.25
N ARG A 1029 -26.24 -76.69 -4.38
CA ARG A 1029 -25.92 -77.80 -3.48
C ARG A 1029 -25.60 -79.08 -4.26
N LEU A 1030 -26.35 -79.34 -5.35
CA LEU A 1030 -26.08 -80.46 -6.25
C LEU A 1030 -24.77 -80.22 -7.03
N ALA A 1031 -24.54 -78.99 -7.50
CA ALA A 1031 -23.30 -78.64 -8.21
C ALA A 1031 -22.05 -78.85 -7.33
N VAL A 1032 -22.11 -78.45 -6.05
CA VAL A 1032 -21.03 -78.70 -5.08
C VAL A 1032 -20.81 -80.19 -4.87
N ALA A 1033 -21.87 -80.98 -4.69
CA ALA A 1033 -21.77 -82.43 -4.48
C ALA A 1033 -21.18 -83.18 -5.70
N LEU A 1034 -21.33 -82.62 -6.91
CA LEU A 1034 -20.81 -83.21 -8.15
C LEU A 1034 -19.38 -82.76 -8.48
N LEU A 1035 -19.00 -81.54 -8.10
CA LEU A 1035 -17.72 -80.93 -8.46
C LEU A 1035 -16.66 -81.06 -7.36
N ALA A 1036 -17.06 -81.26 -6.11
CA ALA A 1036 -16.13 -81.40 -4.99
C ALA A 1036 -15.47 -82.79 -4.97
N ASP A 1037 -14.17 -82.82 -4.73
CA ASP A 1037 -13.45 -84.07 -4.51
C ASP A 1037 -13.71 -84.67 -3.10
N ARG A 1038 -13.07 -85.81 -2.80
CA ARG A 1038 -13.14 -86.47 -1.48
C ARG A 1038 -12.67 -85.61 -0.29
N ASN A 1039 -11.94 -84.52 -0.55
CA ASN A 1039 -11.46 -83.58 0.46
C ASN A 1039 -12.31 -82.30 0.51
N GLY A 1040 -13.40 -82.23 -0.26
CA GLY A 1040 -14.29 -81.07 -0.36
C GLY A 1040 -13.73 -79.94 -1.21
N VAL A 1041 -12.78 -80.20 -2.13
CA VAL A 1041 -12.14 -79.19 -2.99
C VAL A 1041 -12.77 -79.18 -4.38
N ILE A 1042 -13.17 -77.99 -4.85
CA ILE A 1042 -13.69 -77.75 -6.20
C ILE A 1042 -12.68 -76.89 -6.96
N ASP A 1043 -12.14 -77.37 -8.07
CA ASP A 1043 -11.19 -76.66 -8.92
C ASP A 1043 -11.82 -76.41 -10.31
N VAL A 1044 -12.09 -75.14 -10.62
CA VAL A 1044 -12.80 -74.74 -11.85
C VAL A 1044 -11.97 -73.73 -12.62
N ASP A 1045 -11.73 -74.02 -13.90
CA ASP A 1045 -11.09 -73.08 -14.83
C ASP A 1045 -12.15 -72.46 -15.77
N LEU A 1046 -12.27 -71.13 -15.71
CA LEU A 1046 -13.25 -70.33 -16.46
C LEU A 1046 -12.52 -69.34 -17.37
N PRO A 1047 -12.26 -69.69 -18.64
CA PRO A 1047 -11.72 -68.76 -19.61
C PRO A 1047 -12.81 -67.77 -20.09
N LEU A 1048 -12.51 -66.47 -20.10
CA LEU A 1048 -13.39 -65.39 -20.56
C LEU A 1048 -12.73 -64.67 -21.74
N ARG A 1049 -13.50 -64.35 -22.78
CA ARG A 1049 -13.07 -63.53 -23.92
C ARG A 1049 -14.16 -62.51 -24.27
N GLY A 1050 -13.79 -61.27 -24.57
CA GLY A 1050 -14.73 -60.22 -24.96
C GLY A 1050 -14.04 -58.90 -25.34
N SER A 1051 -14.81 -57.86 -25.65
CA SER A 1051 -14.31 -56.50 -25.86
C SER A 1051 -14.64 -55.64 -24.65
N ILE A 1052 -13.72 -54.77 -24.23
CA ILE A 1052 -13.98 -53.80 -23.16
C ILE A 1052 -14.86 -52.63 -23.66
N ASN A 1053 -14.87 -52.39 -24.96
CA ASN A 1053 -15.62 -51.29 -25.57
C ASN A 1053 -17.08 -51.65 -25.89
N ASP A 1054 -17.47 -52.93 -25.75
CA ASP A 1054 -18.84 -53.43 -25.97
C ASP A 1054 -19.16 -54.57 -24.98
N PRO A 1055 -19.88 -54.30 -23.88
CA PRO A 1055 -19.95 -55.19 -22.71
C PRO A 1055 -21.00 -56.32 -22.80
N GLU A 1056 -21.40 -56.80 -23.99
CA GLU A 1056 -22.22 -58.02 -24.12
C GLU A 1056 -21.40 -59.30 -23.86
N PHE A 1057 -21.10 -59.57 -22.59
CA PHE A 1057 -20.44 -60.83 -22.17
C PHE A 1057 -21.47 -61.97 -22.09
N SER A 1058 -21.54 -62.84 -23.09
CA SER A 1058 -22.38 -64.05 -23.05
C SER A 1058 -21.70 -65.19 -22.26
N ILE A 1059 -22.02 -65.31 -20.97
CA ILE A 1059 -21.46 -66.33 -20.06
C ILE A 1059 -22.16 -67.70 -20.23
N GLY A 1060 -23.39 -67.71 -20.76
CA GLY A 1060 -24.24 -68.91 -20.87
C GLY A 1060 -23.63 -70.13 -21.59
N PRO A 1061 -22.88 -69.97 -22.71
CA PRO A 1061 -22.35 -71.12 -23.45
C PRO A 1061 -21.10 -71.77 -22.82
N LEU A 1062 -20.45 -71.10 -21.86
CA LEU A 1062 -19.16 -71.53 -21.30
C LEU A 1062 -19.32 -72.41 -20.05
N ILE A 1063 -20.34 -72.14 -19.23
CA ILE A 1063 -20.65 -72.92 -18.02
C ILE A 1063 -21.20 -74.30 -18.37
N LEU A 1064 -22.04 -74.41 -19.41
CA LEU A 1064 -22.60 -75.71 -19.84
C LEU A 1064 -21.50 -76.66 -20.35
N LYS A 1065 -20.47 -76.16 -21.04
CA LYS A 1065 -19.37 -77.00 -21.56
C LYS A 1065 -18.44 -77.55 -20.47
N ALA A 1066 -18.30 -76.85 -19.35
CA ALA A 1066 -17.52 -77.35 -18.20
C ALA A 1066 -18.26 -78.46 -17.44
N ILE A 1067 -19.60 -78.40 -17.37
CA ILE A 1067 -20.43 -79.39 -16.67
C ILE A 1067 -20.68 -80.64 -17.53
N VAL A 1068 -20.79 -80.51 -18.86
CA VAL A 1068 -21.19 -81.62 -19.74
C VAL A 1068 -20.05 -82.61 -20.05
N ASN A 1069 -18.78 -82.26 -19.82
CA ASN A 1069 -17.65 -83.19 -20.03
C ASN A 1069 -17.31 -84.06 -18.80
N LEU A 1070 -17.99 -83.86 -17.66
CA LEU A 1070 -17.73 -84.60 -16.42
C LEU A 1070 -18.82 -85.65 -16.10
N ILE A 1071 -19.69 -86.00 -17.06
CA ILE A 1071 -20.74 -87.00 -16.85
C ILE A 1071 -20.63 -88.12 -17.89
N ALA A 1072 -19.86 -89.15 -17.54
CA ALA A 1072 -20.16 -90.53 -17.92
C ALA A 1072 -19.63 -91.47 -16.82
N LYS A 1073 -20.56 -92.09 -16.10
CA LYS A 1073 -20.42 -93.07 -14.99
C LYS A 1073 -19.90 -92.54 -13.65
N ALA A 1074 -20.84 -92.25 -12.76
CA ALA A 1074 -20.92 -92.94 -11.47
C ALA A 1074 -22.39 -92.90 -10.99
N ALA A 1075 -22.94 -94.08 -10.76
CA ALA A 1075 -24.27 -94.31 -10.21
C ALA A 1075 -24.13 -94.82 -8.78
N THR A 1076 -25.18 -94.55 -8.00
CA THR A 1076 -25.57 -95.14 -6.70
C THR A 1076 -24.69 -94.84 -5.49
N ALA A 1077 -25.36 -94.22 -4.50
CA ALA A 1077 -24.87 -93.78 -3.20
C ALA A 1077 -24.21 -94.87 -2.34
N PRO A 1078 -23.33 -94.46 -1.43
CA PRO A 1078 -23.49 -94.79 0.00
C PRO A 1078 -23.28 -93.50 0.84
N PHE A 1079 -24.04 -93.18 1.88
CA PHE A 1079 -24.15 -93.92 3.13
C PHE A 1079 -25.42 -93.52 3.89
N ALA A 1080 -26.25 -94.51 4.20
CA ALA A 1080 -26.90 -94.60 5.50
C ALA A 1080 -26.01 -95.49 6.36
N LEU A 1081 -25.74 -95.04 7.59
CA LEU A 1081 -25.20 -95.75 8.78
C LEU A 1081 -24.12 -94.89 9.44
N LEU A 1082 -24.53 -94.16 10.48
CA LEU A 1082 -23.82 -94.03 11.76
C LEU A 1082 -24.69 -93.20 12.72
N THR A 1083 -25.87 -93.75 13.06
CA THR A 1083 -26.54 -93.46 14.34
C THR A 1083 -26.15 -94.58 15.30
N GLY A 1084 -25.27 -94.27 16.25
CA GLY A 1084 -24.88 -95.18 17.30
C GLY A 1084 -24.11 -94.46 18.41
N GLY A 1085 -24.86 -93.94 19.39
CA GLY A 1085 -24.39 -93.77 20.77
C GLY A 1085 -23.71 -92.44 21.15
N GLY A 1086 -24.48 -91.56 21.77
CA GLY A 1086 -24.06 -90.79 22.96
C GLY A 1086 -23.23 -89.52 22.76
N GLY A 1087 -23.87 -88.37 23.01
CA GLY A 1087 -23.19 -87.10 23.32
C GLY A 1087 -23.39 -86.03 22.24
N GLY A 1088 -24.30 -85.09 22.50
CA GLY A 1088 -24.44 -83.89 21.68
C GLY A 1088 -23.11 -83.13 21.60
N GLY A 1089 -22.70 -82.77 20.40
CA GLY A 1089 -21.56 -81.88 20.21
C GLY A 1089 -21.90 -80.51 20.78
N GLU A 1090 -21.52 -80.29 22.04
CA GLU A 1090 -21.65 -79.00 22.72
C GLU A 1090 -20.89 -77.93 21.92
N SER A 1091 -21.65 -77.04 21.29
CA SER A 1091 -21.13 -75.82 20.67
C SER A 1091 -20.63 -74.93 21.81
N SER A 1092 -19.32 -74.69 21.91
CA SER A 1092 -18.78 -73.77 22.91
C SER A 1092 -18.88 -72.34 22.37
N ALA A 1093 -19.68 -71.48 23.02
CA ALA A 1093 -19.83 -70.09 22.62
C ALA A 1093 -18.86 -69.19 23.41
N ILE A 1094 -18.12 -68.32 22.72
CA ILE A 1094 -17.29 -67.28 23.32
C ILE A 1094 -18.13 -66.02 23.48
N VAL A 1095 -18.40 -65.63 24.73
CA VAL A 1095 -19.26 -64.49 25.04
C VAL A 1095 -18.49 -63.18 24.95
N PHE A 1096 -19.10 -62.16 24.34
CA PHE A 1096 -18.62 -60.79 24.24
C PHE A 1096 -19.50 -59.85 25.08
N ALA A 1097 -18.94 -58.71 25.49
CA ALA A 1097 -19.75 -57.62 26.00
C ALA A 1097 -20.64 -57.03 24.85
N PRO A 1098 -21.87 -56.57 25.15
CA PRO A 1098 -22.76 -55.97 24.15
C PRO A 1098 -22.07 -54.85 23.36
N GLY A 1099 -22.14 -54.92 22.03
CA GLY A 1099 -21.50 -53.94 21.15
C GLY A 1099 -19.96 -54.01 21.03
N SER A 1100 -19.29 -54.89 21.79
CA SER A 1100 -17.83 -55.05 21.77
C SER A 1100 -17.36 -56.24 20.95
N THR A 1101 -16.13 -56.14 20.43
CA THR A 1101 -15.37 -57.20 19.74
C THR A 1101 -14.12 -57.62 20.54
N GLU A 1102 -13.96 -57.09 21.76
CA GLU A 1102 -12.79 -57.39 22.60
C GLU A 1102 -12.97 -58.72 23.33
N LEU A 1103 -11.94 -59.58 23.29
CA LEU A 1103 -11.89 -60.84 24.02
C LEU A 1103 -11.50 -60.60 25.48
N SER A 1104 -12.32 -61.08 26.41
CA SER A 1104 -11.99 -61.05 27.85
C SER A 1104 -10.83 -61.99 28.18
N ALA A 1105 -10.21 -61.82 29.35
CA ALA A 1105 -9.12 -62.70 29.79
C ALA A 1105 -9.57 -64.17 29.89
N GLU A 1106 -10.81 -64.42 30.33
CA GLU A 1106 -11.42 -65.74 30.46
C GLU A 1106 -11.70 -66.36 29.07
N ALA A 1107 -12.16 -65.54 28.11
CA ALA A 1107 -12.34 -65.96 26.72
C ALA A 1107 -11.02 -66.39 26.08
N LYS A 1108 -9.95 -65.62 26.29
CA LYS A 1108 -8.59 -65.93 25.80
C LYS A 1108 -8.07 -67.26 26.35
N GLN A 1109 -8.17 -67.49 27.67
CA GLN A 1109 -7.77 -68.76 28.29
C GLN A 1109 -8.56 -69.96 27.75
N SER A 1110 -9.84 -69.76 27.45
CA SER A 1110 -10.69 -70.80 26.85
C SER A 1110 -10.24 -71.11 25.41
N LEU A 1111 -9.94 -70.07 24.64
CA LEU A 1111 -9.43 -70.20 23.28
C LEU A 1111 -8.03 -70.82 23.20
N ASP A 1112 -7.15 -70.58 24.18
CA ASP A 1112 -5.84 -71.24 24.24
C ASP A 1112 -5.96 -72.77 24.35
N LYS A 1113 -6.95 -73.25 25.13
CA LYS A 1113 -7.25 -74.69 25.24
C LYS A 1113 -7.80 -75.24 23.93
N VAL A 1114 -8.66 -74.50 23.26
CA VAL A 1114 -9.21 -74.85 21.94
C VAL A 1114 -8.10 -74.89 20.89
N ALA A 1115 -7.21 -73.90 20.86
CA ALA A 1115 -6.05 -73.85 19.98
C ALA A 1115 -5.16 -75.08 20.16
N LYS A 1116 -4.80 -75.40 21.41
CA LYS A 1116 -4.02 -76.60 21.74
C LYS A 1116 -4.70 -77.89 21.26
N ALA A 1117 -6.02 -78.03 21.47
CA ALA A 1117 -6.77 -79.21 21.02
C ALA A 1117 -6.80 -79.39 19.50
N ILE A 1118 -6.87 -78.29 18.73
CA ILE A 1118 -6.84 -78.32 17.26
C ILE A 1118 -5.42 -78.59 16.73
N ILE A 1119 -4.38 -78.08 17.42
CA ILE A 1119 -2.98 -78.33 17.07
C ILE A 1119 -2.63 -79.81 17.30
N ASP A 1120 -3.00 -80.37 18.46
CA ASP A 1120 -2.71 -81.76 18.84
C ASP A 1120 -3.49 -82.79 17.98
N ARG A 1121 -4.60 -82.40 17.34
CA ARG A 1121 -5.48 -83.29 16.57
C ARG A 1121 -5.60 -82.82 15.10
N PRO A 1122 -4.77 -83.33 14.18
CA PRO A 1122 -4.69 -82.81 12.83
C PRO A 1122 -5.93 -83.00 11.95
N GLY A 1123 -6.87 -83.85 12.36
CA GLY A 1123 -8.15 -84.07 11.68
C GLY A 1123 -9.28 -83.11 12.07
N LEU A 1124 -9.09 -82.21 13.06
CA LEU A 1124 -10.12 -81.28 13.50
C LEU A 1124 -10.09 -79.97 12.70
N GLN A 1125 -11.28 -79.52 12.33
CA GLN A 1125 -11.56 -78.21 11.75
C GLN A 1125 -12.49 -77.43 12.68
N MET A 1126 -12.39 -76.11 12.64
CA MET A 1126 -13.17 -75.19 13.47
C MET A 1126 -13.83 -74.15 12.59
N THR A 1127 -15.15 -74.00 12.71
CA THR A 1127 -15.91 -72.91 12.11
C THR A 1127 -16.38 -71.96 13.20
N VAL A 1128 -16.04 -70.69 13.06
CA VAL A 1128 -16.44 -69.63 13.99
C VAL A 1128 -17.59 -68.84 13.39
N VAL A 1129 -18.73 -68.80 14.08
CA VAL A 1129 -19.90 -68.03 13.67
C VAL A 1129 -20.13 -66.92 14.66
N GLY A 1130 -19.86 -65.69 14.25
CA GLY A 1130 -20.20 -64.53 15.08
C GLY A 1130 -21.69 -64.23 15.05
N THR A 1131 -22.21 -63.78 16.19
CA THR A 1131 -23.61 -63.42 16.37
C THR A 1131 -23.73 -61.98 16.87
N ALA A 1132 -24.74 -61.27 16.37
CA ALA A 1132 -25.16 -59.96 16.86
C ALA A 1132 -26.68 -59.83 16.76
N SER A 1133 -27.27 -58.90 17.51
CA SER A 1133 -28.71 -58.60 17.42
C SER A 1133 -28.97 -57.11 17.50
N LEU A 1134 -29.67 -56.56 16.49
CA LEU A 1134 -29.99 -55.12 16.46
C LEU A 1134 -30.85 -54.72 17.66
N GLU A 1135 -31.86 -55.52 17.97
CA GLU A 1135 -32.83 -55.21 19.02
C GLU A 1135 -32.20 -55.25 20.41
N GLN A 1136 -31.31 -56.22 20.68
CA GLN A 1136 -30.73 -56.43 22.01
C GLN A 1136 -29.40 -55.70 22.24
N GLU A 1137 -28.66 -55.32 21.18
CA GLU A 1137 -27.32 -54.73 21.32
C GLU A 1137 -27.20 -53.26 20.92
N ARG A 1138 -28.28 -52.61 20.44
CA ARG A 1138 -28.25 -51.22 19.98
C ARG A 1138 -27.56 -50.27 20.97
N ASP A 1139 -28.00 -50.28 22.22
CA ASP A 1139 -27.48 -49.38 23.26
C ASP A 1139 -26.05 -49.74 23.68
N GLY A 1140 -25.70 -51.03 23.63
CA GLY A 1140 -24.33 -51.49 23.89
C GLY A 1140 -23.37 -51.04 22.81
N TYR A 1141 -23.78 -51.16 21.54
CA TYR A 1141 -23.02 -50.73 20.37
C TYR A 1141 -22.80 -49.22 20.36
N GLN A 1142 -23.83 -48.41 20.63
CA GLN A 1142 -23.69 -46.96 20.73
C GLN A 1142 -22.74 -46.55 21.85
N ARG A 1143 -22.87 -47.13 23.05
CA ARG A 1143 -21.97 -46.84 24.19
C ARG A 1143 -20.51 -47.19 23.87
N GLN A 1144 -20.27 -48.36 23.29
CA GLN A 1144 -18.92 -48.78 22.90
C GLN A 1144 -18.32 -47.84 21.85
N ARG A 1145 -19.14 -47.35 20.91
CA ARG A 1145 -18.71 -46.41 19.89
C ARG A 1145 -18.39 -45.02 20.46
N VAL A 1146 -19.13 -44.55 21.47
CA VAL A 1146 -18.78 -43.33 22.22
C VAL A 1146 -17.45 -43.50 22.97
N ARG A 1147 -17.22 -44.64 23.62
CA ARG A 1147 -15.91 -44.96 24.24
C ARG A 1147 -14.76 -44.93 23.23
N GLN A 1148 -14.99 -45.44 22.02
CA GLN A 1148 -13.99 -45.38 20.94
C GLN A 1148 -13.69 -43.94 20.49
N LEU A 1149 -14.68 -43.03 20.51
CA LEU A 1149 -14.46 -41.60 20.24
C LEU A 1149 -13.58 -40.96 21.32
N ALA A 1150 -13.80 -41.29 22.60
CA ALA A 1150 -12.95 -40.83 23.70
C ALA A 1150 -11.51 -41.37 23.58
N GLN A 1151 -11.34 -42.66 23.27
CA GLN A 1151 -10.02 -43.27 23.02
C GLN A 1151 -9.30 -42.62 21.81
N ALA A 1152 -10.05 -42.19 20.79
CA ALA A 1152 -9.48 -41.45 19.67
C ALA A 1152 -8.96 -40.07 20.10
N GLU A 1153 -9.63 -39.38 21.02
CA GLU A 1153 -9.12 -38.13 21.61
C GLU A 1153 -7.86 -38.36 22.45
N LYS A 1154 -7.77 -39.48 23.20
CA LYS A 1154 -6.55 -39.87 23.92
C LYS A 1154 -5.37 -40.00 22.98
N ARG A 1155 -5.53 -40.74 21.88
CA ARG A 1155 -4.50 -40.86 20.82
C ARG A 1155 -4.11 -39.51 20.22
N ARG A 1156 -5.09 -38.62 20.02
CA ARG A 1156 -4.84 -37.27 19.48
C ARG A 1156 -4.13 -36.35 20.46
N ALA A 1157 -4.32 -36.53 21.77
CA ALA A 1157 -3.58 -35.82 22.79
C ALA A 1157 -2.12 -36.30 22.83
N ALA A 1158 -1.89 -37.61 22.78
CA ALA A 1158 -0.55 -38.21 22.73
C ALA A 1158 0.25 -37.75 21.50
N VAL A 1159 -0.36 -37.73 20.31
CA VAL A 1159 0.28 -37.23 19.08
C VAL A 1159 0.63 -35.74 19.19
N ARG A 1160 -0.24 -34.92 19.79
CA ARG A 1160 0.06 -33.50 20.06
C ARG A 1160 1.22 -33.31 21.04
N ALA A 1161 1.42 -34.28 21.94
CA ALA A 1161 2.55 -34.33 22.86
C ALA A 1161 3.81 -34.98 22.24
N GLY A 1162 3.80 -35.31 20.94
CA GLY A 1162 4.95 -35.91 20.25
C GLY A 1162 5.11 -37.42 20.43
N GLN A 1163 4.12 -38.11 21.01
CA GLN A 1163 4.12 -39.57 21.18
C GLN A 1163 3.48 -40.27 19.96
N ASN A 1164 3.92 -41.50 19.68
CA ASN A 1164 3.37 -42.31 18.60
C ASN A 1164 1.96 -42.80 18.95
N ALA A 1165 1.01 -42.60 18.03
CA ALA A 1165 -0.40 -42.96 18.24
C ALA A 1165 -0.63 -44.48 18.41
N ALA A 1166 0.29 -45.30 17.90
CA ALA A 1166 0.23 -46.76 17.99
C ALA A 1166 0.55 -47.29 19.39
N ASP A 1167 1.29 -46.52 20.20
CA ASP A 1167 1.80 -46.93 21.51
C ASP A 1167 0.93 -46.41 22.66
N VAL A 1168 -0.33 -46.01 22.37
CA VAL A 1168 -1.25 -45.42 23.34
C VAL A 1168 -2.13 -46.51 23.96
N ASP A 1169 -1.98 -46.70 25.27
CA ASP A 1169 -2.74 -47.68 26.06
C ASP A 1169 -4.26 -47.49 25.98
N ALA A 1170 -5.00 -48.58 26.28
CA ALA A 1170 -6.45 -48.61 26.34
C ALA A 1170 -7.03 -47.53 27.29
N LEU A 1171 -8.28 -47.16 27.05
CA LEU A 1171 -8.99 -46.13 27.80
C LEU A 1171 -9.19 -46.59 29.25
N SER A 1172 -8.69 -45.84 30.23
CA SER A 1172 -8.99 -46.11 31.64
C SER A 1172 -10.25 -45.38 32.08
N ASP A 1173 -10.97 -45.93 33.07
CA ASP A 1173 -12.20 -45.33 33.59
C ASP A 1173 -11.95 -43.97 34.26
N SER A 1174 -10.76 -43.72 34.79
CA SER A 1174 -10.37 -42.43 35.38
C SER A 1174 -10.18 -41.31 34.36
N GLU A 1175 -9.80 -41.63 33.12
CA GLU A 1175 -9.54 -40.63 32.06
C GLU A 1175 -10.78 -40.36 31.18
N TYR A 1176 -11.80 -41.20 31.29
CA TYR A 1176 -12.97 -41.17 30.41
C TYR A 1176 -13.75 -39.84 30.43
N PRO A 1177 -14.04 -39.20 31.58
CA PRO A 1177 -14.85 -37.98 31.62
C PRO A 1177 -14.24 -36.81 30.83
N ASP A 1178 -12.92 -36.60 30.95
CA ASP A 1178 -12.21 -35.51 30.28
C ASP A 1178 -12.15 -35.73 28.76
N LEU A 1179 -11.88 -36.98 28.36
CA LEU A 1179 -11.81 -37.37 26.95
C LEU A 1179 -13.18 -37.36 26.28
N LEU A 1180 -14.25 -37.71 27.00
CA LEU A 1180 -15.62 -37.58 26.55
C LEU A 1180 -15.99 -36.12 26.32
N ALA A 1181 -15.66 -35.22 27.25
CA ALA A 1181 -15.93 -33.79 27.09
C ALA A 1181 -15.19 -33.20 25.87
N ALA A 1182 -13.95 -33.62 25.63
CA ALA A 1182 -13.19 -33.26 24.44
C ALA A 1182 -13.85 -33.80 23.15
N ALA A 1183 -14.30 -35.05 23.16
CA ALA A 1183 -15.01 -35.67 22.03
C ALA A 1183 -16.34 -34.96 21.74
N TYR A 1184 -17.12 -34.63 22.78
CA TYR A 1184 -18.38 -33.88 22.67
C TYR A 1184 -18.16 -32.48 22.09
N LYS A 1185 -17.19 -31.71 22.62
CA LYS A 1185 -16.86 -30.37 22.11
C LYS A 1185 -16.48 -30.39 20.64
N ARG A 1186 -15.80 -31.43 20.18
CA ARG A 1186 -15.37 -31.61 18.79
C ARG A 1186 -16.47 -32.15 17.86
N SER A 1187 -17.45 -32.87 18.39
CA SER A 1187 -18.51 -33.46 17.58
C SER A 1187 -19.43 -32.41 16.95
N ASP A 1188 -20.01 -32.75 15.80
CA ASP A 1188 -20.97 -31.94 15.04
C ASP A 1188 -22.42 -32.14 15.51
N VAL A 1189 -22.64 -32.71 16.70
CA VAL A 1189 -23.97 -32.91 17.27
C VAL A 1189 -24.60 -31.55 17.61
N THR A 1190 -25.91 -31.42 17.44
CA THR A 1190 -26.63 -30.17 17.75
C THR A 1190 -26.58 -29.91 19.26
N LYS A 1191 -25.79 -28.90 19.67
CA LYS A 1191 -25.53 -28.60 21.08
C LYS A 1191 -26.63 -27.67 21.63
N PRO A 1192 -27.27 -27.99 22.76
CA PRO A 1192 -28.21 -27.08 23.40
C PRO A 1192 -27.47 -25.80 23.82
N ARG A 1193 -28.02 -24.66 23.42
CA ARG A 1193 -27.47 -23.33 23.72
C ARG A 1193 -28.18 -22.74 24.95
N ASN A 1194 -27.44 -22.03 25.79
CA ASN A 1194 -28.02 -21.24 26.87
C ASN A 1194 -28.71 -19.98 26.30
N MET A 1195 -29.40 -19.21 27.15
CA MET A 1195 -30.15 -18.02 26.72
C MET A 1195 -29.28 -16.88 26.14
N VAL A 1196 -27.95 -17.05 26.11
CA VAL A 1196 -26.96 -16.12 25.55
C VAL A 1196 -26.30 -16.69 24.28
N GLY A 1197 -26.80 -17.82 23.75
CA GLY A 1197 -26.33 -18.42 22.50
C GLY A 1197 -25.01 -19.22 22.62
N LEU A 1198 -24.47 -19.42 23.82
CA LEU A 1198 -23.29 -20.25 24.08
C LEU A 1198 -23.71 -21.71 24.36
N ALA A 1199 -22.88 -22.68 23.96
CA ALA A 1199 -23.15 -24.10 24.23
C ALA A 1199 -23.15 -24.36 25.76
N LYS A 1200 -24.20 -25.00 26.26
CA LYS A 1200 -24.35 -25.33 27.69
C LYS A 1200 -23.37 -26.45 28.08
N ASP A 1201 -22.67 -26.32 29.21
CA ASP A 1201 -21.91 -27.43 29.82
C ASP A 1201 -22.91 -28.46 30.36
N LEU A 1202 -22.83 -29.68 29.83
CA LEU A 1202 -23.75 -30.78 30.13
C LEU A 1202 -23.10 -31.76 31.11
N PRO A 1203 -23.88 -32.37 32.03
CA PRO A 1203 -23.45 -33.53 32.79
C PRO A 1203 -22.93 -34.66 31.87
N GLN A 1204 -22.01 -35.48 32.37
CA GLN A 1204 -21.36 -36.57 31.62
C GLN A 1204 -22.38 -37.44 30.86
N GLN A 1205 -23.44 -37.85 31.54
CA GLN A 1205 -24.46 -38.75 31.01
C GLN A 1205 -25.26 -38.12 29.85
N ASP A 1206 -25.47 -36.80 29.86
CA ASP A 1206 -26.15 -36.09 28.78
C ASP A 1206 -25.26 -35.94 27.54
N MET A 1207 -23.95 -35.74 27.74
CA MET A 1207 -22.97 -35.73 26.64
C MET A 1207 -22.88 -37.11 25.99
N GLU A 1208 -22.84 -38.19 26.79
CA GLU A 1208 -22.88 -39.57 26.30
C GLU A 1208 -24.15 -39.85 25.51
N ASN A 1209 -25.32 -39.48 26.01
CA ASN A 1209 -26.61 -39.72 25.34
C ASN A 1209 -26.72 -38.97 24.00
N LEU A 1210 -26.29 -37.71 23.93
CA LEU A 1210 -26.30 -36.94 22.69
C LEU A 1210 -25.34 -37.51 21.65
N LEU A 1211 -24.15 -37.94 22.08
CA LEU A 1211 -23.20 -38.62 21.20
C LEU A 1211 -23.76 -39.97 20.75
N ALA A 1212 -24.30 -40.78 21.65
CA ALA A 1212 -24.87 -42.10 21.36
C ALA A 1212 -26.04 -42.03 20.37
N THR A 1213 -26.98 -41.09 20.58
CA THR A 1213 -28.16 -40.91 19.71
C THR A 1213 -27.77 -40.51 18.28
N SER A 1214 -26.64 -39.82 18.11
CA SER A 1214 -26.12 -39.42 16.79
C SER A 1214 -25.46 -40.56 16.00
N ILE A 1215 -25.26 -41.73 16.62
CA ILE A 1215 -24.61 -42.88 16.00
C ILE A 1215 -25.68 -43.75 15.33
N PRO A 1216 -25.69 -43.85 13.98
CA PRO A 1216 -26.63 -44.71 13.28
C PRO A 1216 -26.31 -46.18 13.58
N VAL A 1217 -27.35 -46.95 13.89
CA VAL A 1217 -27.27 -48.39 14.12
C VAL A 1217 -28.34 -49.05 13.27
N ASP A 1218 -27.92 -49.80 12.26
CA ASP A 1218 -28.76 -50.51 11.30
C ASP A 1218 -28.40 -52.01 11.26
N GLU A 1219 -29.14 -52.80 10.49
CA GLU A 1219 -28.89 -54.24 10.34
C GLU A 1219 -27.48 -54.53 9.80
N GLU A 1220 -26.95 -53.65 8.95
CA GLU A 1220 -25.60 -53.77 8.42
C GLU A 1220 -24.53 -53.58 9.49
N SER A 1221 -24.71 -52.62 10.40
CA SER A 1221 -23.84 -52.41 11.56
C SER A 1221 -23.77 -53.66 12.45
N MET A 1222 -24.90 -54.36 12.63
CA MET A 1222 -24.93 -55.62 13.38
C MET A 1222 -24.27 -56.77 12.63
N ARG A 1223 -24.48 -56.86 11.31
CA ARG A 1223 -23.79 -57.84 10.47
C ARG A 1223 -22.27 -57.67 10.56
N GLN A 1224 -21.78 -56.44 10.46
CA GLN A 1224 -20.36 -56.12 10.61
C GLN A 1224 -19.83 -56.45 12.01
N LEU A 1225 -20.59 -56.14 13.06
CA LEU A 1225 -20.22 -56.50 14.44
C LEU A 1225 -20.11 -58.02 14.62
N ALA A 1226 -21.08 -58.77 14.09
CA ALA A 1226 -21.05 -60.23 14.12
C ALA A 1226 -19.84 -60.78 13.36
N VAL A 1227 -19.54 -60.25 12.16
CA VAL A 1227 -18.35 -60.63 11.38
C VAL A 1227 -17.09 -60.35 12.19
N ALA A 1228 -16.98 -59.16 12.78
CA ALA A 1228 -15.81 -58.76 13.55
C ALA A 1228 -15.59 -59.62 14.80
N ARG A 1229 -16.65 -60.11 15.47
CA ARG A 1229 -16.52 -61.06 16.59
C ARG A 1229 -16.03 -62.44 16.13
N GLY A 1230 -16.59 -62.95 15.04
CA GLY A 1230 -16.12 -64.21 14.45
C GLY A 1230 -14.65 -64.10 14.05
N ALA A 1231 -14.28 -62.99 13.41
CA ALA A 1231 -12.90 -62.68 13.06
C ALA A 1231 -12.00 -62.57 14.30
N ALA A 1232 -12.40 -61.83 15.35
CA ALA A 1232 -11.60 -61.67 16.57
C ALA A 1232 -11.23 -63.00 17.23
N VAL A 1233 -12.19 -63.94 17.28
CA VAL A 1233 -11.92 -65.29 17.79
C VAL A 1233 -11.00 -66.08 16.87
N ARG A 1234 -11.26 -66.07 15.56
CA ARG A 1234 -10.39 -66.74 14.57
C ARG A 1234 -8.97 -66.20 14.63
N ASP A 1235 -8.81 -64.88 14.66
CA ASP A 1235 -7.52 -64.20 14.60
C ASP A 1235 -6.71 -64.49 15.86
N TYR A 1236 -7.36 -64.52 17.04
CA TYR A 1236 -6.71 -64.99 18.26
C TYR A 1236 -6.23 -66.45 18.15
N LEU A 1237 -7.02 -67.35 17.56
CA LEU A 1237 -6.59 -68.73 17.32
C LEU A 1237 -5.42 -68.84 16.33
N LEU A 1238 -5.37 -67.97 15.31
CA LEU A 1238 -4.25 -67.86 14.38
C LEU A 1238 -2.97 -67.36 15.09
N GLU A 1239 -3.08 -66.38 15.99
CA GLU A 1239 -1.97 -65.91 16.83
C GLU A 1239 -1.37 -67.04 17.66
N GLN A 1240 -2.22 -67.94 18.18
CA GLN A 1240 -1.83 -69.17 18.88
C GLN A 1240 -1.31 -70.30 17.96
N LYS A 1241 -0.99 -70.00 16.69
CA LYS A 1241 -0.39 -70.92 15.71
C LYS A 1241 -1.28 -72.07 15.25
N VAL A 1242 -2.61 -71.94 15.34
CA VAL A 1242 -3.53 -72.89 14.70
C VAL A 1242 -3.44 -72.72 13.16
N PRO A 1243 -3.30 -73.81 12.36
CA PRO A 1243 -3.21 -73.70 10.91
C PRO A 1243 -4.46 -73.06 10.29
N SER A 1244 -4.27 -72.09 9.40
CA SER A 1244 -5.36 -71.32 8.79
C SER A 1244 -6.28 -72.19 7.95
N GLU A 1245 -5.80 -73.26 7.30
CA GLU A 1245 -6.63 -74.15 6.49
C GLU A 1245 -7.68 -74.93 7.31
N ARG A 1246 -7.55 -74.94 8.64
CA ARG A 1246 -8.47 -75.63 9.58
C ARG A 1246 -9.44 -74.68 10.27
N LEU A 1247 -9.28 -73.37 10.08
CA LEU A 1247 -10.11 -72.33 10.68
C LEU A 1247 -10.98 -71.67 9.61
N PHE A 1248 -12.28 -71.72 9.78
CA PHE A 1248 -13.26 -71.14 8.87
C PHE A 1248 -14.08 -70.08 9.60
N LEU A 1249 -14.35 -68.95 8.93
CA LEU A 1249 -15.48 -68.11 9.33
C LEU A 1249 -16.75 -68.69 8.71
N GLY A 1250 -17.83 -68.73 9.49
CA GLY A 1250 -19.15 -69.09 8.99
C GLY A 1250 -20.02 -67.86 8.72
N ALA A 1251 -21.16 -68.07 8.04
CA ALA A 1251 -22.17 -67.03 7.85
C ALA A 1251 -22.67 -66.51 9.19
N VAL A 1252 -22.54 -65.21 9.39
CA VAL A 1252 -22.92 -64.54 10.64
C VAL A 1252 -24.43 -64.49 10.83
N ARG A 1253 -24.85 -64.47 12.09
CA ARG A 1253 -26.27 -64.36 12.46
C ARG A 1253 -26.54 -63.00 13.08
N THR A 1254 -27.53 -62.30 12.54
CA THR A 1254 -27.95 -60.96 13.01
C THR A 1254 -29.29 -60.98 13.76
N LYS A 1255 -29.87 -62.17 13.96
CA LYS A 1255 -31.09 -62.39 14.74
C LYS A 1255 -30.73 -63.15 16.01
N ALA A 1256 -31.28 -62.72 17.15
CA ALA A 1256 -31.14 -63.44 18.41
C ALA A 1256 -31.93 -64.76 18.37
N ASP A 1257 -31.36 -65.81 18.93
CA ASP A 1257 -31.98 -67.14 19.00
C ASP A 1257 -32.37 -67.43 20.46
N GLY A 1258 -33.61 -67.10 20.82
CA GLY A 1258 -34.19 -67.25 22.17
C GLY A 1258 -33.96 -66.06 23.13
N ASP A 1259 -34.74 -66.04 24.23
CA ASP A 1259 -34.78 -64.93 25.19
C ASP A 1259 -33.52 -64.79 26.07
N ASN A 1260 -32.70 -65.84 26.17
CA ASN A 1260 -31.44 -65.87 26.94
C ASN A 1260 -30.18 -65.70 26.06
N TRP A 1261 -30.35 -65.24 24.82
CA TRP A 1261 -29.24 -65.06 23.88
C TRP A 1261 -28.21 -64.05 24.42
N LYS A 1262 -26.92 -64.36 24.26
CA LYS A 1262 -25.82 -63.46 24.60
C LYS A 1262 -24.97 -63.17 23.36
N PRO A 1263 -24.44 -61.93 23.26
CA PRO A 1263 -23.49 -61.60 22.20
C PRO A 1263 -22.33 -62.57 22.23
N SER A 1264 -22.13 -63.35 21.18
CA SER A 1264 -21.15 -64.43 21.21
C SER A 1264 -20.63 -64.79 19.83
N ALA A 1265 -19.50 -65.51 19.81
CA ALA A 1265 -19.05 -66.26 18.66
C ALA A 1265 -19.13 -67.76 18.97
N GLU A 1266 -19.97 -68.47 18.21
CA GLU A 1266 -20.14 -69.92 18.33
C GLU A 1266 -18.96 -70.65 17.69
N LEU A 1267 -18.38 -71.61 18.42
CA LEU A 1267 -17.34 -72.50 17.92
C LEU A 1267 -17.96 -73.84 17.51
N LYS A 1268 -17.88 -74.17 16.22
CA LYS A 1268 -18.35 -75.44 15.66
C LYS A 1268 -17.15 -76.28 15.23
N LEU A 1269 -16.88 -77.36 15.96
CA LEU A 1269 -15.87 -78.35 15.57
C LEU A 1269 -16.45 -79.36 14.60
N ALA A 1270 -15.70 -79.67 13.54
CA ALA A 1270 -15.99 -80.73 12.60
C ALA A 1270 -14.73 -81.57 12.37
N THR A 1271 -14.90 -82.86 12.07
CA THR A 1271 -13.81 -83.72 11.59
C THR A 1271 -13.71 -83.62 10.07
N ARG A 1272 -12.48 -83.54 9.56
CA ARG A 1272 -12.15 -83.41 8.13
C ARG A 1272 -12.70 -84.54 7.28
#